data_AF-A0A1J1GX41-F1
#
_entry.id   AF-A0A1J1GX41-F1
#
_cell.length_a   1.000
_cell.length_b   1.000
_cell.length_c   1.000
_cell.angle_alpha   90.00
_cell.angle_beta   90.00
_cell.angle_gamma   90.00
#
_symmetry.space_group_name_H-M   'P 1'
#
loop_
_entity.id
_entity.type
_entity.pdbx_description
1 polymer ?
#
loop_
_entity_poly.entity_id
_entity_poly.type
_entity_poly.pdbx_seq_one_letter_code
_entity_poly.pdbx_strand_id
1 'polypeptide(L)'
;MDNKIEEHLLTIFTQSVSSNFEEVKASEEKINSLYNDSNKENYIKILLKFIMYPYNEKNEKKNFYDKFLNKNVKISILISIKNYIKKSIHSNLENVELSNDLCIIIKHICMHVLLDIKNEEIKSLEKYFFEILFNLFKYNICDDYDYLLFYIIILYINDYNIVRLINIFNNEEKKSNPDALKIIECIMLYVRNKEILQNINQENFFIEYNKLIENIENIKGIINNRNNSLNDDIINYINNTKKIYKSNDQYNLFMLNDYYLYNLEETAELNNSLTSNYSIDINKKNSLNSLNGFDFVGKGSIIKDYNNNIKLLSVSKANIIFKNINISFFKDKYSALKIIRKILKKYKDNDYVSKYDLKIILTHIEYPITLYFIYLYNKFTEYTNFINNKLSLTNSFSTTTNNTDINEEINICFYMMNSILMNIHVFLKIFYNINIIDLPEYYEDNFDIFFNIFYNFLLYDINILKNYFNHINLLKNMKNDISSSTGFSNKQNIFMNTNEKNIFKITNEDLIKLKKNFEENLLKCKIMITDIIKIISENYQEESKAFIIKLIFSLTQMLYKEEDKLLLCHNYNCLSSTIKLIHHMNLEKNDLNPYKDKDFLEKIIERVLHHIRLKRIDIDEINEADLDYFKNDLNNVNSFSIRSTGIYFLKTLCNNYFDICFPILEFRILSKDSLIISSVNISNLNNDGMNRNTDTDLIIDKNDTFYDACNMEYKVQLITCLNQINLAQNFYEHNLKSVLKEFIMSIRMKFSNLDNFCYNINDYNFLNQHLNQTNKFVWLKNEEIFNSKNTIYLLSILKFLLNNRNICNINTALDIFTFLHFLLYNEKIMIYSYSCLCINRLLNQNLSEEVLNIIFNNTIPNILSRLLFLLKFQIYNKTLNEYILITILRIFLIYPEKLSSFYVSILLIIDNIIKIIINDTHNPLFNHYLFELLTIIISLIYKSGIPDNINQVENVIITTFAQILQLYIHDFIPYIFQILSIIIDNTNTIQKIHLKILNNLYEMDLWKSTIGNANGIICVLKSFFKKYNLLQDIIKNNMQQLFNIYHYCLSNKKLSTDSFQIILIIFTFLPVEAYQSFLKPLFVLLFTFVQQYKNDIIKIKVIHSLSVFILKTDVNIFINTVEQIQNGLIFNVLKSLYMPILDKLINVNEKIIIFLALTKLISNEKIRNESFVVETLNHLNKNITNNELVLKKSKSQYIDVEKDEMDKNFEVTYVKLQMINNENINETVLRDININEELKQNLFNPVFMQICHSNSYNSILQLFNN
;
A
#
# COMPACT_ATOMS: atom_id res chain seq x y z
N MET A 1 -32.19 33.73 21.22
CA MET A 1 -32.06 32.28 21.44
C MET A 1 -30.61 31.85 21.40
N ASP A 2 -29.81 32.40 20.49
CA ASP A 2 -28.40 32.03 20.24
C ASP A 2 -27.49 32.07 21.48
N ASN A 3 -27.58 33.09 22.34
CA ASN A 3 -26.74 33.16 23.55
C ASN A 3 -26.97 32.00 24.54
N LYS A 4 -28.20 31.49 24.64
CA LYS A 4 -28.53 30.33 25.50
C LYS A 4 -27.99 29.02 24.90
N ILE A 5 -28.00 28.92 23.57
CA ILE A 5 -27.44 27.76 22.84
C ILE A 5 -25.92 27.75 22.96
N GLU A 6 -25.27 28.90 22.81
CA GLU A 6 -23.82 29.05 22.98
C GLU A 6 -23.37 28.68 24.40
N GLU A 7 -24.07 29.16 25.44
CA GLU A 7 -23.80 28.80 26.84
C GLU A 7 -23.98 27.30 27.11
N HIS A 8 -25.02 26.69 26.55
CA HIS A 8 -25.26 25.24 26.66
C HIS A 8 -24.16 24.41 25.95
N LEU A 9 -23.71 24.82 24.77
CA LEU A 9 -22.61 24.15 24.06
C LEU A 9 -21.28 24.28 24.82
N LEU A 10 -20.96 25.47 25.32
CA LEU A 10 -19.74 25.69 26.11
C LEU A 10 -19.73 24.84 27.37
N THR A 11 -20.85 24.74 28.10
CA THR A 11 -20.94 23.91 29.29
C THR A 11 -20.73 22.42 28.99
N ILE A 12 -21.34 21.88 27.92
CA ILE A 12 -21.11 20.49 27.47
C ILE A 12 -19.62 20.24 27.21
N PHE A 13 -18.96 21.10 26.44
CA PHE A 13 -17.55 20.90 26.09
C PHE A 13 -16.61 21.14 27.27
N THR A 14 -16.95 22.00 28.23
CA THR A 14 -16.19 22.08 29.50
C THR A 14 -16.31 20.83 30.35
N GLN A 15 -17.49 20.20 30.42
CA GLN A 15 -17.71 18.93 31.12
C GLN A 15 -16.93 17.78 30.47
N SER A 16 -16.77 17.79 29.14
CA SER A 16 -16.01 16.76 28.41
C SER A 16 -14.51 16.69 28.75
N VAL A 17 -13.99 17.72 29.43
CA VAL A 17 -12.57 17.83 29.82
C VAL A 17 -12.45 17.92 31.34
N SER A 18 -13.52 17.67 32.09
CA SER A 18 -13.48 17.70 33.55
C SER A 18 -12.75 16.47 34.10
N SER A 19 -12.27 16.56 35.34
CA SER A 19 -11.67 15.44 36.06
C SER A 19 -12.71 14.43 36.57
N ASN A 20 -14.02 14.71 36.38
CA ASN A 20 -15.12 13.88 36.83
C ASN A 20 -15.59 12.94 35.71
N PHE A 21 -15.41 11.63 35.91
CA PHE A 21 -15.75 10.61 34.91
C PHE A 21 -17.23 10.61 34.52
N GLU A 22 -18.14 10.90 35.45
CA GLU A 22 -19.59 10.91 35.18
C GLU A 22 -19.99 12.08 34.27
N GLU A 23 -19.39 13.25 34.47
CA GLU A 23 -19.59 14.42 33.61
C GLU A 23 -19.06 14.19 32.20
N VAL A 24 -17.89 13.55 32.08
CA VAL A 24 -17.30 13.19 30.78
C VAL A 24 -18.24 12.24 30.03
N LYS A 25 -18.71 11.17 30.68
CA LYS A 25 -19.64 10.21 30.06
C LYS A 25 -20.97 10.85 29.65
N ALA A 26 -21.55 11.69 30.51
CA ALA A 26 -22.79 12.43 30.19
C ALA A 26 -22.59 13.43 29.04
N SER A 27 -21.40 14.06 28.96
CA SER A 27 -21.08 14.96 27.86
C SER A 27 -20.90 14.23 26.53
N GLU A 28 -20.39 13.00 26.52
CA GLU A 28 -20.21 12.18 25.31
C GLU A 28 -21.55 11.85 24.64
N GLU A 29 -22.56 11.45 25.43
CA GLU A 29 -23.92 11.20 24.94
C GLU A 29 -24.55 12.47 24.35
N LYS A 30 -24.37 13.62 25.01
CA LYS A 30 -24.85 14.93 24.52
C LYS A 30 -24.12 15.38 23.26
N ILE A 31 -22.82 15.12 23.14
CA ILE A 31 -22.07 15.42 21.92
C ILE A 31 -22.55 14.53 20.76
N ASN A 32 -22.81 13.25 21.01
CA ASN A 32 -23.37 12.37 19.98
C ASN A 32 -24.79 12.81 19.55
N SER A 33 -25.64 13.28 20.47
CA SER A 33 -26.96 13.78 20.11
C SER A 33 -26.92 15.08 19.29
N LEU A 34 -25.97 15.98 19.57
CA LEU A 34 -25.77 17.22 18.80
C LEU A 34 -25.53 16.96 17.30
N TYR A 35 -24.77 15.91 16.95
CA TYR A 35 -24.47 15.57 15.56
C TYR A 35 -25.57 14.77 14.85
N ASN A 36 -26.55 14.26 15.60
CA ASN A 36 -27.74 13.59 15.07
C ASN A 36 -28.94 14.53 14.90
N ASP A 37 -28.86 15.77 15.40
CA ASP A 37 -29.89 16.80 15.26
C ASP A 37 -29.92 17.36 13.82
N SER A 38 -31.12 17.69 13.34
CA SER A 38 -31.36 18.45 12.11
C SER A 38 -30.57 19.77 12.03
N ASN A 39 -30.33 20.45 13.16
CA ASN A 39 -29.62 21.72 13.24
C ASN A 39 -28.08 21.60 13.35
N LYS A 40 -27.53 20.39 13.19
CA LYS A 40 -26.09 20.09 13.35
C LYS A 40 -25.12 21.06 12.65
N GLU A 41 -25.47 21.54 11.46
CA GLU A 41 -24.59 22.44 10.71
C GLU A 41 -24.43 23.81 11.37
N ASN A 42 -25.50 24.32 11.98
CA ASN A 42 -25.45 25.57 12.74
C ASN A 42 -24.63 25.41 14.01
N TYR A 43 -24.74 24.26 14.70
CA TYR A 43 -23.87 23.95 15.83
C TYR A 43 -22.40 23.92 15.42
N ILE A 44 -22.05 23.32 14.28
CA ILE A 44 -20.66 23.31 13.78
C ILE A 44 -20.15 24.74 13.50
N LYS A 45 -20.97 25.62 12.89
CA LYS A 45 -20.59 27.03 12.67
C LYS A 45 -20.30 27.77 13.99
N ILE A 46 -21.10 27.52 15.03
CA ILE A 46 -20.89 28.08 16.38
C ILE A 46 -19.62 27.51 17.02
N LEU A 47 -19.36 26.21 16.90
CA LEU A 47 -18.16 25.59 17.44
C LEU A 47 -16.87 26.13 16.79
N LEU A 48 -16.88 26.42 15.48
CA LEU A 48 -15.76 27.07 14.80
C LEU A 48 -15.51 28.49 15.30
N LYS A 49 -16.57 29.24 15.61
CA LYS A 49 -16.48 30.57 16.25
C LYS A 49 -15.77 30.49 17.61
N PHE A 50 -16.07 29.48 18.41
CA PHE A 50 -15.40 29.27 19.70
C PHE A 50 -13.91 28.94 19.55
N ILE A 51 -13.55 28.12 18.56
CA ILE A 51 -12.15 27.78 18.32
C ILE A 51 -11.35 29.03 17.90
N MET A 52 -11.95 29.89 17.07
CA MET A 52 -11.34 31.10 16.53
C MET A 52 -11.20 32.24 17.53
N TYR A 53 -11.93 32.22 18.64
CA TYR A 53 -11.85 33.26 19.67
C TYR A 53 -10.46 33.24 20.33
N PRO A 54 -9.67 34.33 20.25
CA PRO A 54 -8.32 34.36 20.81
C PRO A 54 -8.39 34.45 22.33
N TYR A 55 -8.11 33.38 23.08
CA TYR A 55 -8.13 33.43 24.54
C TYR A 55 -6.77 33.91 25.07
N ASN A 56 -6.77 34.91 25.94
CA ASN A 56 -5.57 35.42 26.59
C ASN A 56 -5.82 35.65 28.08
N GLU A 57 -5.17 34.84 28.92
CA GLU A 57 -5.32 34.89 30.39
C GLU A 57 -4.95 36.26 30.99
N LYS A 58 -4.08 37.02 30.31
CA LYS A 58 -3.54 38.30 30.79
C LYS A 58 -4.42 39.51 30.48
N ASN A 59 -5.56 39.33 29.82
CA ASN A 59 -6.39 40.48 29.42
C ASN A 59 -7.32 40.95 30.54
N GLU A 60 -7.38 42.26 30.77
CA GLU A 60 -8.11 42.86 31.90
C GLU A 60 -9.64 42.88 31.69
N LYS A 61 -10.10 42.89 30.43
CA LYS A 61 -11.53 42.81 30.06
C LYS A 61 -11.90 41.37 29.68
N LYS A 62 -12.38 40.60 30.66
CA LYS A 62 -12.86 39.21 30.42
C LYS A 62 -14.26 39.21 29.83
N ASN A 63 -14.40 38.61 28.66
CA ASN A 63 -15.67 38.28 28.01
C ASN A 63 -16.28 36.99 28.62
N PHE A 64 -17.55 36.73 28.34
CA PHE A 64 -18.27 35.52 28.77
C PHE A 64 -17.54 34.22 28.35
N TYR A 65 -16.99 34.19 27.13
CA TYR A 65 -16.24 33.06 26.60
C TYR A 65 -14.96 32.74 27.38
N ASP A 66 -14.32 33.74 28.01
CA ASP A 66 -13.07 33.58 28.76
C ASP A 66 -13.24 32.72 30.02
N LYS A 67 -14.49 32.47 30.46
CA LYS A 67 -14.79 31.57 31.59
C LYS A 67 -14.75 30.09 31.20
N PHE A 68 -14.99 29.76 29.92
CA PHE A 68 -15.20 28.39 29.47
C PHE A 68 -14.12 27.91 28.48
N LEU A 69 -13.62 28.80 27.61
CA LEU A 69 -12.73 28.42 26.51
C LEU A 69 -11.25 28.46 26.94
N ASN A 70 -10.78 27.33 27.48
CA ASN A 70 -9.35 27.05 27.58
C ASN A 70 -8.87 26.19 26.40
N LYS A 71 -7.55 26.02 26.29
CA LYS A 71 -6.91 25.22 25.22
C LYS A 71 -7.46 23.79 25.13
N ASN A 72 -7.70 23.13 26.26
CA ASN A 72 -8.17 21.74 26.28
C ASN A 72 -9.61 21.61 25.79
N VAL A 73 -10.47 22.59 26.11
CA VAL A 73 -11.85 22.67 25.62
C VAL A 73 -11.87 22.88 24.11
N LYS A 74 -11.03 23.77 23.57
CA LYS A 74 -10.87 23.93 22.11
C LYS A 74 -10.37 22.64 21.43
N ILE A 75 -9.47 21.90 22.06
CA ILE A 75 -9.02 20.57 21.57
C ILE A 75 -10.19 19.58 21.54
N SER A 76 -11.01 19.51 22.60
CA SER A 76 -12.20 18.64 22.65
C SER A 76 -13.18 18.95 21.52
N ILE A 77 -13.46 20.24 21.30
CA ILE A 77 -14.31 20.70 20.20
C ILE A 77 -13.75 20.24 18.84
N LEU A 78 -12.46 20.46 18.58
CA LEU A 78 -11.81 20.05 17.33
C LEU A 78 -11.82 18.53 17.11
N ILE A 79 -11.62 17.73 18.17
CA ILE A 79 -11.71 16.27 18.09
C ILE A 79 -13.13 15.83 17.73
N SER A 80 -14.15 16.48 18.31
CA SER A 80 -15.56 16.17 18.01
C SER A 80 -15.91 16.43 16.55
N ILE A 81 -15.51 17.59 16.01
CA ILE A 81 -15.72 17.98 14.60
C ILE A 81 -14.99 16.99 13.69
N LYS A 82 -13.73 16.69 14.00
CA LYS A 82 -12.92 15.73 13.23
C LYS A 82 -13.57 14.35 13.16
N ASN A 83 -14.03 13.82 14.29
CA ASN A 83 -14.63 12.49 14.37
C ASN A 83 -15.95 12.44 13.60
N TYR A 84 -16.75 13.49 13.65
CA TYR A 84 -17.98 13.60 12.87
C TYR A 84 -17.69 13.59 11.36
N ILE A 85 -16.77 14.45 10.89
CA ILE A 85 -16.35 14.49 9.47
C ILE A 85 -15.77 13.14 9.03
N LYS A 86 -15.00 12.47 9.89
CA LYS A 86 -14.46 11.14 9.57
C LYS A 86 -15.58 10.10 9.42
N LYS A 87 -16.61 10.13 10.27
CA LYS A 87 -17.76 9.22 10.18
C LYS A 87 -18.55 9.46 8.89
N SER A 88 -18.82 10.72 8.53
CA SER A 88 -19.59 11.05 7.30
C SER A 88 -18.91 10.58 6.01
N ILE A 89 -17.58 10.54 5.96
CA ILE A 89 -16.84 10.05 4.78
C ILE A 89 -16.92 8.52 4.59
N HIS A 90 -17.07 7.76 5.68
CA HIS A 90 -17.00 6.30 5.65
C HIS A 90 -18.37 5.60 5.67
N SER A 91 -19.46 6.34 5.89
CA SER A 91 -20.82 5.81 5.91
C SER A 91 -21.45 5.85 4.51
N ASN A 92 -21.76 4.69 3.92
CA ASN A 92 -22.61 4.56 2.72
C ASN A 92 -24.11 4.85 3.02
N LEU A 93 -24.43 5.64 4.05
CA LEU A 93 -25.78 5.87 4.54
C LEU A 93 -26.16 7.34 4.28
N GLU A 94 -27.25 7.55 3.54
CA GLU A 94 -27.79 8.87 3.14
C GLU A 94 -28.08 9.83 4.33
N ASN A 95 -28.21 9.31 5.55
CA ASN A 95 -28.59 10.11 6.73
C ASN A 95 -27.42 10.81 7.46
N VAL A 96 -26.17 10.59 7.05
CA VAL A 96 -24.96 11.13 7.73
C VAL A 96 -24.11 11.98 6.78
N GLU A 97 -24.73 12.64 5.79
CA GLU A 97 -24.00 13.48 4.84
C GLU A 97 -23.81 14.91 5.37
N LEU A 98 -22.64 15.49 5.07
CA LEU A 98 -22.24 16.87 5.37
C LEU A 98 -22.57 17.72 4.13
N SER A 99 -23.24 18.88 4.27
CA SER A 99 -23.54 19.70 3.09
C SER A 99 -22.27 20.22 2.39
N ASN A 100 -22.31 20.32 1.06
CA ASN A 100 -21.22 20.90 0.26
C ASN A 100 -20.90 22.33 0.70
N ASP A 101 -21.94 23.10 1.06
CA ASP A 101 -21.82 24.46 1.59
C ASP A 101 -20.97 24.52 2.87
N LEU A 102 -21.29 23.67 3.85
CA LEU A 102 -20.55 23.62 5.10
C LEU A 102 -19.11 23.14 4.87
N CYS A 103 -18.90 22.21 3.93
CA CYS A 103 -17.57 21.75 3.58
C CYS A 103 -16.67 22.90 3.07
N ILE A 104 -17.18 23.75 2.16
CA ILE A 104 -16.44 24.91 1.63
C ILE A 104 -16.06 25.85 2.77
N ILE A 105 -17.01 26.15 3.67
CA ILE A 105 -16.79 27.04 4.82
C ILE A 105 -15.69 26.47 5.73
N ILE A 106 -15.77 25.19 6.12
CA ILE A 106 -14.78 24.58 7.02
C ILE A 106 -13.40 24.55 6.35
N LYS A 107 -13.31 24.25 5.05
CA LYS A 107 -12.04 24.25 4.31
C LYS A 107 -11.39 25.64 4.33
N HIS A 108 -12.11 26.70 3.99
CA HIS A 108 -11.57 28.08 4.02
C HIS A 108 -11.16 28.53 5.42
N ILE A 109 -11.95 28.22 6.45
CA ILE A 109 -11.60 28.49 7.85
C ILE A 109 -10.30 27.78 8.23
N CYS A 110 -10.18 26.47 7.96
CA CYS A 110 -8.96 25.72 8.26
C CYS A 110 -7.73 26.28 7.52
N MET A 111 -7.88 26.64 6.24
CA MET A 111 -6.82 27.24 5.42
C MET A 111 -6.31 28.55 6.02
N HIS A 112 -7.22 29.45 6.35
CA HIS A 112 -6.92 30.73 6.99
C HIS A 112 -6.28 30.57 8.38
N VAL A 113 -6.74 29.61 9.19
CA VAL A 113 -6.11 29.31 10.48
C VAL A 113 -4.67 28.86 10.32
N LEU A 114 -4.43 27.96 9.38
CA LEU A 114 -3.11 27.36 9.17
C LEU A 114 -2.11 28.32 8.53
N LEU A 115 -2.58 29.30 7.75
CA LEU A 115 -1.72 30.20 6.96
C LEU A 115 -1.65 31.64 7.44
N ASP A 116 -2.70 32.18 8.09
CA ASP A 116 -2.83 33.62 8.34
C ASP A 116 -2.84 34.02 9.81
N ILE A 117 -3.31 33.15 10.71
CA ILE A 117 -3.47 33.51 12.11
C ILE A 117 -2.11 33.70 12.77
N LYS A 118 -1.91 34.82 13.46
CA LYS A 118 -0.69 35.10 14.26
C LYS A 118 -0.80 34.66 15.72
N ASN A 119 -2.01 34.50 16.26
CA ASN A 119 -2.27 34.13 17.65
C ASN A 119 -1.66 32.74 18.01
N GLU A 120 -0.79 32.69 19.02
CA GLU A 120 -0.05 31.49 19.40
C GLU A 120 -0.91 30.35 19.96
N GLU A 121 -1.97 30.69 20.69
CA GLU A 121 -2.88 29.70 21.27
C GLU A 121 -3.58 28.91 20.16
N ILE A 122 -4.12 29.61 19.17
CA ILE A 122 -4.79 29.02 18.01
C ILE A 122 -3.76 28.28 17.12
N LYS A 123 -2.57 28.86 16.89
CA LYS A 123 -1.48 28.16 16.17
C LYS A 123 -1.12 26.83 16.81
N SER A 124 -1.15 26.73 18.14
CA SER A 124 -0.85 25.47 18.84
C SER A 124 -1.85 24.33 18.54
N LEU A 125 -2.97 24.64 17.88
CA LEU A 125 -4.00 23.69 17.45
C LEU A 125 -3.83 23.22 15.99
N GLU A 126 -2.77 23.66 15.27
CA GLU A 126 -2.55 23.38 13.83
C GLU A 126 -2.71 21.90 13.45
N LYS A 127 -2.28 20.97 14.32
CA LYS A 127 -2.36 19.52 14.09
C LYS A 127 -3.80 19.08 13.78
N TYR A 128 -4.77 19.56 14.54
CA TYR A 128 -6.17 19.18 14.40
C TYR A 128 -6.79 19.78 13.15
N PHE A 129 -6.45 21.03 12.81
CA PHE A 129 -6.87 21.67 11.57
C PHE A 129 -6.35 20.92 10.34
N PHE A 130 -5.09 20.47 10.36
CA PHE A 130 -4.54 19.61 9.30
C PHE A 130 -5.27 18.26 9.18
N GLU A 131 -5.70 17.66 10.29
CA GLU A 131 -6.46 16.40 10.29
C GLU A 131 -7.89 16.59 9.75
N ILE A 132 -8.58 17.65 10.17
CA ILE A 132 -9.92 18.02 9.68
C ILE A 132 -9.88 18.30 8.17
N LEU A 133 -8.96 19.18 7.75
CA LEU A 133 -8.80 19.57 6.36
C LEU A 133 -8.46 18.35 5.48
N PHE A 134 -7.64 17.42 5.98
CA PHE A 134 -7.30 16.19 5.25
C PHE A 134 -8.52 15.28 5.03
N ASN A 135 -9.36 15.10 6.05
CA ASN A 135 -10.60 14.33 5.88
C ASN A 135 -11.51 15.02 4.87
N LEU A 136 -11.68 16.34 4.95
CA LEU A 136 -12.50 17.11 4.01
C LEU A 136 -12.00 17.10 2.57
N PHE A 137 -10.68 16.98 2.32
CA PHE A 137 -10.17 16.80 0.95
C PHE A 137 -10.54 15.45 0.32
N LYS A 138 -10.90 14.43 1.12
CA LYS A 138 -11.48 13.18 0.59
C LYS A 138 -12.95 13.31 0.20
N TYR A 139 -13.61 14.40 0.59
CA TYR A 139 -15.01 14.66 0.25
C TYR A 139 -15.06 15.32 -1.13
N ASN A 140 -15.79 14.71 -2.08
CA ASN A 140 -15.93 15.24 -3.44
C ASN A 140 -16.96 16.37 -3.45
N ILE A 141 -16.47 17.63 -3.51
CA ILE A 141 -17.33 18.82 -3.62
C ILE A 141 -17.46 19.25 -5.09
N CYS A 142 -16.33 19.48 -5.77
CA CYS A 142 -16.17 19.79 -7.19
C CYS A 142 -14.66 19.91 -7.50
N ASP A 143 -14.17 19.47 -8.66
CA ASP A 143 -12.74 19.55 -9.00
C ASP A 143 -12.25 21.00 -9.24
N ASP A 144 -13.15 21.89 -9.69
CA ASP A 144 -12.87 23.32 -9.87
C ASP A 144 -12.47 24.04 -8.58
N TYR A 145 -12.96 23.55 -7.44
CA TYR A 145 -12.65 24.11 -6.13
C TYR A 145 -11.19 23.84 -5.73
N ASP A 146 -10.66 22.66 -6.06
CA ASP A 146 -9.28 22.29 -5.74
C ASP A 146 -8.29 23.14 -6.57
N TYR A 147 -8.62 23.49 -7.82
CA TYR A 147 -7.82 24.41 -8.63
C TYR A 147 -7.69 25.80 -7.98
N LEU A 148 -8.81 26.37 -7.51
CA LEU A 148 -8.82 27.66 -6.81
C LEU A 148 -7.95 27.62 -5.55
N LEU A 149 -8.00 26.52 -4.79
CA LEU A 149 -7.17 26.34 -3.60
C LEU A 149 -5.68 26.33 -3.94
N PHE A 150 -5.26 25.64 -5.01
CA PHE A 150 -3.85 25.66 -5.41
C PHE A 150 -3.36 27.06 -5.74
N TYR A 151 -4.15 27.87 -6.43
CA TYR A 151 -3.83 29.28 -6.68
C TYR A 151 -3.65 30.08 -5.40
N ILE A 152 -4.61 29.96 -4.48
CA ILE A 152 -4.57 30.65 -3.20
C ILE A 152 -3.31 30.23 -2.41
N ILE A 153 -2.95 28.95 -2.43
CA ILE A 153 -1.77 28.45 -1.70
C ILE A 153 -0.46 28.92 -2.35
N ILE A 154 -0.39 29.01 -3.69
CA ILE A 154 0.80 29.54 -4.39
C ILE A 154 1.07 31.00 -3.98
N LEU A 155 0.04 31.80 -3.70
CA LEU A 155 0.21 33.17 -3.20
C LEU A 155 0.97 33.24 -1.86
N TYR A 156 0.97 32.18 -1.05
CA TYR A 156 1.74 32.11 0.20
C TYR A 156 3.20 31.71 -0.01
N ILE A 157 3.47 30.95 -1.07
CA ILE A 157 4.84 30.60 -1.46
C ILE A 157 5.52 31.82 -2.13
N ASN A 158 4.72 32.74 -2.65
CA ASN A 158 5.14 33.95 -3.36
C ASN A 158 5.49 35.13 -2.42
N ASP A 159 6.37 36.05 -2.85
CA ASP A 159 6.83 37.20 -2.03
C ASP A 159 6.22 38.55 -2.45
N TYR A 160 5.10 38.58 -3.17
CA TYR A 160 4.50 39.85 -3.61
C TYR A 160 3.84 40.65 -2.49
N ASN A 161 3.98 41.98 -2.55
CA ASN A 161 3.14 42.92 -1.80
C ASN A 161 1.69 42.89 -2.32
N ILE A 162 0.71 42.93 -1.42
CA ILE A 162 -0.73 43.02 -1.71
C ILE A 162 -1.04 44.17 -2.67
N VAL A 163 -0.40 45.33 -2.50
CA VAL A 163 -0.59 46.50 -3.39
C VAL A 163 -0.18 46.21 -4.83
N ARG A 164 0.93 45.46 -5.03
CA ARG A 164 1.37 45.07 -6.38
C ARG A 164 0.49 43.97 -6.98
N LEU A 165 0.03 43.02 -6.17
CA LEU A 165 -0.95 42.00 -6.59
C LEU A 165 -2.23 42.66 -7.10
N ILE A 166 -2.76 43.65 -6.38
CA ILE A 166 -3.93 44.44 -6.79
C ILE A 166 -3.69 45.10 -8.15
N ASN A 167 -2.51 45.70 -8.36
CA ASN A 167 -2.17 46.34 -9.63
C ASN A 167 -2.08 45.32 -10.79
N ILE A 168 -1.51 44.13 -10.56
CA ILE A 168 -1.40 43.05 -11.55
C ILE A 168 -2.77 42.48 -11.93
N PHE A 169 -3.68 42.32 -10.96
CA PHE A 169 -5.03 41.84 -11.19
C PHE A 169 -5.96 42.90 -11.81
N ASN A 170 -5.59 44.18 -11.71
CA ASN A 170 -6.35 45.29 -12.29
C ASN A 170 -6.13 45.52 -13.80
N ASN A 171 -5.23 44.76 -14.43
CA ASN A 171 -4.88 44.90 -15.85
C ASN A 171 -6.07 44.59 -16.78
N GLU A 172 -6.33 45.43 -17.77
CA GLU A 172 -7.57 45.38 -18.59
C GLU A 172 -7.72 44.09 -19.40
N GLU A 173 -6.61 43.51 -19.89
CA GLU A 173 -6.62 42.23 -20.60
C GLU A 173 -7.21 41.08 -19.77
N LYS A 174 -6.96 41.08 -18.46
CA LYS A 174 -7.44 40.03 -17.54
C LYS A 174 -8.92 40.20 -17.15
N LYS A 175 -9.48 41.39 -17.35
CA LYS A 175 -10.90 41.71 -17.08
C LYS A 175 -11.84 41.39 -18.25
N SER A 176 -11.29 41.03 -19.41
CA SER A 176 -12.07 40.70 -20.61
C SER A 176 -12.82 39.36 -20.53
N ASN A 177 -12.45 38.46 -19.61
CA ASN A 177 -13.08 37.15 -19.43
C ASN A 177 -13.88 37.10 -18.10
N PRO A 178 -15.19 36.80 -18.14
CA PRO A 178 -16.05 36.77 -16.94
C PRO A 178 -15.65 35.71 -15.91
N ASP A 179 -15.08 34.58 -16.33
CA ASP A 179 -14.63 33.54 -15.42
C ASP A 179 -13.34 33.95 -14.70
N ALA A 180 -12.41 34.58 -15.43
CA ALA A 180 -11.18 35.12 -14.84
C ALA A 180 -11.49 36.18 -13.78
N LEU A 181 -12.46 37.07 -14.03
CA LEU A 181 -12.92 38.07 -13.08
C LEU A 181 -13.44 37.46 -11.77
N LYS A 182 -14.31 36.44 -11.85
CA LYS A 182 -14.80 35.74 -10.66
C LYS A 182 -13.68 35.02 -9.90
N ILE A 183 -12.63 34.51 -10.56
CA ILE A 183 -11.46 33.92 -9.88
C ILE A 183 -10.68 35.00 -9.14
N ILE A 184 -10.45 36.14 -9.79
CA ILE A 184 -9.79 37.30 -9.19
C ILE A 184 -10.58 37.80 -7.97
N GLU A 185 -11.91 37.85 -8.05
CA GLU A 185 -12.77 38.23 -6.93
C GLU A 185 -12.63 37.28 -5.73
N CYS A 186 -12.65 35.96 -5.94
CA CYS A 186 -12.38 34.98 -4.88
C CYS A 186 -10.99 35.19 -4.24
N ILE A 187 -9.96 35.41 -5.06
CA ILE A 187 -8.59 35.66 -4.59
C ILE A 187 -8.56 36.94 -3.73
N MET A 188 -9.20 38.02 -4.16
CA MET A 188 -9.24 39.28 -3.43
C MET A 188 -10.00 39.18 -2.11
N LEU A 189 -11.13 38.46 -2.06
CA LEU A 189 -11.85 38.18 -0.81
C LEU A 189 -11.00 37.37 0.17
N TYR A 190 -10.24 36.39 -0.34
CA TYR A 190 -9.32 35.59 0.48
C TYR A 190 -8.17 36.46 1.03
N VAL A 191 -7.58 37.34 0.21
CA VAL A 191 -6.51 38.27 0.65
C VAL A 191 -7.03 39.25 1.71
N ARG A 192 -8.27 39.74 1.58
CA ARG A 192 -8.90 40.59 2.61
C ARG A 192 -9.08 39.84 3.93
N ASN A 193 -9.52 38.58 3.87
CA ASN A 193 -9.63 37.74 5.08
C ASN A 193 -8.29 37.55 5.78
N LYS A 194 -7.19 37.39 5.03
CA LYS A 194 -5.83 37.35 5.59
C LYS A 194 -5.53 38.60 6.43
N GLU A 195 -5.82 39.80 5.91
CA GLU A 195 -5.60 41.05 6.67
C GLU A 195 -6.47 41.12 7.93
N ILE A 196 -7.73 40.68 7.82
CA ILE A 196 -8.65 40.59 8.97
C ILE A 196 -8.01 39.71 10.05
N LEU A 197 -7.66 38.45 9.72
CA LEU A 197 -7.12 37.47 10.65
C LEU A 197 -5.78 37.86 11.29
N GLN A 198 -4.92 38.57 10.57
CA GLN A 198 -3.66 39.07 11.11
C GLN A 198 -3.86 40.14 12.19
N ASN A 199 -5.00 40.84 12.15
CA ASN A 199 -5.35 41.95 13.05
C ASN A 199 -6.41 41.59 14.11
N ILE A 200 -6.87 40.33 14.16
CA ILE A 200 -7.85 39.87 15.16
C ILE A 200 -7.20 39.85 16.57
N ASN A 201 -7.90 40.48 17.52
CA ASN A 201 -7.63 40.43 18.95
C ASN A 201 -8.95 40.26 19.74
N GLN A 202 -8.88 40.15 21.07
CA GLN A 202 -10.08 39.94 21.90
C GLN A 202 -11.12 41.07 21.80
N GLU A 203 -10.68 42.31 21.56
CA GLU A 203 -11.56 43.48 21.55
C GLU A 203 -12.33 43.63 20.23
N ASN A 204 -11.73 43.26 19.09
CA ASN A 204 -12.35 43.39 17.77
C ASN A 204 -12.91 42.07 17.21
N PHE A 205 -12.73 40.94 17.92
CA PHE A 205 -13.05 39.60 17.43
C PHE A 205 -14.45 39.48 16.82
N PHE A 206 -15.50 39.94 17.51
CA PHE A 206 -16.88 39.73 17.05
C PHE A 206 -17.20 40.50 15.76
N ILE A 207 -16.61 41.68 15.58
CA ILE A 207 -16.81 42.50 14.38
C ILE A 207 -16.03 41.88 13.21
N GLU A 208 -14.76 41.55 13.45
CA GLU A 208 -13.88 40.99 12.43
C GLU A 208 -14.26 39.56 12.03
N TYR A 209 -14.75 38.73 12.97
CA TYR A 209 -15.28 37.40 12.69
C TYR A 209 -16.50 37.44 11.78
N ASN A 210 -17.42 38.40 12.00
CA ASN A 210 -18.60 38.55 11.14
C ASN A 210 -18.20 38.95 9.70
N LYS A 211 -17.26 39.88 9.54
CA LYS A 211 -16.72 40.24 8.22
C LYS A 211 -16.05 39.06 7.53
N LEU A 212 -15.29 38.25 8.29
CA LEU A 212 -14.64 37.05 7.77
C LEU A 212 -15.68 36.03 7.26
N ILE A 213 -16.74 35.77 8.03
CA ILE A 213 -17.80 34.85 7.62
C ILE A 213 -18.56 35.38 6.40
N GLU A 214 -18.85 36.68 6.34
CA GLU A 214 -19.48 37.30 5.17
C GLU A 214 -18.64 37.11 3.90
N ASN A 215 -17.33 37.35 3.98
CA ASN A 215 -16.41 37.11 2.87
C ASN A 215 -16.35 35.62 2.47
N ILE A 216 -16.38 34.69 3.44
CA ILE A 216 -16.40 33.24 3.16
C ILE A 216 -17.72 32.82 2.50
N GLU A 217 -18.86 33.36 2.93
CA GLU A 217 -20.16 33.11 2.30
C GLU A 217 -20.21 33.68 0.87
N ASN A 218 -19.56 34.83 0.61
CA ASN A 218 -19.39 35.38 -0.74
C ASN A 218 -18.51 34.46 -1.62
N ILE A 219 -17.38 33.97 -1.09
CA ILE A 219 -16.53 32.98 -1.78
C ILE A 219 -17.33 31.73 -2.12
N LYS A 220 -18.10 31.20 -1.16
CA LYS A 220 -19.00 30.06 -1.34
C LYS A 220 -20.03 30.34 -2.45
N GLY A 221 -20.65 31.52 -2.45
CA GLY A 221 -21.60 31.93 -3.49
C GLY A 221 -20.97 31.94 -4.88
N ILE A 222 -19.75 32.44 -5.03
CA ILE A 222 -19.02 32.43 -6.31
C ILE A 222 -18.72 30.99 -6.77
N ILE A 223 -18.33 30.09 -5.86
CA ILE A 223 -18.04 28.68 -6.15
C ILE A 223 -19.32 27.93 -6.57
N ASN A 224 -20.41 28.07 -5.81
CA ASN A 224 -21.66 27.38 -6.10
C ASN A 224 -22.30 27.86 -7.41
N ASN A 225 -22.21 29.16 -7.74
CA ASN A 225 -22.71 29.72 -8.99
C ASN A 225 -21.95 29.22 -10.23
N ARG A 226 -20.79 28.60 -10.06
CA ARG A 226 -20.00 27.98 -11.15
C ARG A 226 -20.39 26.53 -11.42
N ASN A 227 -20.91 25.81 -10.43
CA ASN A 227 -21.31 24.39 -10.58
C ASN A 227 -22.48 24.16 -11.57
N ASN A 228 -23.08 25.24 -12.09
CA ASN A 228 -24.22 25.17 -13.01
C ASN A 228 -23.85 25.34 -14.50
N SER A 229 -22.60 25.60 -14.87
CA SER A 229 -22.17 25.65 -16.28
C SER A 229 -21.78 24.25 -16.77
N LEU A 230 -22.66 23.62 -17.54
CA LEU A 230 -22.43 22.35 -18.22
C LEU A 230 -21.31 22.45 -19.27
N ASN A 231 -20.37 21.51 -19.23
CA ASN A 231 -19.61 20.93 -20.35
C ASN A 231 -19.30 21.81 -21.57
N ASP A 232 -18.40 22.79 -21.46
CA ASP A 232 -17.68 23.29 -22.64
C ASP A 232 -16.18 23.48 -22.32
N ASP A 233 -15.37 22.57 -22.88
CA ASP A 233 -13.90 22.56 -22.99
C ASP A 233 -13.06 22.90 -21.75
N ILE A 234 -12.63 21.86 -21.01
CA ILE A 234 -11.54 21.92 -20.01
C ILE A 234 -10.27 22.61 -20.55
N ILE A 235 -9.98 22.50 -21.85
CA ILE A 235 -8.87 23.20 -22.50
C ILE A 235 -9.05 24.72 -22.44
N ASN A 236 -10.28 25.21 -22.61
CA ASN A 236 -10.62 26.62 -22.42
C ASN A 236 -10.48 27.04 -20.97
N TYR A 237 -10.82 26.17 -20.01
CA TYR A 237 -10.55 26.39 -18.59
C TYR A 237 -9.06 26.55 -18.31
N ILE A 238 -8.22 25.60 -18.73
CA ILE A 238 -6.76 25.65 -18.59
C ILE A 238 -6.20 26.94 -19.22
N ASN A 239 -6.71 27.34 -20.38
CA ASN A 239 -6.26 28.55 -21.06
C ASN A 239 -6.72 29.83 -20.34
N ASN A 240 -7.93 29.85 -19.79
CA ASN A 240 -8.49 30.99 -19.07
C ASN A 240 -7.81 31.19 -17.70
N THR A 241 -7.50 30.10 -17.00
CA THR A 241 -6.75 30.12 -15.74
C THR A 241 -5.28 30.44 -16.00
N LYS A 242 -4.67 29.90 -17.07
CA LYS A 242 -3.32 30.31 -17.55
C LYS A 242 -3.21 31.81 -17.77
N LYS A 243 -4.19 32.46 -18.41
CA LYS A 243 -4.21 33.92 -18.64
C LYS A 243 -4.16 34.76 -17.36
N ILE A 244 -4.56 34.22 -16.21
CA ILE A 244 -4.52 34.95 -14.92
C ILE A 244 -3.06 35.19 -14.48
N TYR A 245 -2.16 34.23 -14.71
CA TYR A 245 -0.76 34.27 -14.28
C TYR A 245 0.25 34.40 -15.43
N LYS A 246 -0.15 34.05 -16.66
CA LYS A 246 0.62 34.27 -17.89
C LYS A 246 0.06 35.45 -18.68
N SER A 247 0.92 36.40 -18.99
CA SER A 247 0.66 37.39 -20.05
C SER A 247 1.86 37.41 -20.99
N ASN A 248 1.62 37.41 -22.31
CA ASN A 248 2.66 37.39 -23.35
C ASN A 248 3.64 36.20 -23.24
N ASP A 249 3.14 35.01 -22.91
CA ASP A 249 3.93 33.79 -22.63
C ASP A 249 4.86 33.85 -21.39
N GLN A 250 4.68 34.83 -20.51
CA GLN A 250 5.52 35.03 -19.33
C GLN A 250 4.74 34.87 -18.01
N TYR A 251 5.27 34.13 -17.04
CA TYR A 251 4.68 33.96 -15.69
C TYR A 251 4.93 35.23 -14.84
N ASN A 252 3.91 36.07 -14.69
CA ASN A 252 4.03 37.37 -14.01
C ASN A 252 3.62 37.35 -12.53
N LEU A 253 2.96 36.29 -12.06
CA LEU A 253 2.40 36.26 -10.71
C LEU A 253 3.34 35.70 -9.64
N PHE A 254 4.46 35.03 -9.96
CA PHE A 254 5.33 34.39 -8.96
C PHE A 254 6.74 35.01 -8.93
N MET A 255 7.12 35.59 -7.79
CA MET A 255 8.41 36.24 -7.53
C MET A 255 8.94 35.80 -6.16
N LEU A 256 10.24 35.56 -6.08
CA LEU A 256 10.95 35.34 -4.83
C LEU A 256 11.93 36.49 -4.60
N ASN A 257 11.93 37.07 -3.41
CA ASN A 257 12.62 38.32 -3.15
C ASN A 257 13.31 38.36 -1.77
N ASP A 258 14.64 38.46 -1.80
CA ASP A 258 15.49 38.48 -0.61
C ASP A 258 15.18 39.69 0.31
N TYR A 259 14.63 40.78 -0.21
CA TYR A 259 14.26 41.95 0.59
C TYR A 259 13.27 41.60 1.71
N TYR A 260 12.32 40.68 1.48
CA TYR A 260 11.39 40.21 2.52
C TYR A 260 12.04 39.23 3.49
N LEU A 261 12.99 38.42 3.02
CA LEU A 261 13.74 37.50 3.87
C LEU A 261 14.63 38.27 4.87
N TYR A 262 15.17 39.42 4.47
CA TYR A 262 16.08 40.23 5.30
C TYR A 262 15.43 41.51 5.88
N ASN A 263 14.11 41.69 5.72
CA ASN A 263 13.36 42.87 6.19
C ASN A 263 13.95 44.22 5.71
N LEU A 264 14.26 44.33 4.43
CA LEU A 264 14.80 45.54 3.80
C LEU A 264 13.70 46.31 3.04
N GLU A 265 13.69 47.64 3.15
CA GLU A 265 12.77 48.49 2.40
C GLU A 265 13.13 48.51 0.91
N GLU A 266 12.16 48.25 0.03
CA GLU A 266 12.36 48.38 -1.43
C GLU A 266 12.43 49.87 -1.80
N THR A 267 13.60 50.35 -2.24
CA THR A 267 13.73 51.68 -2.83
C THR A 267 12.94 51.76 -4.14
N ALA A 268 11.95 52.63 -4.21
CA ALA A 268 11.08 52.79 -5.37
C ALA A 268 11.78 53.52 -6.53
N GLU A 269 12.48 52.80 -7.40
CA GLU A 269 12.85 53.29 -8.75
C GLU A 269 12.75 52.18 -9.81
N LEU A 270 11.91 52.45 -10.85
CA LEU A 270 11.91 51.98 -12.25
C LEU A 270 11.59 50.47 -12.52
N ASN A 271 10.62 50.09 -13.38
CA ASN A 271 10.23 50.64 -14.68
C ASN A 271 8.71 50.71 -14.90
N ASN A 272 8.21 51.93 -15.10
CA ASN A 272 7.14 52.22 -16.06
C ASN A 272 7.80 52.50 -17.41
N SER A 273 7.46 51.76 -18.45
CA SER A 273 7.71 52.19 -19.83
C SER A 273 6.47 51.93 -20.66
N LEU A 274 5.70 53.02 -20.82
CA LEU A 274 4.63 53.40 -21.77
C LEU A 274 3.83 54.44 -20.95
N THR A 275 4.04 55.76 -20.95
CA THR A 275 4.28 56.71 -22.05
C THR A 275 4.82 58.06 -21.51
N SER A 276 5.81 58.61 -22.21
CA SER A 276 6.21 60.02 -22.45
C SER A 276 5.84 61.21 -21.54
N ASN A 277 6.89 62.03 -21.33
CA ASN A 277 6.95 63.49 -21.18
C ASN A 277 6.73 64.10 -19.79
N TYR A 278 7.83 64.41 -19.08
CA TYR A 278 8.17 65.76 -18.63
C TYR A 278 9.66 65.79 -18.20
N SER A 279 10.42 66.71 -18.79
CA SER A 279 11.81 67.06 -18.45
C SER A 279 11.87 67.85 -17.14
N ILE A 280 12.91 67.63 -16.31
CA ILE A 280 13.73 68.67 -15.65
C ILE A 280 15.00 68.04 -15.04
N ASP A 281 16.13 68.55 -15.56
CA ASP A 281 17.44 68.82 -15.00
C ASP A 281 18.23 67.88 -14.06
N ILE A 282 19.35 67.46 -14.66
CA ILE A 282 20.67 67.12 -14.14
C ILE A 282 21.10 68.04 -12.99
N ASN A 283 21.35 67.48 -11.80
CA ASN A 283 22.58 67.70 -11.01
C ASN A 283 22.54 66.95 -9.66
N LYS A 284 23.01 65.69 -9.68
CA LYS A 284 23.73 64.97 -8.59
C LYS A 284 24.14 63.58 -9.08
N LYS A 285 24.87 63.54 -10.20
CA LYS A 285 25.77 62.42 -10.52
C LYS A 285 27.10 62.69 -9.82
N ASN A 286 27.58 61.70 -9.07
CA ASN A 286 28.98 61.34 -8.78
C ASN A 286 28.98 60.59 -7.44
N SER A 287 28.59 59.31 -7.41
CA SER A 287 29.59 58.24 -7.25
C SER A 287 29.09 56.84 -7.68
N LEU A 288 28.17 56.75 -8.65
CA LEU A 288 27.88 55.51 -9.36
C LEU A 288 28.64 55.52 -10.69
N ASN A 289 29.84 54.95 -10.71
CA ASN A 289 30.43 54.35 -11.92
C ASN A 289 31.67 53.52 -11.54
N SER A 290 31.42 52.25 -11.23
CA SER A 290 32.31 51.14 -11.56
C SER A 290 31.48 49.85 -11.52
N LEU A 291 30.55 49.75 -12.47
CA LEU A 291 30.13 48.45 -12.99
C LEU A 291 31.33 47.87 -13.73
N ASN A 292 31.80 46.69 -13.31
CA ASN A 292 32.07 45.55 -14.20
C ASN A 292 32.61 44.34 -13.41
N GLY A 293 31.99 43.19 -13.65
CA GLY A 293 32.53 41.84 -13.41
C GLY A 293 32.32 41.29 -12.00
N PHE A 294 31.47 40.27 -11.87
CA PHE A 294 31.72 38.99 -11.17
C PHE A 294 30.41 38.16 -11.11
N ASP A 295 30.37 37.10 -11.91
CA ASP A 295 29.27 36.12 -12.01
C ASP A 295 29.31 35.11 -10.86
N PHE A 296 28.16 34.81 -10.26
CA PHE A 296 28.00 33.67 -9.33
C PHE A 296 27.75 32.36 -10.10
N VAL A 297 28.40 31.29 -9.64
CA VAL A 297 28.34 29.94 -10.21
C VAL A 297 26.99 29.30 -9.90
N GLY A 298 26.19 29.10 -10.96
CA GLY A 298 24.94 28.34 -10.89
C GLY A 298 23.83 28.90 -11.78
N LYS A 299 24.08 29.09 -13.08
CA LYS A 299 23.00 29.08 -14.08
C LYS A 299 22.36 27.69 -14.07
N GLY A 300 21.39 27.48 -13.19
CA GLY A 300 20.22 26.69 -13.52
C GLY A 300 19.24 27.64 -14.19
N SER A 301 19.59 28.16 -15.37
CA SER A 301 18.57 28.77 -16.22
C SER A 301 17.66 27.63 -16.61
N ILE A 302 16.41 27.63 -16.14
CA ILE A 302 15.36 27.06 -16.96
C ILE A 302 15.55 27.79 -18.28
N ILE A 303 15.80 27.08 -19.39
CA ILE A 303 16.27 27.66 -20.66
C ILE A 303 15.29 28.71 -21.24
N LYS A 304 14.14 28.92 -20.57
CA LYS A 304 13.18 30.00 -20.75
C LYS A 304 12.89 30.74 -19.42
N ASP A 305 13.91 31.32 -18.78
CA ASP A 305 13.73 32.31 -17.71
C ASP A 305 13.02 33.54 -18.28
N TYR A 306 11.70 33.50 -18.35
CA TYR A 306 10.93 34.72 -18.48
C TYR A 306 10.94 35.45 -17.12
N ASN A 307 11.66 36.57 -17.08
CA ASN A 307 11.29 37.81 -16.36
C ASN A 307 12.04 38.24 -15.09
N ASN A 308 13.34 37.96 -14.89
CA ASN A 308 14.06 38.56 -13.74
C ASN A 308 13.33 38.34 -12.38
N ASN A 309 12.60 37.22 -12.24
CA ASN A 309 11.66 36.97 -11.15
C ASN A 309 12.33 36.65 -9.80
N ILE A 310 13.66 36.58 -9.79
CA ILE A 310 14.49 36.38 -8.60
C ILE A 310 15.38 37.61 -8.43
N LYS A 311 15.18 38.36 -7.33
CA LYS A 311 16.04 39.49 -6.95
C LYS A 311 16.99 39.06 -5.83
N LEU A 312 18.23 38.71 -6.21
CA LEU A 312 19.29 38.32 -5.28
C LEU A 312 20.13 39.55 -4.87
N LEU A 313 20.43 39.67 -3.57
CA LEU A 313 21.36 40.67 -3.05
C LEU A 313 22.82 40.21 -3.21
N SER A 314 23.72 41.10 -3.63
CA SER A 314 25.15 40.79 -3.79
C SER A 314 25.86 40.54 -2.46
N VAL A 315 26.58 39.42 -2.33
CA VAL A 315 27.28 38.95 -1.11
C VAL A 315 28.28 39.98 -0.55
N SER A 316 28.88 40.82 -1.38
CA SER A 316 29.83 41.86 -0.95
C SER A 316 29.22 42.95 -0.05
N LYS A 317 27.88 43.06 0.01
CA LYS A 317 27.14 43.96 0.93
C LYS A 317 26.50 43.23 2.13
N ALA A 318 26.67 41.90 2.24
CA ALA A 318 25.88 41.05 3.14
C ALA A 318 26.37 40.93 4.60
N ASN A 319 27.56 41.45 4.94
CA ASN A 319 28.14 41.35 6.29
C ASN A 319 27.32 42.02 7.40
N ILE A 320 26.31 42.83 7.08
CA ILE A 320 25.43 43.53 8.04
C ILE A 320 23.97 43.00 7.96
N ILE A 321 23.65 42.15 6.97
CA ILE A 321 22.27 41.82 6.59
C ILE A 321 21.70 40.63 7.39
N PHE A 322 22.53 39.66 7.78
CA PHE A 322 22.06 38.41 8.40
C PHE A 322 21.46 38.57 9.81
N LYS A 323 21.72 39.70 10.50
CA LYS A 323 21.05 40.02 11.77
C LYS A 323 19.56 40.30 11.61
N ASN A 324 19.12 40.78 10.46
CA ASN A 324 17.74 41.20 10.21
C ASN A 324 16.89 40.11 9.55
N ILE A 325 17.37 38.86 9.50
CA ILE A 325 16.62 37.75 8.89
C ILE A 325 15.25 37.58 9.55
N ASN A 326 14.21 37.51 8.72
CA ASN A 326 12.88 37.11 9.12
C ASN A 326 12.82 35.58 9.35
N ILE A 327 12.85 35.18 10.62
CA ILE A 327 12.87 33.78 11.04
C ILE A 327 11.53 33.06 10.74
N SER A 328 10.42 33.79 10.57
CA SER A 328 9.12 33.21 10.21
C SER A 328 8.94 33.00 8.71
N PHE A 329 9.82 33.58 7.87
CA PHE A 329 9.69 33.58 6.41
C PHE A 329 9.48 32.19 5.80
N PHE A 330 10.29 31.20 6.22
CA PHE A 330 10.16 29.83 5.71
C PHE A 330 9.07 29.00 6.40
N LYS A 331 8.53 29.46 7.54
CA LYS A 331 7.51 28.71 8.31
C LYS A 331 6.15 28.76 7.63
N ASP A 332 5.74 29.93 7.15
CA ASP A 332 4.44 30.09 6.48
C ASP A 332 4.43 29.34 5.14
N LYS A 333 5.54 29.41 4.39
CA LYS A 333 5.75 28.64 3.15
C LYS A 333 5.76 27.13 3.39
N TYR A 334 6.31 26.68 4.53
CA TYR A 334 6.29 25.26 4.92
C TYR A 334 4.86 24.75 5.19
N SER A 335 4.04 25.54 5.87
CA SER A 335 2.62 25.23 6.08
C SER A 335 1.85 25.15 4.75
N ALA A 336 2.10 26.09 3.84
CA ALA A 336 1.53 26.06 2.48
C ALA A 336 1.89 24.77 1.71
N LEU A 337 3.16 24.38 1.68
CA LEU A 337 3.60 23.13 1.06
C LEU A 337 2.98 21.88 1.69
N LYS A 338 2.79 21.87 3.02
CA LYS A 338 2.11 20.75 3.71
C LYS A 338 0.67 20.56 3.22
N ILE A 339 -0.03 21.65 2.96
CA ILE A 339 -1.41 21.64 2.45
C ILE A 339 -1.42 21.10 1.02
N ILE A 340 -0.57 21.61 0.13
CA ILE A 340 -0.41 21.11 -1.25
C ILE A 340 -0.20 19.60 -1.25
N ARG A 341 0.74 19.12 -0.43
CA ARG A 341 1.03 17.67 -0.31
C ARG A 341 -0.21 16.88 0.13
N LYS A 342 -1.07 17.46 0.97
CA LYS A 342 -2.27 16.79 1.47
C LYS A 342 -3.38 16.75 0.43
N ILE A 343 -3.53 17.79 -0.39
CA ILE A 343 -4.46 17.81 -1.53
C ILE A 343 -4.05 16.76 -2.56
N LEU A 344 -2.76 16.71 -2.94
CA LEU A 344 -2.26 15.74 -3.93
C LEU A 344 -2.45 14.28 -3.51
N LYS A 345 -2.53 13.98 -2.20
CA LYS A 345 -2.84 12.62 -1.71
C LYS A 345 -4.25 12.14 -2.05
N LYS A 346 -5.19 13.03 -2.40
CA LYS A 346 -6.53 12.69 -2.89
C LYS A 346 -6.44 11.89 -4.19
N TYR A 347 -5.49 12.25 -5.06
CA TYR A 347 -5.33 11.68 -6.41
C TYR A 347 -4.44 10.44 -6.45
N LYS A 348 -4.10 9.84 -5.30
CA LYS A 348 -3.17 8.69 -5.23
C LYS A 348 -3.74 7.42 -5.89
N ASP A 349 -5.06 7.27 -5.93
CA ASP A 349 -5.72 6.11 -6.51
C ASP A 349 -5.74 6.25 -8.04
N ASN A 350 -5.30 5.20 -8.72
CA ASN A 350 -4.84 5.22 -10.12
C ASN A 350 -6.00 5.14 -11.14
N ASP A 351 -7.11 5.83 -10.87
CA ASP A 351 -8.30 5.85 -11.72
C ASP A 351 -8.13 6.83 -12.91
N TYR A 352 -8.76 6.56 -14.05
CA TYR A 352 -8.60 7.38 -15.27
C TYR A 352 -8.95 8.87 -15.05
N VAL A 353 -9.94 9.15 -14.21
CA VAL A 353 -10.39 10.51 -13.87
C VAL A 353 -9.31 11.26 -13.07
N SER A 354 -8.64 10.59 -12.12
CA SER A 354 -7.65 11.23 -11.25
C SER A 354 -6.39 11.69 -12.00
N LYS A 355 -5.98 10.96 -13.05
CA LYS A 355 -4.85 11.36 -13.92
C LYS A 355 -5.12 12.65 -14.69
N TYR A 356 -6.36 12.82 -15.16
CA TYR A 356 -6.75 13.97 -15.95
C TYR A 356 -6.80 15.25 -15.10
N ASP A 357 -7.42 15.17 -13.91
CA ASP A 357 -7.47 16.29 -12.96
C ASP A 357 -6.09 16.67 -12.46
N LEU A 358 -5.22 15.68 -12.21
CA LEU A 358 -3.85 15.92 -11.81
C LEU A 358 -3.08 16.68 -12.89
N LYS A 359 -3.23 16.35 -14.18
CA LYS A 359 -2.57 17.09 -15.28
C LYS A 359 -2.97 18.57 -15.29
N ILE A 360 -4.21 18.90 -14.94
CA ILE A 360 -4.67 20.29 -14.83
C ILE A 360 -3.99 21.00 -13.65
N ILE A 361 -4.02 20.38 -12.46
CA ILE A 361 -3.37 20.90 -11.24
C ILE A 361 -1.89 21.18 -11.48
N LEU A 362 -1.21 20.22 -12.10
CA LEU A 362 0.20 20.24 -12.41
C LEU A 362 0.60 21.49 -13.22
N THR A 363 -0.18 21.85 -14.25
CA THR A 363 0.08 23.08 -15.02
C THR A 363 0.09 24.37 -14.19
N HIS A 364 -0.55 24.37 -13.02
CA HIS A 364 -0.60 25.51 -12.09
C HIS A 364 0.54 25.51 -11.08
N ILE A 365 0.94 24.33 -10.60
CA ILE A 365 1.83 24.21 -9.43
C ILE A 365 3.30 23.92 -9.79
N GLU A 366 3.58 23.31 -10.93
CA GLU A 366 4.91 22.78 -11.27
C GLU A 366 5.99 23.86 -11.31
N TYR A 367 5.76 24.95 -12.03
CA TYR A 367 6.73 26.04 -12.17
C TYR A 367 7.01 26.72 -10.81
N PRO A 368 6.00 27.24 -10.05
CA PRO A 368 6.25 27.91 -8.77
C PRO A 368 6.94 27.02 -7.74
N ILE A 369 6.51 25.76 -7.65
CA ILE A 369 7.04 24.80 -6.67
C ILE A 369 8.49 24.44 -7.03
N THR A 370 8.81 24.24 -8.32
CA THR A 370 10.17 23.99 -8.80
C THR A 370 11.10 25.18 -8.55
N LEU A 371 10.64 26.40 -8.87
CA LEU A 371 11.44 27.60 -8.64
C LEU A 371 11.76 27.80 -7.15
N TYR A 372 10.77 27.56 -6.28
CA TYR A 372 10.98 27.63 -4.84
C TYR A 372 11.95 26.56 -4.33
N PHE A 373 11.92 25.34 -4.88
CA PHE A 373 12.89 24.30 -4.55
C PHE A 373 14.33 24.68 -4.93
N ILE A 374 14.53 25.23 -6.12
CA ILE A 374 15.84 25.72 -6.57
C ILE A 374 16.32 26.86 -5.65
N TYR A 375 15.42 27.80 -5.31
CA TYR A 375 15.74 28.89 -4.37
C TYR A 375 16.16 28.36 -2.98
N LEU A 376 15.43 27.38 -2.44
CA LEU A 376 15.76 26.75 -1.16
C LEU A 376 17.14 26.08 -1.20
N TYR A 377 17.44 25.34 -2.27
CA TYR A 377 18.75 24.72 -2.45
C TYR A 377 19.87 25.76 -2.51
N ASN A 378 19.69 26.82 -3.29
CA ASN A 378 20.68 27.90 -3.40
C ASN A 378 20.92 28.58 -2.04
N LYS A 379 19.86 28.89 -1.30
CA LYS A 379 19.98 29.46 0.07
C LYS A 379 20.64 28.50 1.06
N PHE A 380 20.37 27.20 0.95
CA PHE A 380 21.08 26.19 1.75
C PHE A 380 22.58 26.24 1.49
N THR A 381 23.00 26.23 0.22
CA THR A 381 24.42 26.32 -0.16
C THR A 381 25.06 27.65 0.25
N GLU A 382 24.33 28.76 0.13
CA GLU A 382 24.77 30.09 0.55
C GLU A 382 25.08 30.12 2.05
N TYR A 383 24.18 29.61 2.88
CA TYR A 383 24.37 29.58 4.33
C TYR A 383 25.49 28.63 4.75
N THR A 384 25.62 27.46 4.10
CA THR A 384 26.77 26.57 4.33
C THR A 384 28.09 27.27 4.04
N ASN A 385 28.19 27.94 2.88
CA ASN A 385 29.40 28.66 2.48
C ASN A 385 29.69 29.85 3.39
N PHE A 386 28.67 30.59 3.81
CA PHE A 386 28.82 31.72 4.74
C PHE A 386 29.38 31.27 6.09
N ILE A 387 28.79 30.22 6.70
CA ILE A 387 29.25 29.67 7.98
C ILE A 387 30.72 29.25 7.88
N ASN A 388 31.09 28.55 6.80
CA ASN A 388 32.46 28.08 6.61
C ASN A 388 33.46 29.21 6.38
N ASN A 389 33.12 30.19 5.54
CA ASN A 389 34.00 31.33 5.25
C ASN A 389 34.25 32.17 6.51
N LYS A 390 33.20 32.49 7.30
CA LYS A 390 33.34 33.28 8.53
C LYS A 390 34.20 32.57 9.58
N LEU A 391 34.03 31.26 9.76
CA LEU A 391 34.82 30.48 10.73
C LEU A 391 36.27 30.25 10.28
N SER A 392 36.54 30.23 8.97
CA SER A 392 37.89 30.16 8.43
C SER A 392 38.70 31.45 8.66
N LEU A 393 38.04 32.61 8.61
CA LEU A 393 38.63 33.94 8.85
C LEU A 393 38.92 34.19 10.33
N THR A 394 38.17 33.58 11.26
CA THR A 394 38.36 33.77 12.71
C THR A 394 39.54 33.00 13.31
N ASN A 395 40.27 32.20 12.53
CA ASN A 395 41.51 31.55 12.97
C ASN A 395 42.71 32.51 13.06
N SER A 396 42.57 33.78 12.64
CA SER A 396 43.58 34.82 12.90
C SER A 396 43.26 35.57 14.20
N PHE A 397 44.12 35.37 15.21
CA PHE A 397 44.16 36.09 16.48
C PHE A 397 43.78 37.58 16.41
N SER A 398 42.69 37.99 17.06
CA SER A 398 42.66 39.22 17.88
C SER A 398 41.39 39.30 18.73
N THR A 399 41.59 39.32 20.04
CA THR A 399 40.65 39.73 21.08
C THR A 399 40.21 41.18 20.88
N THR A 400 38.91 41.43 20.65
CA THR A 400 38.12 42.55 21.22
C THR A 400 36.72 42.62 20.58
N THR A 401 35.69 42.58 21.43
CA THR A 401 34.32 43.14 21.29
C THR A 401 33.43 42.84 20.07
N ASN A 402 33.91 42.30 18.94
CA ASN A 402 33.10 42.04 17.73
C ASN A 402 32.63 40.57 17.57
N ASN A 403 32.97 39.67 18.51
CA ASN A 403 32.71 38.23 18.35
C ASN A 403 31.29 37.76 18.74
N THR A 404 30.53 38.53 19.51
CA THR A 404 29.15 38.16 19.90
C THR A 404 28.21 38.20 18.70
N ASP A 405 28.31 39.27 17.91
CA ASP A 405 27.47 39.53 16.75
C ASP A 405 27.67 38.51 15.62
N ILE A 406 28.93 38.10 15.38
CA ILE A 406 29.28 37.09 14.38
C ILE A 406 28.71 35.72 14.80
N ASN A 407 28.79 35.37 16.08
CA ASN A 407 28.24 34.13 16.59
C ASN A 407 26.71 34.07 16.50
N GLU A 408 26.04 35.19 16.74
CA GLU A 408 24.59 35.31 16.55
C GLU A 408 24.19 35.12 15.08
N GLU A 409 24.88 35.77 14.14
CA GLU A 409 24.64 35.62 12.69
C GLU A 409 24.79 34.18 12.21
N ILE A 410 25.86 33.49 12.62
CA ILE A 410 26.12 32.09 12.25
C ILE A 410 25.03 31.17 12.82
N ASN A 411 24.63 31.37 14.08
CA ASN A 411 23.57 30.57 14.71
C ASN A 411 22.20 30.78 14.04
N ILE A 412 21.87 32.03 13.66
CA ILE A 412 20.65 32.36 12.91
C ILE A 412 20.68 31.67 11.54
N CYS A 413 21.80 31.72 10.81
CA CYS A 413 21.95 31.02 9.53
C CYS A 413 21.72 29.50 9.67
N PHE A 414 22.31 28.87 10.70
CA PHE A 414 22.11 27.45 10.96
C PHE A 414 20.65 27.10 11.34
N TYR A 415 19.98 27.96 12.10
CA TYR A 415 18.55 27.82 12.36
C TYR A 415 17.72 27.89 11.06
N MET A 416 18.09 28.78 10.14
CA MET A 416 17.41 28.90 8.85
C MET A 416 17.68 27.70 7.94
N MET A 417 18.89 27.14 7.94
CA MET A 417 19.20 25.90 7.21
C MET A 417 18.29 24.74 7.63
N ASN A 418 18.00 24.61 8.92
CA ASN A 418 17.03 23.63 9.44
C ASN A 418 15.63 23.84 8.84
N SER A 419 15.16 25.09 8.82
CA SER A 419 13.86 25.44 8.24
C SER A 419 13.82 25.20 6.72
N ILE A 420 14.94 25.41 6.03
CA ILE A 420 15.10 25.11 4.59
C ILE A 420 14.99 23.60 4.34
N LEU A 421 15.70 22.76 5.10
CA LEU A 421 15.62 21.30 4.96
C LEU A 421 14.19 20.78 5.21
N MET A 422 13.45 21.36 6.16
CA MET A 422 12.04 21.00 6.36
C MET A 422 11.17 21.30 5.14
N ASN A 423 11.37 22.44 4.48
CA ASN A 423 10.67 22.79 3.24
C ASN A 423 11.05 21.85 2.09
N ILE A 424 12.36 21.60 1.91
CA ILE A 424 12.89 20.67 0.90
C ILE A 424 12.29 19.28 1.07
N HIS A 425 12.23 18.75 2.29
CA HIS A 425 11.63 17.44 2.54
C HIS A 425 10.16 17.35 2.11
N VAL A 426 9.38 18.40 2.35
CA VAL A 426 7.96 18.43 1.95
C VAL A 426 7.83 18.55 0.43
N PHE A 427 8.68 19.36 -0.21
CA PHE A 427 8.78 19.40 -1.67
C PHE A 427 9.09 18.02 -2.24
N LEU A 428 10.11 17.32 -1.74
CA LEU A 428 10.48 15.99 -2.22
C LEU A 428 9.32 15.00 -2.07
N LYS A 429 8.53 15.10 -1.00
CA LYS A 429 7.30 14.30 -0.85
C LYS A 429 6.21 14.67 -1.86
N ILE A 430 6.10 15.94 -2.25
CA ILE A 430 5.17 16.37 -3.31
C ILE A 430 5.63 15.77 -4.64
N PHE A 431 6.90 15.95 -4.97
CA PHE A 431 7.54 15.41 -6.16
C PHE A 431 7.36 13.88 -6.25
N TYR A 432 7.60 13.16 -5.15
CA TYR A 432 7.37 11.72 -5.06
C TYR A 432 5.91 11.31 -5.30
N ASN A 433 4.93 12.00 -4.69
CA ASN A 433 3.51 11.66 -4.90
C ASN A 433 3.05 11.89 -6.33
N ILE A 434 3.60 12.91 -7.01
CA ILE A 434 3.28 13.21 -8.41
C ILE A 434 3.83 12.07 -9.30
N ASN A 435 5.11 11.75 -9.17
CA ASN A 435 5.79 10.71 -9.97
C ASN A 435 5.33 9.26 -9.66
N ILE A 436 4.48 9.03 -8.65
CA ILE A 436 3.78 7.75 -8.50
C ILE A 436 2.65 7.60 -9.52
N ILE A 437 2.00 8.71 -9.85
CA ILE A 437 0.80 8.74 -10.69
C ILE A 437 1.19 8.92 -12.16
N ASP A 438 1.97 9.97 -12.45
CA ASP A 438 2.49 10.28 -13.78
C ASP A 438 3.74 11.17 -13.71
N LEU A 439 4.58 11.13 -14.75
CA LEU A 439 5.75 12.02 -14.89
C LEU A 439 5.31 13.24 -15.70
N PRO A 440 5.34 14.45 -15.14
CA PRO A 440 4.96 15.62 -15.91
C PRO A 440 6.03 16.09 -16.89
N GLU A 441 5.61 16.52 -18.08
CA GLU A 441 6.47 17.05 -19.15
C GLU A 441 7.42 18.16 -18.63
N TYR A 442 6.92 19.05 -17.77
CA TYR A 442 7.74 20.11 -17.18
C TYR A 442 8.87 19.58 -16.27
N TYR A 443 8.65 18.47 -15.56
CA TYR A 443 9.70 17.85 -14.75
C TYR A 443 10.74 17.17 -15.63
N GLU A 444 10.29 16.44 -16.65
CA GLU A 444 11.16 15.81 -17.65
C GLU A 444 12.10 16.84 -18.30
N ASP A 445 11.56 17.96 -18.77
CA ASP A 445 12.32 19.07 -19.37
C ASP A 445 13.40 19.66 -18.42
N ASN A 446 13.25 19.47 -17.11
CA ASN A 446 14.12 20.04 -16.08
C ASN A 446 14.89 18.97 -15.27
N PHE A 447 14.95 17.72 -15.75
CA PHE A 447 15.68 16.64 -15.07
C PHE A 447 17.15 16.96 -14.80
N ASP A 448 17.84 17.65 -15.71
CA ASP A 448 19.23 18.11 -15.50
C ASP A 448 19.40 18.85 -14.18
N ILE A 449 18.44 19.73 -13.84
CA ILE A 449 18.46 20.53 -12.62
C ILE A 449 18.17 19.66 -11.40
N PHE A 450 17.10 18.86 -11.43
CA PHE A 450 16.69 18.02 -10.30
C PHE A 450 17.77 17.00 -9.94
N PHE A 451 18.29 16.27 -10.93
CA PHE A 451 19.29 15.23 -10.70
C PHE A 451 20.64 15.79 -10.25
N ASN A 452 21.02 16.99 -10.69
CA ASN A 452 22.21 17.68 -10.16
C ASN A 452 22.03 18.05 -8.67
N ILE A 453 20.86 18.56 -8.30
CA ILE A 453 20.54 18.85 -6.89
C ILE A 453 20.53 17.55 -6.06
N PHE A 454 19.93 16.48 -6.58
CA PHE A 454 19.93 15.16 -5.92
C PHE A 454 21.35 14.64 -5.70
N TYR A 455 22.20 14.69 -6.74
CA TYR A 455 23.61 14.30 -6.64
C TYR A 455 24.33 15.06 -5.51
N ASN A 456 24.20 16.39 -5.47
CA ASN A 456 24.86 17.22 -4.47
C ASN A 456 24.33 16.95 -3.05
N PHE A 457 23.02 16.70 -2.88
CA PHE A 457 22.45 16.37 -1.57
C PHE A 457 22.85 14.98 -1.07
N LEU A 458 22.90 13.97 -1.95
CA LEU A 458 23.31 12.62 -1.58
C LEU A 458 24.77 12.63 -1.07
N LEU A 459 25.64 13.38 -1.74
CA LEU A 459 27.05 13.52 -1.37
C LEU A 459 27.35 14.56 -0.28
N TYR A 460 26.34 15.30 0.20
CA TYR A 460 26.54 16.29 1.25
C TYR A 460 26.99 15.61 2.55
N ASP A 461 28.22 15.91 2.97
CA ASP A 461 28.81 15.43 4.22
C ASP A 461 28.61 16.48 5.32
N ILE A 462 28.04 16.06 6.44
CA ILE A 462 27.81 16.89 7.63
C ILE A 462 29.14 17.46 8.17
N ASN A 463 30.26 16.77 7.93
CA ASN A 463 31.60 17.22 8.29
C ASN A 463 32.00 18.55 7.62
N ILE A 464 31.31 18.98 6.56
CA ILE A 464 31.50 20.31 5.97
C ILE A 464 31.27 21.41 7.01
N LEU A 465 30.42 21.18 8.02
CA LEU A 465 30.15 22.09 9.13
C LEU A 465 30.93 21.73 10.42
N LYS A 466 31.96 20.88 10.33
CA LYS A 466 32.75 20.41 11.48
C LYS A 466 33.36 21.56 12.28
N ASN A 467 33.85 22.60 11.61
CA ASN A 467 34.42 23.77 12.27
C ASN A 467 33.37 24.54 13.09
N TYR A 468 32.12 24.61 12.62
CA TYR A 468 31.01 25.19 13.36
C TYR A 468 30.63 24.36 14.58
N PHE A 469 30.51 23.04 14.42
CA PHE A 469 30.23 22.15 15.55
C PHE A 469 31.34 22.16 16.60
N ASN A 470 32.60 22.24 16.18
CA ASN A 470 33.76 22.40 17.09
C ASN A 470 33.75 23.76 17.79
N HIS A 471 33.42 24.83 17.07
CA HIS A 471 33.29 26.17 17.64
C HIS A 471 32.17 26.24 18.72
N ILE A 472 31.02 25.60 18.48
CA ILE A 472 29.96 25.43 19.50
C ILE A 472 30.48 24.66 20.72
N ASN A 473 31.24 23.59 20.51
CA ASN A 473 31.82 22.79 21.59
C ASN A 473 32.92 23.53 22.37
N LEU A 474 33.66 24.47 21.76
CA LEU A 474 34.66 25.29 22.46
C LEU A 474 34.02 26.38 23.33
N LEU A 475 32.92 26.98 22.88
CA LEU A 475 32.10 27.90 23.68
C LEU A 475 31.50 27.23 24.94
N LYS A 476 31.40 25.90 24.95
CA LYS A 476 31.01 25.09 26.12
C LYS A 476 32.06 25.15 27.23
N ASN A 477 33.35 25.12 26.88
CA ASN A 477 34.44 25.05 27.85
C ASN A 477 34.74 26.43 28.47
N MET A 478 34.64 27.51 27.67
CA MET A 478 34.92 28.87 28.14
C MET A 478 33.87 29.45 29.12
N LYS A 479 32.64 28.91 29.15
CA LYS A 479 31.58 29.35 30.09
C LYS A 479 31.53 28.54 31.40
N ASN A 480 32.15 27.36 31.44
CA ASN A 480 32.18 26.53 32.65
C ASN A 480 33.18 27.02 33.71
N ASP A 481 34.14 27.88 33.33
CA ASP A 481 35.11 28.46 34.28
C ASP A 481 34.59 29.70 35.05
N ILE A 482 33.33 30.14 34.84
CA ILE A 482 32.78 31.36 35.48
C ILE A 482 31.52 31.11 36.34
N SER A 483 30.98 29.89 36.44
CA SER A 483 29.78 29.66 37.29
C SER A 483 29.80 28.36 38.08
N SER A 484 30.58 28.36 39.15
CA SER A 484 30.39 27.48 40.31
C SER A 484 29.63 28.22 41.42
N SER A 485 28.29 28.27 41.36
CA SER A 485 27.44 28.29 42.57
C SER A 485 25.94 28.25 42.25
N THR A 486 25.30 27.23 42.84
CA THR A 486 23.89 27.12 43.30
C THR A 486 22.74 26.90 42.30
N GLY A 487 22.06 25.75 42.46
CA GLY A 487 20.60 25.67 42.57
C GLY A 487 19.81 25.05 41.42
N PHE A 488 19.50 23.75 41.52
CA PHE A 488 18.49 23.04 40.72
C PHE A 488 17.06 23.59 40.92
N SER A 489 16.26 23.70 39.84
CA SER A 489 14.91 23.09 39.73
C SER A 489 14.16 23.41 38.43
N ASN A 490 13.53 22.37 37.87
CA ASN A 490 12.38 22.31 36.94
C ASN A 490 12.52 22.85 35.50
N LYS A 491 12.78 21.93 34.55
CA LYS A 491 12.58 22.12 33.10
C LYS A 491 11.31 21.40 32.62
N GLN A 492 10.23 22.16 32.44
CA GLN A 492 9.13 21.79 31.55
C GLN A 492 9.30 22.54 30.22
N ASN A 493 9.02 21.82 29.12
CA ASN A 493 9.06 22.31 27.75
C ASN A 493 8.24 23.61 27.57
N ILE A 494 8.93 24.72 27.39
CA ILE A 494 8.37 25.98 26.91
C ILE A 494 9.22 26.40 25.71
N PHE A 495 8.65 26.31 24.51
CA PHE A 495 9.14 27.07 23.37
C PHE A 495 8.00 27.92 22.83
N MET A 496 8.35 29.18 22.55
CA MET A 496 7.53 30.32 22.13
C MET A 496 7.01 31.17 23.29
N ASN A 497 7.78 32.22 23.63
CA ASN A 497 7.17 33.54 23.84
C ASN A 497 8.17 34.72 23.90
N THR A 498 7.61 35.89 23.54
CA THR A 498 7.95 37.29 23.84
C THR A 498 8.70 38.12 22.79
N ASN A 499 7.97 39.09 22.24
CA ASN A 499 8.34 40.32 21.53
C ASN A 499 9.42 40.19 20.43
N GLU A 500 8.97 40.36 19.18
CA GLU A 500 9.73 40.33 17.91
C GLU A 500 10.89 41.35 17.76
N LYS A 501 11.47 41.85 18.85
CA LYS A 501 12.71 42.65 18.84
C LYS A 501 13.75 42.29 19.90
N ASN A 502 13.55 41.26 20.74
CA ASN A 502 14.53 40.84 21.75
C ASN A 502 14.74 39.31 21.78
N ILE A 503 15.34 38.71 20.74
CA ILE A 503 15.60 37.26 20.74
C ILE A 503 16.97 36.95 20.12
N PHE A 504 17.96 36.67 20.96
CA PHE A 504 18.69 35.38 20.97
C PHE A 504 19.83 35.37 22.02
N LYS A 505 19.53 35.00 23.27
CA LYS A 505 20.49 34.26 24.10
C LYS A 505 20.19 32.77 23.93
N ILE A 506 20.61 32.19 22.81
CA ILE A 506 20.46 30.73 22.56
C ILE A 506 21.22 30.01 23.67
N THR A 507 20.55 29.13 24.41
CA THR A 507 21.24 28.30 25.41
C THR A 507 21.98 27.15 24.73
N ASN A 508 23.05 26.65 25.34
CA ASN A 508 23.86 25.58 24.75
C ASN A 508 23.05 24.28 24.49
N GLU A 509 21.97 24.04 25.26
CA GLU A 509 21.07 22.90 25.05
C GLU A 509 20.21 23.03 23.79
N ASP A 510 19.81 24.25 23.44
CA ASP A 510 19.03 24.53 22.24
C ASP A 510 19.84 24.28 20.97
N LEU A 511 21.13 24.61 20.97
CA LEU A 511 22.04 24.33 19.85
C LEU A 511 22.24 22.84 19.61
N ILE A 512 22.33 22.03 20.68
CA ILE A 512 22.45 20.57 20.57
C ILE A 512 21.17 19.98 19.96
N LYS A 513 20.01 20.45 20.41
CA LYS A 513 18.72 20.05 19.85
C LYS A 513 18.59 20.46 18.37
N LEU A 514 19.05 21.66 18.02
CA LEU A 514 19.08 22.13 16.63
C LEU A 514 20.02 21.31 15.75
N LYS A 515 21.18 20.89 16.27
CA LYS A 515 22.11 20.00 15.56
C LYS A 515 21.47 18.64 15.29
N LYS A 516 20.86 18.01 16.30
CA LYS A 516 20.16 16.73 16.13
C LYS A 516 19.01 16.84 15.12
N ASN A 517 18.21 17.92 15.20
CA ASN A 517 17.15 18.19 14.23
C ASN A 517 17.69 18.34 12.81
N PHE A 518 18.86 18.97 12.65
CA PHE A 518 19.51 19.15 11.34
C PHE A 518 19.92 17.80 10.74
N GLU A 519 20.60 16.96 11.53
CA GLU A 519 20.99 15.61 11.13
C GLU A 519 19.76 14.78 10.72
N GLU A 520 18.70 14.78 11.53
CA GLU A 520 17.45 14.08 11.22
C GLU A 520 16.75 14.61 9.96
N ASN A 521 16.73 15.93 9.75
CA ASN A 521 16.07 16.54 8.60
C ASN A 521 16.86 16.28 7.30
N LEU A 522 18.20 16.31 7.37
CA LEU A 522 19.05 15.95 6.24
C LEU A 522 18.88 14.47 5.87
N LEU A 523 18.89 13.57 6.87
CA LEU A 523 18.63 12.14 6.68
C LEU A 523 17.28 11.90 6.01
N LYS A 524 16.22 12.56 6.48
CA LYS A 524 14.87 12.50 5.89
C LYS A 524 14.87 12.94 4.42
N CYS A 525 15.66 13.95 4.05
CA CYS A 525 15.81 14.38 2.65
C CYS A 525 16.56 13.33 1.82
N LYS A 526 17.68 12.79 2.31
CA LYS A 526 18.45 11.74 1.61
C LYS A 526 17.58 10.50 1.33
N ILE A 527 16.84 10.02 2.33
CA ILE A 527 15.92 8.89 2.17
C ILE A 527 14.87 9.17 1.08
N MET A 528 14.23 10.35 1.12
CA MET A 528 13.22 10.70 0.12
C MET A 528 13.80 10.84 -1.29
N ILE A 529 15.02 11.38 -1.43
CA ILE A 529 15.73 11.42 -2.72
C ILE A 529 16.01 10.01 -3.23
N THR A 530 16.47 9.08 -2.37
CA THR A 530 16.68 7.68 -2.78
C THR A 530 15.39 7.00 -3.23
N ASP A 531 14.26 7.29 -2.58
CA ASP A 531 12.94 6.78 -2.97
C ASP A 531 12.45 7.36 -4.30
N ILE A 532 12.69 8.65 -4.55
CA ILE A 532 12.38 9.30 -5.82
C ILE A 532 13.18 8.66 -6.95
N ILE A 533 14.50 8.50 -6.78
CA ILE A 533 15.36 7.86 -7.79
C ILE A 533 14.89 6.44 -8.06
N LYS A 534 14.51 5.69 -7.01
CA LYS A 534 13.97 4.33 -7.14
C LYS A 534 12.73 4.32 -8.03
N ILE A 535 11.72 5.13 -7.72
CA ILE A 535 10.45 5.17 -8.48
C ILE A 535 10.70 5.57 -9.93
N ILE A 536 11.52 6.59 -10.16
CA ILE A 536 11.84 7.04 -11.51
C ILE A 536 12.55 5.92 -12.29
N SER A 537 13.42 5.15 -11.62
CA SER A 537 14.10 4.00 -12.23
C SER A 537 13.14 2.85 -12.59
N GLU A 538 12.05 2.66 -11.84
CA GLU A 538 11.08 1.59 -12.09
C GLU A 538 10.07 1.99 -13.19
N ASN A 539 9.58 3.23 -13.15
CA ASN A 539 8.42 3.67 -13.95
C ASN A 539 8.77 4.47 -15.22
N TYR A 540 9.88 5.24 -15.23
CA TYR A 540 10.20 6.21 -16.31
C TYR A 540 11.60 5.95 -16.88
N GLN A 541 11.76 4.80 -17.53
CA GLN A 541 13.07 4.24 -17.84
C GLN A 541 13.77 4.95 -18.99
N GLU A 542 13.03 5.44 -20.00
CA GLU A 542 13.62 6.02 -21.21
C GLU A 542 14.15 7.45 -20.98
N GLU A 543 13.41 8.22 -20.20
CA GLU A 543 13.63 9.64 -19.91
C GLU A 543 14.74 9.85 -18.88
N SER A 544 14.85 8.95 -17.89
CA SER A 544 15.74 9.12 -16.74
C SER A 544 17.13 8.48 -16.90
N LYS A 545 17.33 7.67 -17.95
CA LYS A 545 18.52 6.80 -18.11
C LYS A 545 19.87 7.51 -17.96
N ALA A 546 20.06 8.63 -18.64
CA ALA A 546 21.36 9.33 -18.70
C ALA A 546 21.73 9.94 -17.34
N PHE A 547 20.71 10.22 -16.52
CA PHE A 547 20.86 10.81 -15.20
C PHE A 547 21.15 9.76 -14.13
N ILE A 548 20.42 8.64 -14.17
CA ILE A 548 20.58 7.55 -13.20
C ILE A 548 21.99 6.94 -13.27
N ILE A 549 22.55 6.76 -14.47
CA ILE A 549 23.91 6.20 -14.63
C ILE A 549 24.94 7.03 -13.84
N LYS A 550 24.83 8.37 -13.86
CA LYS A 550 25.72 9.26 -13.11
C LYS A 550 25.54 9.12 -11.59
N LEU A 551 24.31 8.84 -11.12
CA LEU A 551 24.00 8.72 -9.71
C LEU A 551 24.46 7.39 -9.08
N ILE A 552 24.65 6.32 -9.85
CA ILE A 552 25.04 5.01 -9.31
C ILE A 552 26.34 5.08 -8.52
N PHE A 553 27.33 5.87 -8.97
CA PHE A 553 28.56 6.09 -8.21
C PHE A 553 28.31 6.81 -6.87
N SER A 554 27.39 7.77 -6.84
CA SER A 554 27.02 8.45 -5.59
C SER A 554 26.27 7.53 -4.62
N LEU A 555 25.33 6.73 -5.13
CA LEU A 555 24.56 5.76 -4.34
C LEU A 555 25.48 4.66 -3.78
N THR A 556 26.45 4.19 -4.56
CA THR A 556 27.44 3.20 -4.09
C THR A 556 28.39 3.79 -3.06
N GLN A 557 28.83 5.04 -3.22
CA GLN A 557 29.64 5.73 -2.22
C GLN A 557 28.94 5.87 -0.86
N MET A 558 27.62 6.05 -0.85
CA MET A 558 26.83 6.09 0.39
C MET A 558 26.88 4.77 1.15
N LEU A 559 27.01 3.62 0.48
CA LEU A 559 27.16 2.32 1.16
C LEU A 559 28.43 2.25 2.02
N TYR A 560 29.46 3.05 1.71
CA TYR A 560 30.72 3.08 2.46
C TYR A 560 30.75 4.16 3.54
N LYS A 561 30.12 5.31 3.30
CA LYS A 561 30.21 6.49 4.18
C LYS A 561 29.15 6.55 5.27
N GLU A 562 27.94 6.08 4.98
CA GLU A 562 26.79 6.25 5.88
C GLU A 562 26.61 5.00 6.77
N GLU A 563 26.28 5.23 8.04
CA GLU A 563 26.03 4.16 9.03
C GLU A 563 24.54 4.01 9.39
N ASP A 564 23.69 4.96 8.98
CA ASP A 564 22.27 4.94 9.30
C ASP A 564 21.57 3.75 8.61
N LYS A 565 20.93 2.91 9.44
CA LYS A 565 20.30 1.66 8.98
C LYS A 565 19.18 1.92 7.96
N LEU A 566 18.33 2.92 8.19
CA LEU A 566 17.18 3.19 7.34
C LEU A 566 17.65 3.66 5.96
N LEU A 567 18.58 4.59 5.91
CA LEU A 567 19.12 5.10 4.65
C LEU A 567 19.77 4.00 3.81
N LEU A 568 20.55 3.10 4.44
CA LEU A 568 21.17 1.97 3.75
C LEU A 568 20.14 1.02 3.15
N CYS A 569 19.06 0.71 3.87
CA CYS A 569 17.97 -0.14 3.36
C CYS A 569 17.30 0.47 2.12
N HIS A 570 16.95 1.75 2.19
CA HIS A 570 16.36 2.47 1.06
C HIS A 570 17.32 2.55 -0.13
N ASN A 571 18.61 2.77 0.13
CA ASN A 571 19.64 2.82 -0.90
C ASN A 571 19.84 1.47 -1.61
N TYR A 572 19.86 0.34 -0.88
CA TYR A 572 19.94 -0.99 -1.51
C TYR A 572 18.75 -1.28 -2.42
N ASN A 573 17.53 -0.91 -2.00
CA ASN A 573 16.33 -1.05 -2.81
C ASN A 573 16.38 -0.16 -4.07
N CYS A 574 16.91 1.06 -3.93
CA CYS A 574 17.16 1.98 -5.04
C CYS A 574 18.16 1.39 -6.04
N LEU A 575 19.33 0.96 -5.57
CA LEU A 575 20.36 0.32 -6.39
C LEU A 575 19.84 -0.93 -7.12
N SER A 576 19.01 -1.75 -6.46
CA SER A 576 18.37 -2.92 -7.09
C SER A 576 17.48 -2.52 -8.28
N SER A 577 16.82 -1.38 -8.19
CA SER A 577 15.96 -0.84 -9.25
C SER A 577 16.80 -0.30 -10.41
N THR A 578 17.93 0.35 -10.12
CA THR A 578 18.88 0.82 -11.14
C THR A 578 19.52 -0.33 -11.94
N ILE A 579 19.78 -1.49 -11.30
CA ILE A 579 20.28 -2.70 -11.99
C ILE A 579 19.27 -3.17 -13.04
N LYS A 580 17.99 -3.25 -12.68
CA LYS A 580 16.92 -3.69 -13.60
C LYS A 580 16.81 -2.76 -14.79
N LEU A 581 16.77 -1.44 -14.54
CA LEU A 581 16.74 -0.41 -15.58
C LEU A 581 17.92 -0.56 -16.55
N ILE A 582 19.16 -0.65 -16.06
CA ILE A 582 20.33 -0.75 -16.94
C ILE A 582 20.39 -2.06 -17.71
N HIS A 583 19.99 -3.16 -17.08
CA HIS A 583 19.94 -4.45 -17.75
C HIS A 583 18.93 -4.44 -18.91
N HIS A 584 17.74 -3.87 -18.72
CA HIS A 584 16.75 -3.72 -19.78
C HIS A 584 17.23 -2.86 -20.96
N MET A 585 18.16 -1.93 -20.73
CA MET A 585 18.72 -1.07 -21.77
C MET A 585 19.75 -1.76 -22.68
N ASN A 586 20.20 -2.99 -22.37
CA ASN A 586 21.20 -3.72 -23.15
C ASN A 586 22.48 -2.92 -23.47
N LEU A 587 22.93 -2.05 -22.54
CA LEU A 587 24.13 -1.24 -22.74
C LEU A 587 25.38 -2.14 -22.84
N GLU A 588 26.02 -2.17 -24.00
CA GLU A 588 27.16 -3.06 -24.27
C GLU A 588 28.51 -2.53 -23.78
N LYS A 589 28.72 -1.21 -23.79
CA LYS A 589 30.00 -0.59 -23.41
C LYS A 589 30.13 -0.40 -21.90
N ASN A 590 31.31 -0.74 -21.34
CA ASN A 590 31.61 -0.59 -19.91
C ASN A 590 31.50 0.86 -19.43
N ASP A 591 31.92 1.85 -20.23
CA ASP A 591 31.83 3.27 -19.88
C ASP A 591 30.39 3.77 -19.66
N LEU A 592 29.40 3.05 -20.21
CA LEU A 592 27.98 3.37 -20.10
C LEU A 592 27.26 2.50 -19.05
N ASN A 593 27.75 1.29 -18.81
CA ASN A 593 27.18 0.35 -17.86
C ASN A 593 28.17 0.06 -16.72
N PRO A 594 28.02 0.70 -15.55
CA PRO A 594 28.94 0.48 -14.44
C PRO A 594 28.90 -0.97 -13.94
N TYR A 595 27.79 -1.69 -14.11
CA TYR A 595 27.66 -3.09 -13.70
C TYR A 595 28.35 -4.09 -14.65
N LYS A 596 28.98 -3.65 -15.74
CA LYS A 596 29.88 -4.50 -16.54
C LYS A 596 31.35 -4.35 -16.18
N ASP A 597 31.70 -3.30 -15.42
CA ASP A 597 33.05 -3.11 -14.93
C ASP A 597 33.33 -4.07 -13.76
N LYS A 598 34.32 -4.94 -13.96
CA LYS A 598 34.69 -5.98 -12.99
C LYS A 598 35.23 -5.39 -11.69
N ASP A 599 36.06 -4.37 -11.76
CA ASP A 599 36.70 -3.76 -10.57
C ASP A 599 35.66 -3.02 -9.72
N PHE A 600 34.67 -2.40 -10.38
CA PHE A 600 33.55 -1.75 -9.72
C PHE A 600 32.63 -2.76 -9.02
N LEU A 601 32.25 -3.84 -9.73
CA LEU A 601 31.42 -4.89 -9.15
C LEU A 601 32.09 -5.61 -7.98
N GLU A 602 33.38 -5.91 -8.07
CA GLU A 602 34.12 -6.58 -7.01
C GLU A 602 34.07 -5.77 -5.70
N LYS A 603 34.30 -4.45 -5.78
CA LYS A 603 34.19 -3.54 -4.62
C LYS A 603 32.79 -3.54 -4.01
N ILE A 604 31.76 -3.42 -4.84
CA ILE A 604 30.36 -3.38 -4.37
C ILE A 604 29.96 -4.69 -3.74
N ILE A 605 30.28 -5.81 -4.40
CA ILE A 605 30.02 -7.15 -3.87
C ILE A 605 30.72 -7.29 -2.53
N GLU A 606 32.00 -6.93 -2.40
CA GLU A 606 32.71 -6.99 -1.12
C GLU A 606 32.01 -6.19 0.00
N ARG A 607 31.50 -4.99 -0.32
CA ARG A 607 30.77 -4.17 0.66
C ARG A 607 29.43 -4.79 1.05
N VAL A 608 28.66 -5.30 0.09
CA VAL A 608 27.40 -6.02 0.37
C VAL A 608 27.66 -7.27 1.20
N LEU A 609 28.70 -8.02 0.84
CA LEU A 609 29.17 -9.22 1.53
C LEU A 609 29.54 -8.94 3.00
N HIS A 610 29.99 -7.72 3.34
CA HIS A 610 30.22 -7.30 4.71
C HIS A 610 28.90 -7.03 5.47
N HIS A 611 27.93 -6.37 4.83
CA HIS A 611 26.65 -6.01 5.45
C HIS A 611 25.69 -7.18 5.69
N ILE A 612 25.79 -8.26 4.91
CA ILE A 612 24.89 -9.42 5.03
C ILE A 612 25.31 -10.44 6.11
N ARG A 613 26.50 -10.26 6.73
CA ARG A 613 27.01 -11.17 7.77
C ARG A 613 26.14 -11.12 9.02
N LEU A 614 25.93 -12.28 9.63
CA LEU A 614 25.29 -12.36 10.94
C LEU A 614 26.16 -11.71 12.00
N LYS A 615 25.53 -10.87 12.81
CA LYS A 615 26.11 -10.24 14.01
C LYS A 615 25.64 -11.00 15.25
N ARG A 616 26.26 -10.73 16.40
CA ARG A 616 25.89 -11.40 17.65
C ARG A 616 24.42 -11.20 18.04
N ILE A 617 23.91 -9.99 17.83
CA ILE A 617 22.49 -9.66 18.08
C ILE A 617 21.57 -10.57 17.25
N ASP A 618 21.92 -10.81 15.98
CA ASP A 618 21.12 -11.68 15.11
C ASP A 618 21.12 -13.14 15.60
N ILE A 619 22.23 -13.61 16.20
CA ILE A 619 22.35 -14.96 16.75
C ILE A 619 21.44 -15.14 17.96
N ASP A 620 21.44 -14.16 18.86
CA ASP A 620 20.63 -14.20 20.07
C ASP A 620 19.13 -14.18 19.69
N GLU A 621 18.74 -13.34 18.73
CA GLU A 621 17.38 -13.34 18.15
C GLU A 621 17.00 -14.69 17.53
N ILE A 622 17.88 -15.33 16.76
CA ILE A 622 17.61 -16.65 16.15
C ILE A 622 17.48 -17.74 17.22
N ASN A 623 18.23 -17.67 18.32
CA ASN A 623 18.15 -18.66 19.38
C ASN A 623 16.86 -18.54 20.22
N GLU A 624 16.31 -17.32 20.34
CA GLU A 624 15.04 -17.04 21.00
C GLU A 624 13.82 -17.12 20.04
N ALA A 625 14.07 -17.39 18.75
CA ALA A 625 13.05 -17.39 17.70
C ALA A 625 11.87 -18.34 17.98
N ASP A 626 10.67 -17.77 17.89
CA ASP A 626 9.39 -18.45 17.98
C ASP A 626 8.77 -18.69 16.58
N LEU A 627 7.49 -19.06 16.54
CA LEU A 627 6.77 -19.28 15.30
C LEU A 627 6.61 -17.99 14.47
N ASP A 628 6.47 -16.84 15.11
CA ASP A 628 6.28 -15.57 14.41
C ASP A 628 7.59 -15.09 13.78
N TYR A 629 8.72 -15.31 14.45
CA TYR A 629 10.03 -15.12 13.83
C TYR A 629 10.18 -15.97 12.56
N PHE A 630 9.80 -17.25 12.61
CA PHE A 630 9.82 -18.15 11.44
C PHE A 630 8.98 -17.60 10.27
N LYS A 631 7.75 -17.14 10.54
CA LYS A 631 6.88 -16.51 9.51
C LYS A 631 7.53 -15.26 8.92
N ASN A 632 8.17 -14.43 9.75
CA ASN A 632 8.83 -13.20 9.31
C ASN A 632 10.08 -13.47 8.47
N ASP A 633 10.84 -14.52 8.78
CA ASP A 633 12.02 -14.96 8.02
C ASP A 633 11.62 -15.48 6.61
N LEU A 634 10.47 -16.18 6.49
CA LEU A 634 9.94 -16.62 5.20
C LEU A 634 9.38 -15.49 4.33
N ASN A 635 8.61 -14.57 4.93
CA ASN A 635 7.90 -13.52 4.19
C ASN A 635 8.80 -12.36 3.73
N ASN A 636 10.12 -12.42 3.97
CA ASN A 636 11.03 -11.28 3.80
C ASN A 636 10.53 -9.99 4.48
N VAL A 637 9.67 -10.08 5.51
CA VAL A 637 9.10 -8.91 6.21
C VAL A 637 10.20 -8.09 6.89
N ASN A 638 11.33 -8.75 7.18
CA ASN A 638 12.59 -8.11 7.53
C ASN A 638 13.19 -7.23 6.40
N SER A 639 12.46 -6.93 5.31
CA SER A 639 12.80 -5.98 4.23
C SER A 639 13.28 -4.60 4.67
N PHE A 640 13.17 -4.28 5.95
CA PHE A 640 13.72 -3.05 6.56
C PHE A 640 15.07 -3.26 7.26
N SER A 641 15.69 -4.44 7.15
CA SER A 641 17.05 -4.69 7.61
C SER A 641 18.07 -4.54 6.48
N ILE A 642 19.28 -4.10 6.84
CA ILE A 642 20.38 -3.96 5.87
C ILE A 642 20.70 -5.32 5.24
N ARG A 643 20.62 -6.40 6.03
CA ARG A 643 20.89 -7.77 5.59
C ARG A 643 19.90 -8.21 4.50
N SER A 644 18.59 -8.07 4.71
CA SER A 644 17.59 -8.51 3.74
C SER A 644 17.62 -7.70 2.45
N THR A 645 17.76 -6.38 2.54
CA THR A 645 17.86 -5.48 1.38
C THR A 645 19.16 -5.68 0.62
N GLY A 646 20.27 -5.92 1.33
CA GLY A 646 21.55 -6.30 0.73
C GLY A 646 21.50 -7.65 0.00
N ILE A 647 20.79 -8.64 0.56
CA ILE A 647 20.54 -9.93 -0.11
C ILE A 647 19.71 -9.73 -1.37
N TYR A 648 18.63 -8.95 -1.28
CA TYR A 648 17.77 -8.65 -2.41
C TYR A 648 18.55 -7.97 -3.55
N PHE A 649 19.40 -7.00 -3.19
CA PHE A 649 20.32 -6.37 -4.12
C PHE A 649 21.27 -7.38 -4.77
N LEU A 650 21.94 -8.22 -3.97
CA LEU A 650 22.88 -9.21 -4.47
C LEU A 650 22.21 -10.23 -5.39
N LYS A 651 21.01 -10.71 -5.04
CA LYS A 651 20.22 -11.62 -5.89
C LYS A 651 19.81 -10.96 -7.21
N THR A 652 19.37 -9.70 -7.16
CA THR A 652 19.03 -8.92 -8.37
C THR A 652 20.27 -8.73 -9.26
N LEU A 653 21.42 -8.47 -8.65
CA LEU A 653 22.69 -8.34 -9.37
C LEU A 653 23.11 -9.65 -10.03
N CYS A 654 23.05 -10.78 -9.31
CA CYS A 654 23.42 -12.10 -9.83
C CYS A 654 22.51 -12.54 -10.98
N ASN A 655 21.19 -12.29 -10.87
CA ASN A 655 20.24 -12.64 -11.93
C ASN A 655 20.51 -11.90 -13.25
N ASN A 656 21.00 -10.66 -13.18
CA ASN A 656 21.15 -9.79 -14.34
C ASN A 656 22.59 -9.76 -14.90
N TYR A 657 23.59 -10.07 -14.08
CA TYR A 657 25.02 -10.04 -14.43
C TYR A 657 25.76 -11.30 -13.94
N PHE A 658 25.19 -12.47 -14.23
CA PHE A 658 25.66 -13.76 -13.73
C PHE A 658 27.13 -14.04 -14.04
N ASP A 659 27.56 -13.86 -15.30
CA ASP A 659 28.91 -14.25 -15.76
C ASP A 659 30.05 -13.55 -15.00
N ILE A 660 29.81 -12.33 -14.53
CA ILE A 660 30.81 -11.54 -13.78
C ILE A 660 30.71 -11.84 -12.27
N CYS A 661 29.48 -11.99 -11.76
CA CYS A 661 29.25 -12.25 -10.33
C CYS A 661 29.65 -13.67 -9.92
N PHE A 662 29.40 -14.65 -10.80
CA PHE A 662 29.64 -16.07 -10.55
C PHE A 662 31.07 -16.37 -10.09
N PRO A 663 32.15 -16.02 -10.82
CA PRO A 663 33.51 -16.35 -10.41
C PRO A 663 33.92 -15.69 -9.08
N ILE A 664 33.42 -14.48 -8.80
CA ILE A 664 33.71 -13.74 -7.55
C ILE A 664 33.10 -14.47 -6.35
N LEU A 665 31.83 -14.88 -6.48
CA LEU A 665 31.09 -15.54 -5.41
C LEU A 665 31.43 -17.02 -5.28
N GLU A 666 31.69 -17.73 -6.37
CA GLU A 666 32.11 -19.13 -6.38
C GLU A 666 33.40 -19.31 -5.55
N PHE A 667 34.40 -18.46 -5.75
CA PHE A 667 35.63 -18.48 -4.97
C PHE A 667 35.34 -18.33 -3.46
N ARG A 668 34.45 -17.41 -3.08
CA ARG A 668 34.05 -17.20 -1.67
C ARG A 668 33.33 -18.42 -1.10
N ILE A 669 32.45 -19.07 -1.87
CA ILE A 669 31.69 -20.25 -1.45
C ILE A 669 32.61 -21.46 -1.24
N LEU A 670 33.54 -21.69 -2.18
CA LEU A 670 34.47 -22.82 -2.15
C LEU A 670 35.62 -22.63 -1.15
N SER A 671 35.95 -21.38 -0.79
CA SER A 671 36.97 -21.09 0.23
C SER A 671 36.60 -21.71 1.59
N LYS A 672 37.58 -22.22 2.34
CA LYS A 672 37.34 -22.75 3.69
C LYS A 672 36.79 -21.66 4.63
N ASP A 673 37.37 -20.47 4.56
CA ASP A 673 37.03 -19.33 5.43
C ASP A 673 36.44 -18.15 4.64
N SER A 674 35.15 -18.24 4.30
CA SER A 674 34.48 -17.20 3.49
C SER A 674 34.37 -15.84 4.21
N LEU A 675 34.43 -15.85 5.55
CA LEU A 675 34.33 -14.67 6.40
C LEU A 675 35.64 -13.87 6.54
N ILE A 676 36.79 -14.36 6.07
CA ILE A 676 38.03 -13.58 6.10
C ILE A 676 38.03 -12.55 4.98
N ILE A 677 38.22 -11.27 5.34
CA ILE A 677 38.47 -10.20 4.38
C ILE A 677 39.94 -10.28 3.98
N SER A 678 40.23 -10.39 2.69
CA SER A 678 41.58 -10.23 2.14
C SER A 678 42.01 -8.77 2.32
N SER A 679 42.76 -8.50 3.39
CA SER A 679 43.68 -7.35 3.57
C SER A 679 43.20 -5.99 3.03
N VAL A 680 42.47 -5.24 3.86
CA VAL A 680 42.62 -3.78 3.90
C VAL A 680 43.50 -3.47 5.10
N ASN A 681 44.63 -2.81 4.84
CA ASN A 681 45.70 -2.46 5.78
C ASN A 681 45.20 -1.99 7.15
N ILE A 682 45.22 -2.89 8.14
CA ILE A 682 45.05 -2.56 9.57
C ILE A 682 46.32 -1.89 10.14
N SER A 683 47.40 -1.76 9.36
CA SER A 683 48.68 -1.21 9.84
C SER A 683 48.73 0.32 9.97
N ASN A 684 47.71 1.08 9.57
CA ASN A 684 47.73 2.56 9.63
C ASN A 684 46.82 3.19 10.68
N LEU A 685 46.27 2.42 11.62
CA LEU A 685 45.38 2.92 12.68
C LEU A 685 45.99 2.88 14.10
N ASN A 686 47.32 2.79 14.23
CA ASN A 686 48.00 2.75 15.53
C ASN A 686 48.59 4.09 16.00
N ASN A 687 48.37 5.19 15.29
CA ASN A 687 48.77 6.53 15.76
C ASN A 687 47.57 7.47 15.80
N ASP A 688 46.69 7.28 16.79
CA ASP A 688 46.02 8.39 17.48
C ASP A 688 45.36 7.83 18.75
N GLY A 689 45.97 8.18 19.88
CA GLY A 689 45.50 7.79 21.20
C GLY A 689 44.26 8.59 21.62
N MET A 690 43.45 7.92 22.44
CA MET A 690 42.32 8.40 23.23
C MET A 690 40.92 8.36 22.57
N ASN A 691 40.09 7.52 23.21
CA ASN A 691 38.64 7.34 23.09
C ASN A 691 38.11 6.56 21.88
N ARG A 692 38.32 5.24 21.89
CA ARG A 692 37.40 4.27 21.28
C ARG A 692 36.93 3.29 22.34
N ASN A 693 35.75 3.54 22.91
CA ASN A 693 34.97 2.52 23.59
C ASN A 693 33.70 2.29 22.75
N THR A 694 33.35 1.00 22.55
CA THR A 694 32.09 0.44 22.05
C THR A 694 31.87 0.12 20.55
N ASP A 695 32.82 -0.49 19.83
CA ASP A 695 32.47 -1.12 18.52
C ASP A 695 33.22 -2.42 18.17
N THR A 696 34.16 -2.88 19.01
CA THR A 696 34.94 -4.10 18.74
C THR A 696 34.28 -5.40 19.18
N ASP A 697 33.14 -5.33 19.88
CA ASP A 697 32.53 -6.50 20.56
C ASP A 697 31.45 -7.23 19.72
N LEU A 698 31.29 -6.92 18.42
CA LEU A 698 30.17 -7.39 17.59
C LEU A 698 30.52 -8.30 16.39
N ILE A 699 31.80 -8.51 16.08
CA ILE A 699 32.24 -9.25 14.88
C ILE A 699 32.67 -10.67 15.24
N ILE A 700 32.04 -11.66 14.61
CA ILE A 700 32.32 -13.10 14.81
C ILE A 700 33.68 -13.42 14.20
N ASP A 701 34.65 -13.76 15.03
CA ASP A 701 35.98 -14.19 14.62
C ASP A 701 36.07 -15.72 14.53
N LYS A 702 37.21 -16.23 14.04
CA LYS A 702 37.46 -17.67 13.92
C LYS A 702 37.43 -18.45 15.24
N ASN A 703 37.58 -17.75 16.36
CA ASN A 703 37.66 -18.36 17.69
C ASN A 703 36.26 -18.44 18.34
N ASP A 704 35.26 -17.75 17.80
CA ASP A 704 33.88 -17.81 18.27
C ASP A 704 33.26 -19.19 17.97
N THR A 705 32.55 -19.74 18.96
CA THR A 705 31.83 -21.02 18.83
C THR A 705 30.79 -21.03 17.72
N PHE A 706 30.30 -19.85 17.31
CA PHE A 706 29.30 -19.72 16.23
C PHE A 706 29.92 -19.54 14.83
N TYR A 707 31.24 -19.42 14.71
CA TYR A 707 31.91 -19.12 13.43
C TYR A 707 31.52 -20.10 12.32
N ASP A 708 31.62 -21.40 12.57
CA ASP A 708 31.30 -22.42 11.56
C ASP A 708 29.83 -22.37 11.14
N ALA A 709 28.92 -22.10 12.08
CA ALA A 709 27.50 -21.96 11.82
C ALA A 709 27.20 -20.73 10.96
N CYS A 710 27.81 -19.59 11.28
CA CYS A 710 27.65 -18.37 10.51
C CYS A 710 28.32 -18.45 9.14
N ASN A 711 29.48 -19.12 9.03
CA ASN A 711 30.14 -19.39 7.76
C ASN A 711 29.27 -20.28 6.86
N MET A 712 28.61 -21.28 7.45
CA MET A 712 27.69 -22.15 6.70
C MET A 712 26.45 -21.40 6.21
N GLU A 713 25.76 -20.66 7.08
CA GLU A 713 24.61 -19.84 6.70
C GLU A 713 24.98 -18.83 5.61
N TYR A 714 26.15 -18.20 5.74
CA TYR A 714 26.66 -17.27 4.74
C TYR A 714 26.85 -17.93 3.37
N LYS A 715 27.49 -19.12 3.32
CA LYS A 715 27.67 -19.87 2.06
C LYS A 715 26.36 -20.29 1.44
N VAL A 716 25.43 -20.84 2.25
CA VAL A 716 24.10 -21.24 1.78
C VAL A 716 23.38 -20.05 1.16
N GLN A 717 23.43 -18.90 1.82
CA GLN A 717 22.83 -17.67 1.31
C GLN A 717 23.45 -17.21 -0.03
N LEU A 718 24.77 -17.28 -0.19
CA LEU A 718 25.40 -16.96 -1.48
C LEU A 718 24.98 -17.94 -2.58
N ILE A 719 24.88 -19.24 -2.28
CA ILE A 719 24.36 -20.23 -3.22
C ILE A 719 22.91 -19.89 -3.63
N THR A 720 22.08 -19.47 -2.67
CA THR A 720 20.70 -19.06 -2.97
C THR A 720 20.61 -17.79 -3.83
N CYS A 721 21.57 -16.87 -3.71
CA CYS A 721 21.66 -15.68 -4.57
C CYS A 721 22.06 -16.04 -6.01
N LEU A 722 22.99 -16.99 -6.19
CA LEU A 722 23.43 -17.44 -7.51
C LEU A 722 22.42 -18.35 -8.20
N ASN A 723 21.65 -19.13 -7.42
CA ASN A 723 20.62 -20.05 -7.89
C ASN A 723 21.11 -21.02 -9.00
N GLN A 724 22.35 -21.51 -8.90
CA GLN A 724 22.94 -22.42 -9.87
C GLN A 724 22.94 -23.88 -9.34
N ILE A 725 22.28 -24.77 -10.10
CA ILE A 725 22.04 -26.16 -9.69
C ILE A 725 23.35 -26.95 -9.49
N ASN A 726 24.32 -26.81 -10.41
CA ASN A 726 25.58 -27.58 -10.34
C ASN A 726 26.42 -27.19 -9.11
N LEU A 727 26.50 -25.90 -8.79
CA LEU A 727 27.20 -25.41 -7.61
C LEU A 727 26.53 -25.95 -6.33
N ALA A 728 25.20 -25.92 -6.26
CA ALA A 728 24.46 -26.48 -5.15
C ALA A 728 24.71 -28.00 -5.00
N GLN A 729 24.70 -28.75 -6.10
CA GLN A 729 24.98 -30.19 -6.08
C GLN A 729 26.39 -30.50 -5.57
N ASN A 730 27.40 -29.79 -6.07
CA ASN A 730 28.79 -29.94 -5.62
C ASN A 730 28.93 -29.58 -4.13
N PHE A 731 28.28 -28.50 -3.70
CA PHE A 731 28.29 -28.08 -2.31
C PHE A 731 27.66 -29.14 -1.39
N TYR A 732 26.55 -29.76 -1.81
CA TYR A 732 25.91 -30.83 -1.06
C TYR A 732 26.81 -32.06 -0.91
N GLU A 733 27.40 -32.54 -2.01
CA GLU A 733 28.26 -33.73 -2.02
C GLU A 733 29.49 -33.55 -1.12
N HIS A 734 30.12 -32.38 -1.12
CA HIS A 734 31.37 -32.15 -0.39
C HIS A 734 31.19 -31.65 1.06
N ASN A 735 30.13 -30.90 1.37
CA ASN A 735 29.99 -30.25 2.68
C ASN A 735 28.80 -30.75 3.52
N LEU A 736 27.75 -31.30 2.91
CA LEU A 736 26.51 -31.64 3.62
C LEU A 736 26.28 -33.15 3.74
N LYS A 737 26.59 -33.92 2.70
CA LYS A 737 26.23 -35.35 2.64
C LYS A 737 26.81 -36.18 3.78
N SER A 738 28.07 -35.98 4.14
CA SER A 738 28.70 -36.65 5.30
C SER A 738 28.06 -36.21 6.61
N VAL A 739 27.84 -34.91 6.77
CA VAL A 739 27.24 -34.29 7.95
C VAL A 739 25.82 -34.82 8.21
N LEU A 740 24.98 -34.92 7.18
CA LEU A 740 23.66 -35.53 7.27
C LEU A 740 23.74 -36.99 7.73
N LYS A 741 24.68 -37.78 7.17
CA LYS A 741 24.87 -39.19 7.57
C LYS A 741 25.38 -39.34 9.00
N GLU A 742 26.31 -38.49 9.41
CA GLU A 742 26.82 -38.44 10.79
C GLU A 742 25.70 -38.10 11.78
N PHE A 743 24.85 -37.11 11.45
CA PHE A 743 23.67 -36.75 12.24
C PHE A 743 22.69 -37.92 12.37
N ILE A 744 22.36 -38.59 11.27
CA ILE A 744 21.43 -39.74 11.28
C ILE A 744 22.03 -40.87 12.11
N MET A 745 23.33 -41.14 11.98
CA MET A 745 24.03 -42.18 12.72
C MET A 745 24.11 -41.86 14.22
N SER A 746 24.40 -40.62 14.61
CA SER A 746 24.49 -40.21 16.01
C SER A 746 23.16 -40.41 16.74
N ILE A 747 22.05 -40.08 16.07
CA ILE A 747 20.71 -40.30 16.63
C ILE A 747 20.40 -41.79 16.74
N ARG A 748 20.65 -42.58 15.69
CA ARG A 748 20.42 -44.04 15.74
C ARG A 748 21.27 -44.76 16.79
N MET A 749 22.48 -44.27 17.06
CA MET A 749 23.35 -44.81 18.11
C MET A 749 22.87 -44.45 19.52
N LYS A 750 22.46 -43.19 19.74
CA LYS A 750 21.95 -42.73 21.04
C LYS A 750 20.53 -43.24 21.34
N PHE A 751 19.71 -43.37 20.29
CA PHE A 751 18.29 -43.71 20.35
C PHE A 751 17.97 -44.78 19.30
N SER A 752 18.28 -46.05 19.59
CA SER A 752 18.13 -47.17 18.66
C SER A 752 16.68 -47.42 18.20
N ASN A 753 15.69 -46.93 18.93
CA ASN A 753 14.26 -46.88 18.57
C ASN A 753 13.61 -45.61 19.12
N LEU A 754 13.82 -44.49 18.43
CA LEU A 754 13.36 -43.16 18.86
C LEU A 754 11.86 -43.12 19.20
N ASP A 755 11.03 -43.78 18.41
CA ASP A 755 9.57 -43.80 18.58
C ASP A 755 9.10 -44.46 19.90
N ASN A 756 9.94 -45.31 20.53
CA ASN A 756 9.63 -45.91 21.82
C ASN A 756 9.94 -44.96 22.99
N PHE A 757 10.98 -44.14 22.85
CA PHE A 757 11.40 -43.17 23.85
C PHE A 757 10.58 -41.89 23.80
N CYS A 758 9.94 -41.59 22.68
CA CYS A 758 9.12 -40.41 22.53
C CYS A 758 7.62 -40.70 22.71
N TYR A 759 6.88 -39.66 23.09
CA TYR A 759 5.43 -39.74 23.12
C TYR A 759 4.84 -39.82 21.72
N ASN A 760 3.89 -40.75 21.56
CA ASN A 760 3.00 -40.81 20.42
C ASN A 760 1.63 -40.19 20.78
N ILE A 761 0.69 -40.19 19.83
CA ILE A 761 -0.66 -39.61 20.01
C ILE A 761 -1.46 -40.31 21.12
N ASN A 762 -1.24 -41.61 21.34
CA ASN A 762 -2.08 -42.45 22.20
C ASN A 762 -1.57 -42.50 23.65
N ASP A 763 -0.25 -42.34 23.84
CA ASP A 763 0.40 -42.51 25.14
C ASP A 763 0.51 -41.20 25.94
N TYR A 764 0.31 -40.04 25.30
CA TYR A 764 0.39 -38.74 25.95
C TYR A 764 -0.98 -38.27 26.42
N ASN A 765 -1.12 -38.08 27.73
CA ASN A 765 -2.33 -37.50 28.31
C ASN A 765 -2.26 -35.96 28.22
N PHE A 766 -2.97 -35.40 27.23
CA PHE A 766 -3.07 -33.96 27.04
C PHE A 766 -3.83 -33.26 28.17
N LEU A 767 -4.72 -33.95 28.90
CA LEU A 767 -5.52 -33.34 29.97
C LEU A 767 -4.77 -33.26 31.30
N ASN A 768 -3.93 -34.26 31.61
CA ASN A 768 -3.21 -34.35 32.89
C ASN A 768 -1.75 -34.78 32.67
N GLN A 769 -0.85 -33.80 32.56
CA GLN A 769 0.58 -34.05 32.31
C GLN A 769 1.27 -34.82 33.43
N HIS A 770 0.78 -34.75 34.67
CA HIS A 770 1.34 -35.51 35.80
C HIS A 770 1.15 -37.03 35.68
N LEU A 771 0.23 -37.51 34.83
CA LEU A 771 -0.01 -38.93 34.59
C LEU A 771 0.86 -39.49 33.45
N ASN A 772 1.67 -38.65 32.80
CA ASN A 772 2.54 -39.05 31.71
C ASN A 772 3.77 -39.82 32.26
N GLN A 773 4.19 -40.87 31.55
CA GLN A 773 5.34 -41.70 31.92
C GLN A 773 6.65 -40.88 32.01
N THR A 774 7.32 -40.88 33.15
CA THR A 774 8.54 -40.08 33.37
C THR A 774 9.70 -40.44 32.43
N ASN A 775 9.67 -41.62 31.79
CA ASN A 775 10.76 -42.12 30.96
C ASN A 775 10.62 -41.76 29.46
N LYS A 776 9.48 -41.16 29.05
CA LYS A 776 9.27 -40.73 27.66
C LYS A 776 9.50 -39.24 27.50
N PHE A 777 10.08 -38.85 26.37
CA PHE A 777 10.39 -37.46 26.04
C PHE A 777 9.44 -36.90 24.99
N VAL A 778 9.07 -35.62 25.13
CA VAL A 778 8.33 -34.89 24.09
C VAL A 778 9.30 -34.35 23.03
N TRP A 779 10.46 -33.87 23.51
CA TRP A 779 11.48 -33.18 22.73
C TRP A 779 12.85 -33.81 22.98
N LEU A 780 13.70 -33.72 21.97
CA LEU A 780 15.13 -33.97 22.07
C LEU A 780 15.83 -32.61 22.09
N LYS A 781 16.78 -32.43 23.01
CA LYS A 781 17.57 -31.19 23.06
C LYS A 781 18.53 -31.12 21.89
N ASN A 782 18.83 -29.92 21.40
CA ASN A 782 19.81 -29.74 20.31
C ASN A 782 21.15 -30.46 20.59
N GLU A 783 21.63 -30.37 21.84
CA GLU A 783 22.88 -31.00 22.30
C GLU A 783 22.84 -32.54 22.27
N GLU A 784 21.65 -33.13 22.39
CA GLU A 784 21.46 -34.59 22.35
C GLU A 784 21.41 -35.09 20.91
N ILE A 785 20.82 -34.29 20.01
CA ILE A 785 20.61 -34.59 18.59
C ILE A 785 21.93 -34.51 17.80
N PHE A 786 22.72 -33.45 18.00
CA PHE A 786 23.92 -33.20 17.19
C PHE A 786 25.04 -32.49 17.96
N ASN A 787 26.30 -32.88 17.70
CA ASN A 787 27.45 -32.42 18.49
C ASN A 787 27.84 -30.94 18.28
N SER A 788 27.45 -30.31 17.15
CA SER A 788 27.69 -28.88 16.94
C SER A 788 26.61 -28.05 17.63
N LYS A 789 27.00 -27.21 18.61
CA LYS A 789 26.11 -26.49 19.55
C LYS A 789 25.14 -25.44 18.94
N ASN A 790 24.95 -25.36 17.63
CA ASN A 790 24.38 -24.16 17.02
C ASN A 790 23.13 -24.45 16.16
N THR A 791 21.96 -24.02 16.66
CA THR A 791 20.66 -23.94 15.96
C THR A 791 20.80 -23.41 14.53
N ILE A 792 21.66 -22.39 14.34
CA ILE A 792 21.94 -21.73 13.06
C ILE A 792 22.48 -22.71 12.01
N TYR A 793 23.33 -23.66 12.42
CA TYR A 793 23.90 -24.62 11.47
C TYR A 793 22.79 -25.52 10.90
N LEU A 794 21.90 -26.06 11.74
CA LEU A 794 20.75 -26.86 11.29
C LEU A 794 19.80 -26.04 10.42
N LEU A 795 19.54 -24.78 10.80
CA LEU A 795 18.73 -23.86 9.99
C LEU A 795 19.33 -23.62 8.61
N SER A 796 20.65 -23.47 8.51
CA SER A 796 21.34 -23.29 7.23
C SER A 796 21.17 -24.50 6.31
N ILE A 797 21.24 -25.72 6.86
CA ILE A 797 20.99 -26.95 6.10
C ILE A 797 19.54 -27.01 5.63
N LEU A 798 18.58 -26.70 6.51
CA LEU A 798 17.16 -26.67 6.16
C LEU A 798 16.86 -25.64 5.06
N LYS A 799 17.39 -24.41 5.18
CA LYS A 799 17.27 -23.36 4.16
C LYS A 799 17.91 -23.77 2.84
N PHE A 800 19.04 -24.48 2.88
CA PHE A 800 19.70 -25.02 1.70
C PHE A 800 18.81 -26.06 1.00
N LEU A 801 18.26 -27.04 1.73
CA LEU A 801 17.37 -28.07 1.17
C LEU A 801 16.06 -27.48 0.62
N LEU A 802 15.52 -26.47 1.29
CA LEU A 802 14.30 -25.78 0.91
C LEU A 802 14.41 -25.06 -0.45
N ASN A 803 15.59 -24.51 -0.75
CA ASN A 803 15.88 -23.81 -2.00
C ASN A 803 16.40 -24.74 -3.10
N ASN A 804 17.18 -25.77 -2.75
CA ASN A 804 17.83 -26.67 -3.71
C ASN A 804 17.12 -28.03 -3.79
N ARG A 805 15.86 -27.97 -4.20
CA ARG A 805 14.90 -29.07 -4.30
C ARG A 805 15.40 -30.29 -5.10
N ASN A 806 16.12 -30.05 -6.19
CA ASN A 806 16.61 -31.08 -7.13
C ASN A 806 17.63 -32.06 -6.53
N ILE A 807 18.17 -31.75 -5.34
CA ILE A 807 19.13 -32.61 -4.64
C ILE A 807 18.46 -33.91 -4.17
N CYS A 808 17.14 -33.90 -3.97
CA CYS A 808 16.37 -35.07 -3.58
C CYS A 808 16.15 -36.00 -4.78
N ASN A 809 17.01 -37.02 -4.90
CA ASN A 809 16.96 -38.05 -5.93
C ASN A 809 16.95 -39.45 -5.28
N ILE A 810 16.95 -40.51 -6.09
CA ILE A 810 16.85 -41.89 -5.59
C ILE A 810 17.94 -42.29 -4.57
N ASN A 811 19.13 -41.69 -4.66
CA ASN A 811 20.27 -42.02 -3.79
C ASN A 811 20.27 -41.20 -2.49
N THR A 812 19.66 -40.01 -2.48
CA THR A 812 19.72 -39.07 -1.36
C THR A 812 18.40 -38.95 -0.60
N ALA A 813 17.27 -39.31 -1.24
CA ALA A 813 15.94 -39.10 -0.69
C ALA A 813 15.75 -39.74 0.70
N LEU A 814 16.18 -40.99 0.89
CA LEU A 814 16.05 -41.67 2.17
C LEU A 814 16.80 -40.94 3.29
N ASP A 815 18.05 -40.55 3.05
CA ASP A 815 18.88 -39.83 4.02
C ASP A 815 18.23 -38.48 4.36
N ILE A 816 17.79 -37.72 3.36
CA ILE A 816 17.14 -36.41 3.55
C ILE A 816 15.84 -36.55 4.36
N PHE A 817 14.93 -37.46 3.99
CA PHE A 817 13.67 -37.63 4.70
C PHE A 817 13.87 -38.19 6.12
N THR A 818 14.87 -39.05 6.33
CA THR A 818 15.22 -39.53 7.67
C THR A 818 15.75 -38.39 8.55
N PHE A 819 16.61 -37.53 8.00
CA PHE A 819 17.10 -36.32 8.67
C PHE A 819 15.95 -35.39 9.06
N LEU A 820 15.05 -35.08 8.11
CA LEU A 820 13.88 -34.23 8.36
C LEU A 820 12.94 -34.82 9.42
N HIS A 821 12.69 -36.14 9.37
CA HIS A 821 11.91 -36.85 10.37
C HIS A 821 12.47 -36.65 11.79
N PHE A 822 13.77 -36.83 11.98
CA PHE A 822 14.39 -36.64 13.29
C PHE A 822 14.34 -35.18 13.78
N LEU A 823 14.41 -34.20 12.87
CA LEU A 823 14.26 -32.79 13.24
C LEU A 823 12.85 -32.42 13.74
N LEU A 824 11.81 -33.24 13.47
CA LEU A 824 10.48 -33.05 14.06
C LEU A 824 10.44 -33.29 15.58
N TYR A 825 11.50 -33.89 16.14
CA TYR A 825 11.67 -34.10 17.58
C TYR A 825 12.41 -32.97 18.29
N ASN A 826 12.86 -31.94 17.56
CA ASN A 826 13.60 -30.81 18.11
C ASN A 826 12.72 -29.92 19.01
N GLU A 827 13.26 -29.42 20.12
CA GLU A 827 12.55 -28.50 21.02
C GLU A 827 12.23 -27.12 20.39
N LYS A 828 13.02 -26.68 19.41
CA LYS A 828 12.87 -25.36 18.80
C LYS A 828 11.80 -25.36 17.70
N ILE A 829 10.78 -24.52 17.89
CA ILE A 829 9.63 -24.38 16.97
C ILE A 829 10.06 -24.10 15.53
N MET A 830 11.01 -23.19 15.37
CA MET A 830 11.55 -22.81 14.07
C MET A 830 12.17 -24.00 13.31
N ILE A 831 12.91 -24.88 13.99
CA ILE A 831 13.59 -26.02 13.35
C ILE A 831 12.58 -27.02 12.78
N TYR A 832 11.65 -27.50 13.60
CA TYR A 832 10.68 -28.47 13.11
C TYR A 832 9.67 -27.86 12.13
N SER A 833 9.40 -26.54 12.20
CA SER A 833 8.55 -25.85 11.22
C SER A 833 9.24 -25.73 9.86
N TYR A 834 10.55 -25.42 9.83
CA TYR A 834 11.35 -25.53 8.61
C TYR A 834 11.43 -26.97 8.08
N SER A 835 11.51 -27.97 8.98
CA SER A 835 11.48 -29.38 8.57
C SER A 835 10.14 -29.74 7.89
N CYS A 836 9.02 -29.33 8.48
CA CYS A 836 7.68 -29.48 7.87
C CYS A 836 7.63 -28.84 6.48
N LEU A 837 8.09 -27.59 6.36
CA LEU A 837 8.12 -26.86 5.09
C LEU A 837 9.02 -27.52 4.04
N CYS A 838 10.18 -28.07 4.45
CA CYS A 838 11.04 -28.86 3.57
C CYS A 838 10.34 -30.12 3.07
N ILE A 839 9.73 -30.90 3.98
CA ILE A 839 8.96 -32.11 3.62
C ILE A 839 7.87 -31.75 2.60
N ASN A 840 7.07 -30.72 2.89
CA ASN A 840 6.02 -30.25 1.98
C ASN A 840 6.57 -29.91 0.58
N ARG A 841 7.64 -29.09 0.52
CA ARG A 841 8.22 -28.64 -0.76
C ARG A 841 8.95 -29.74 -1.54
N LEU A 842 9.58 -30.69 -0.85
CA LEU A 842 10.23 -31.84 -1.47
C LEU A 842 9.20 -32.81 -2.07
N LEU A 843 8.11 -33.05 -1.33
CA LEU A 843 6.99 -33.87 -1.78
C LEU A 843 6.17 -33.23 -2.91
N ASN A 844 6.15 -31.89 -3.02
CA ASN A 844 5.49 -31.17 -4.12
C ASN A 844 6.27 -31.23 -5.46
N GLN A 845 7.34 -32.03 -5.55
CA GLN A 845 8.08 -32.22 -6.80
C GLN A 845 7.54 -33.40 -7.60
N ASN A 846 7.84 -33.42 -8.90
CA ASN A 846 7.59 -34.57 -9.76
C ASN A 846 8.62 -35.68 -9.46
N LEU A 847 8.39 -36.44 -8.40
CA LEU A 847 9.21 -37.60 -8.02
C LEU A 847 8.73 -38.86 -8.75
N SER A 848 9.67 -39.71 -9.16
CA SER A 848 9.36 -41.04 -9.71
C SER A 848 8.67 -41.93 -8.67
N GLU A 849 7.78 -42.84 -9.11
CA GLU A 849 7.06 -43.77 -8.21
C GLU A 849 7.99 -44.61 -7.33
N GLU A 850 9.16 -45.03 -7.83
CA GLU A 850 10.15 -45.78 -7.04
C GLU A 850 10.61 -45.00 -5.81
N VAL A 851 10.93 -43.71 -5.99
CA VAL A 851 11.37 -42.81 -4.90
C VAL A 851 10.25 -42.60 -3.90
N LEU A 852 9.02 -42.36 -4.36
CA LEU A 852 7.85 -42.22 -3.49
C LEU A 852 7.61 -43.49 -2.66
N ASN A 853 7.77 -44.68 -3.26
CA ASN A 853 7.64 -45.96 -2.55
C ASN A 853 8.72 -46.16 -1.48
N ILE A 854 9.99 -45.83 -1.79
CA ILE A 854 11.10 -45.90 -0.83
C ILE A 854 10.85 -44.97 0.35
N ILE A 855 10.45 -43.73 0.10
CA ILE A 855 10.16 -42.73 1.14
C ILE A 855 8.98 -43.19 2.00
N PHE A 856 7.90 -43.66 1.37
CA PHE A 856 6.71 -44.13 2.06
C PHE A 856 7.01 -45.28 3.02
N ASN A 857 7.64 -46.35 2.53
CA ASN A 857 7.85 -47.56 3.33
C ASN A 857 8.76 -47.34 4.55
N ASN A 858 9.67 -46.36 4.49
CA ASN A 858 10.69 -46.16 5.53
C ASN A 858 10.41 -44.99 6.47
N THR A 859 9.72 -43.93 6.03
CA THR A 859 9.68 -42.66 6.78
C THR A 859 8.29 -42.04 6.94
N ILE A 860 7.42 -42.10 5.93
CA ILE A 860 6.14 -41.34 5.94
C ILE A 860 5.20 -41.72 7.09
N PRO A 861 4.96 -42.99 7.44
CA PRO A 861 4.12 -43.35 8.58
C PRO A 861 4.61 -42.73 9.90
N ASN A 862 5.93 -42.73 10.13
CA ASN A 862 6.54 -42.19 11.35
C ASN A 862 6.55 -40.65 11.34
N ILE A 863 6.72 -40.03 10.17
CA ILE A 863 6.54 -38.59 9.99
C ILE A 863 5.10 -38.20 10.31
N LEU A 864 4.11 -38.90 9.74
CA LEU A 864 2.70 -38.61 9.93
C LEU A 864 2.29 -38.76 11.41
N SER A 865 2.70 -39.84 12.07
CA SER A 865 2.41 -40.05 13.49
C SER A 865 3.00 -38.93 14.36
N ARG A 866 4.23 -38.49 14.08
CA ARG A 866 4.86 -37.37 14.77
C ARG A 866 4.17 -36.04 14.48
N LEU A 867 3.81 -35.75 13.22
CA LEU A 867 3.10 -34.52 12.85
C LEU A 867 1.74 -34.41 13.54
N LEU A 868 1.00 -35.52 13.61
CA LEU A 868 -0.28 -35.56 14.32
C LEU A 868 -0.13 -35.36 15.83
N PHE A 869 0.93 -35.90 16.44
CA PHE A 869 1.27 -35.60 17.83
C PHE A 869 1.60 -34.11 18.02
N LEU A 870 2.46 -33.54 17.18
CA LEU A 870 2.84 -32.13 17.23
C LEU A 870 1.62 -31.22 17.05
N LEU A 871 0.71 -31.55 16.13
CA LEU A 871 -0.52 -30.79 15.91
C LEU A 871 -1.35 -30.70 17.20
N LYS A 872 -1.63 -31.84 17.86
CA LYS A 872 -2.36 -31.85 19.14
C LYS A 872 -1.61 -31.09 20.24
N PHE A 873 -0.31 -31.31 20.35
CA PHE A 873 0.52 -30.68 21.39
C PHE A 873 0.55 -29.16 21.26
N GLN A 874 0.72 -28.65 20.05
CA GLN A 874 0.76 -27.21 19.80
C GLN A 874 -0.58 -26.53 20.05
N ILE A 875 -1.69 -27.17 19.64
CA ILE A 875 -3.04 -26.63 19.87
C ILE A 875 -3.36 -26.58 21.35
N TYR A 876 -2.98 -27.61 22.12
CA TYR A 876 -3.10 -27.59 23.58
C TYR A 876 -2.32 -26.42 24.21
N ASN A 877 -1.13 -26.12 23.69
CA ASN A 877 -0.31 -24.97 24.12
C ASN A 877 -0.74 -23.64 23.48
N LYS A 878 -1.89 -23.57 22.80
CA LYS A 878 -2.41 -22.37 22.12
C LYS A 878 -1.47 -21.79 21.05
N THR A 879 -0.69 -22.65 20.40
CA THR A 879 0.17 -22.29 19.27
C THR A 879 -0.43 -22.86 17.98
N LEU A 880 -0.79 -21.99 17.05
CA LEU A 880 -1.43 -22.37 15.77
C LEU A 880 -0.40 -22.36 14.64
N ASN A 881 0.18 -23.53 14.33
CA ASN A 881 1.19 -23.70 13.28
C ASN A 881 0.61 -24.30 12.00
N GLU A 882 0.36 -23.46 11.00
CA GLU A 882 -0.23 -23.87 9.73
C GLU A 882 0.66 -24.85 8.93
N TYR A 883 1.98 -24.79 9.12
CA TYR A 883 2.93 -25.60 8.34
C TYR A 883 2.84 -27.09 8.65
N ILE A 884 2.38 -27.46 9.86
CA ILE A 884 2.09 -28.86 10.20
C ILE A 884 0.89 -29.34 9.38
N LEU A 885 -0.19 -28.55 9.34
CA LEU A 885 -1.40 -28.89 8.57
C LEU A 885 -1.10 -29.00 7.07
N ILE A 886 -0.36 -28.04 6.52
CA ILE A 886 0.06 -28.06 5.11
C ILE A 886 0.85 -29.33 4.79
N THR A 887 1.75 -29.75 5.68
CA THR A 887 2.56 -30.95 5.48
C THR A 887 1.73 -32.23 5.57
N ILE A 888 0.79 -32.31 6.52
CA ILE A 888 -0.16 -33.44 6.61
C ILE A 888 -1.02 -33.50 5.35
N LEU A 889 -1.60 -32.37 4.92
CA LEU A 889 -2.38 -32.25 3.69
C LEU A 889 -1.61 -32.77 2.49
N ARG A 890 -0.34 -32.36 2.34
CA ARG A 890 0.54 -32.79 1.25
C ARG A 890 0.75 -34.31 1.25
N ILE A 891 0.96 -34.92 2.41
CA ILE A 891 1.12 -36.37 2.54
C ILE A 891 -0.14 -37.11 2.05
N PHE A 892 -1.34 -36.63 2.41
CA PHE A 892 -2.61 -37.23 1.95
C PHE A 892 -2.86 -37.06 0.46
N LEU A 893 -2.42 -35.96 -0.14
CA LEU A 893 -2.53 -35.73 -1.58
C LEU A 893 -1.67 -36.71 -2.40
N ILE A 894 -0.51 -37.13 -1.87
CA ILE A 894 0.43 -38.00 -2.59
C ILE A 894 0.16 -39.48 -2.31
N TYR A 895 -0.25 -39.82 -1.09
CA TYR A 895 -0.48 -41.21 -0.66
C TYR A 895 -1.93 -41.45 -0.20
N PRO A 896 -2.97 -41.08 -0.98
CA PRO A 896 -4.35 -41.18 -0.52
C PRO A 896 -4.70 -42.64 -0.14
N GLU A 897 -4.59 -43.57 -1.09
CA GLU A 897 -5.04 -44.96 -0.89
C GLU A 897 -4.25 -45.72 0.19
N LYS A 898 -2.92 -45.51 0.24
CA LYS A 898 -2.03 -46.18 1.22
C LYS A 898 -2.27 -45.74 2.67
N LEU A 899 -2.96 -44.62 2.88
CA LEU A 899 -3.25 -44.05 4.20
C LEU A 899 -4.73 -44.19 4.60
N SER A 900 -5.48 -45.05 3.92
CA SER A 900 -6.91 -45.29 4.16
C SER A 900 -7.27 -45.63 5.62
N SER A 901 -6.38 -46.32 6.34
CA SER A 901 -6.57 -46.64 7.77
C SER A 901 -6.61 -45.41 8.68
N PHE A 902 -6.05 -44.28 8.26
CA PHE A 902 -5.95 -43.07 9.08
C PHE A 902 -7.13 -42.11 8.91
N TYR A 903 -7.97 -42.26 7.88
CA TYR A 903 -9.01 -41.27 7.54
C TYR A 903 -9.92 -40.92 8.70
N VAL A 904 -10.52 -41.93 9.34
CA VAL A 904 -11.41 -41.75 10.50
C VAL A 904 -10.67 -41.14 11.68
N SER A 905 -9.46 -41.62 11.97
CA SER A 905 -8.68 -41.11 13.10
C SER A 905 -8.39 -39.62 12.96
N ILE A 906 -8.09 -39.16 11.74
CA ILE A 906 -7.79 -37.76 11.45
C ILE A 906 -9.05 -36.91 11.45
N LEU A 907 -10.17 -37.42 10.92
CA LEU A 907 -11.47 -36.77 11.03
C LEU A 907 -11.80 -36.42 12.48
N LEU A 908 -11.64 -37.37 13.41
CA LEU A 908 -11.87 -37.16 14.84
C LEU A 908 -10.87 -36.20 15.48
N ILE A 909 -9.60 -36.20 15.02
CA ILE A 909 -8.59 -35.25 15.50
C ILE A 909 -8.97 -33.82 15.08
N ILE A 910 -9.31 -33.61 13.80
CA ILE A 910 -9.69 -32.31 13.27
C ILE A 910 -10.95 -31.79 13.95
N ASP A 911 -11.96 -32.65 14.15
CA ASP A 911 -13.19 -32.29 14.86
C ASP A 911 -12.92 -31.76 16.28
N ASN A 912 -12.08 -32.47 17.05
CA ASN A 912 -11.68 -32.04 18.38
C ASN A 912 -10.90 -30.72 18.35
N ILE A 913 -10.03 -30.53 17.36
CA ILE A 913 -9.28 -29.28 17.17
C ILE A 913 -10.23 -28.12 16.94
N ILE A 914 -11.19 -28.27 16.01
CA ILE A 914 -12.20 -27.25 15.71
C ILE A 914 -12.94 -26.87 17.00
N LYS A 915 -13.36 -27.86 17.80
CA LYS A 915 -14.04 -27.63 19.09
C LYS A 915 -13.20 -26.84 20.10
N ILE A 916 -11.88 -27.03 20.12
CA ILE A 916 -10.97 -26.30 21.01
C ILE A 916 -10.77 -24.85 20.54
N ILE A 917 -10.59 -24.62 19.24
CA ILE A 917 -10.24 -23.30 18.68
C ILE A 917 -11.46 -22.43 18.30
N ILE A 918 -12.68 -22.93 18.50
CA ILE A 918 -13.93 -22.22 18.19
C ILE A 918 -13.97 -20.78 18.76
N ASN A 919 -13.35 -20.56 19.92
CA ASN A 919 -13.30 -19.26 20.58
C ASN A 919 -12.00 -18.46 20.30
N ASP A 920 -11.09 -18.98 19.46
CA ASP A 920 -9.74 -18.45 19.24
C ASP A 920 -9.35 -18.60 17.75
N THR A 921 -10.04 -17.86 16.87
CA THR A 921 -9.92 -17.97 15.40
C THR A 921 -8.84 -17.07 14.79
N HIS A 922 -7.91 -16.55 15.59
CA HIS A 922 -7.01 -15.45 15.19
C HIS A 922 -6.02 -15.74 14.05
N ASN A 923 -5.75 -17.00 13.71
CA ASN A 923 -4.86 -17.38 12.59
C ASN A 923 -5.67 -17.86 11.37
N PRO A 924 -5.96 -17.00 10.38
CA PRO A 924 -6.83 -17.36 9.25
C PRO A 924 -6.20 -18.38 8.30
N LEU A 925 -4.87 -18.41 8.17
CA LEU A 925 -4.15 -19.40 7.36
C LEU A 925 -4.26 -20.79 7.97
N PHE A 926 -4.06 -20.89 9.28
CA PHE A 926 -4.25 -22.15 10.01
C PHE A 926 -5.67 -22.68 9.81
N ASN A 927 -6.68 -21.81 9.98
CA ASN A 927 -8.08 -22.18 9.80
C ASN A 927 -8.35 -22.67 8.37
N HIS A 928 -7.84 -21.96 7.36
CA HIS A 928 -7.98 -22.37 5.96
C HIS A 928 -7.43 -23.77 5.72
N TYR A 929 -6.18 -24.03 6.11
CA TYR A 929 -5.56 -25.35 5.91
C TYR A 929 -6.17 -26.45 6.78
N LEU A 930 -6.76 -26.11 7.93
CA LEU A 930 -7.52 -27.05 8.76
C LEU A 930 -8.78 -27.53 8.02
N PHE A 931 -9.53 -26.60 7.42
CA PHE A 931 -10.72 -26.92 6.63
C PHE A 931 -10.38 -27.56 5.28
N GLU A 932 -9.25 -27.24 4.65
CA GLU A 932 -8.74 -27.99 3.49
C GLU A 932 -8.45 -29.45 3.84
N LEU A 933 -7.75 -29.68 4.95
CA LEU A 933 -7.45 -31.03 5.40
C LEU A 933 -8.73 -31.79 5.72
N LEU A 934 -9.69 -31.16 6.40
CA LEU A 934 -11.00 -31.74 6.66
C LEU A 934 -11.71 -32.14 5.35
N THR A 935 -11.66 -31.25 4.36
CA THR A 935 -12.30 -31.45 3.05
C THR A 935 -11.72 -32.65 2.31
N ILE A 936 -10.39 -32.75 2.24
CA ILE A 936 -9.73 -33.91 1.63
C ILE A 936 -10.14 -35.18 2.35
N ILE A 937 -10.05 -35.23 3.68
CA ILE A 937 -10.34 -36.43 4.45
C ILE A 937 -11.79 -36.88 4.24
N ILE A 938 -12.76 -35.96 4.29
CA ILE A 938 -14.16 -36.26 4.00
C ILE A 938 -14.32 -36.82 2.58
N SER A 939 -13.68 -36.19 1.59
CA SER A 939 -13.75 -36.66 0.20
C SER A 939 -13.17 -38.07 0.01
N LEU A 940 -12.07 -38.38 0.72
CA LEU A 940 -11.43 -39.70 0.67
C LEU A 940 -12.26 -40.77 1.36
N ILE A 941 -12.96 -40.43 2.47
CA ILE A 941 -13.90 -41.34 3.13
C ILE A 941 -15.08 -41.67 2.21
N TYR A 942 -15.67 -40.68 1.55
CA TYR A 942 -16.75 -40.95 0.59
C TYR A 942 -16.27 -41.78 -0.60
N LYS A 943 -15.07 -41.50 -1.13
CA LYS A 943 -14.46 -42.30 -2.21
C LYS A 943 -14.16 -43.74 -1.80
N SER A 944 -13.85 -44.02 -0.54
CA SER A 944 -13.55 -45.38 -0.08
C SER A 944 -14.79 -46.28 -0.04
N GLY A 945 -16.00 -45.71 -0.03
CA GLY A 945 -17.27 -46.45 -0.11
C GLY A 945 -17.62 -47.29 1.13
N ILE A 946 -16.92 -47.09 2.25
CA ILE A 946 -17.15 -47.85 3.49
C ILE A 946 -18.29 -47.20 4.29
N PRO A 947 -19.45 -47.87 4.48
CA PRO A 947 -20.65 -47.25 5.04
C PRO A 947 -20.46 -46.77 6.48
N ASP A 948 -19.72 -47.52 7.30
CA ASP A 948 -19.46 -47.14 8.70
C ASP A 948 -18.68 -45.83 8.81
N ASN A 949 -17.67 -45.63 7.95
CA ASN A 949 -16.87 -44.41 7.93
C ASN A 949 -17.70 -43.21 7.45
N ILE A 950 -18.59 -43.42 6.46
CA ILE A 950 -19.50 -42.40 5.94
C ILE A 950 -20.48 -41.95 7.03
N ASN A 951 -21.07 -42.90 7.76
CA ASN A 951 -21.98 -42.60 8.87
C ASN A 951 -21.29 -41.79 9.98
N GLN A 952 -19.99 -42.04 10.23
CA GLN A 952 -19.22 -41.26 11.19
C GLN A 952 -19.00 -39.81 10.75
N VAL A 953 -18.81 -39.55 9.45
CA VAL A 953 -18.72 -38.17 8.92
C VAL A 953 -19.99 -37.40 9.26
N GLU A 954 -21.15 -37.95 8.93
CA GLU A 954 -22.44 -37.28 9.20
C GLU A 954 -22.65 -37.07 10.70
N ASN A 955 -22.43 -38.09 11.53
CA ASN A 955 -22.67 -37.99 12.98
C ASN A 955 -21.74 -36.97 13.66
N VAL A 956 -20.45 -36.95 13.31
CA VAL A 956 -19.46 -36.08 13.95
C VAL A 956 -19.59 -34.66 13.41
N ILE A 957 -19.50 -34.49 12.09
CA ILE A 957 -19.36 -33.17 11.46
C ILE A 957 -20.64 -32.34 11.56
N ILE A 958 -21.82 -32.96 11.41
CA ILE A 958 -23.10 -32.22 11.50
C ILE A 958 -23.27 -31.62 12.90
N THR A 959 -22.92 -32.35 13.96
CA THR A 959 -23.04 -31.84 15.33
C THR A 959 -22.13 -30.64 15.57
N THR A 960 -20.89 -30.71 15.10
CA THR A 960 -19.91 -29.62 15.22
C THR A 960 -20.29 -28.40 14.37
N PHE A 961 -20.76 -28.62 13.14
CA PHE A 961 -21.24 -27.53 12.28
C PHE A 961 -22.48 -26.83 12.86
N ALA A 962 -23.40 -27.58 13.46
CA ALA A 962 -24.56 -27.00 14.13
C ALA A 962 -24.16 -26.11 15.32
N GLN A 963 -23.18 -26.54 16.12
CA GLN A 963 -22.64 -25.73 17.22
C GLN A 963 -22.00 -24.43 16.71
N ILE A 964 -21.20 -24.50 15.65
CA ILE A 964 -20.52 -23.32 15.07
C ILE A 964 -21.53 -22.31 14.52
N LEU A 965 -22.57 -22.80 13.82
CA LEU A 965 -23.64 -21.96 13.30
C LEU A 965 -24.45 -21.30 14.42
N GLN A 966 -24.72 -22.02 15.52
CA GLN A 966 -25.42 -21.49 16.69
C GLN A 966 -24.61 -20.39 17.41
N LEU A 967 -23.28 -20.54 17.45
CA LEU A 967 -22.36 -19.54 18.03
C LEU A 967 -22.02 -18.38 17.08
N TYR A 968 -22.50 -18.41 15.83
CA TYR A 968 -22.26 -17.38 14.81
C TYR A 968 -20.77 -17.05 14.58
N ILE A 969 -19.90 -18.06 14.52
CA ILE A 969 -18.46 -17.87 14.30
C ILE A 969 -18.20 -17.60 12.82
N HIS A 970 -18.27 -16.33 12.43
CA HIS A 970 -18.25 -15.89 11.03
C HIS A 970 -17.03 -16.37 10.22
N ASP A 971 -15.88 -16.59 10.85
CA ASP A 971 -14.66 -17.05 10.17
C ASP A 971 -14.77 -18.50 9.64
N PHE A 972 -15.64 -19.32 10.23
CA PHE A 972 -15.78 -20.75 9.90
C PHE A 972 -16.98 -21.05 9.01
N ILE A 973 -18.03 -20.23 9.10
CA ILE A 973 -19.30 -20.45 8.40
C ILE A 973 -19.12 -20.66 6.88
N PRO A 974 -18.30 -19.87 6.15
CA PRO A 974 -18.09 -20.10 4.72
C PRO A 974 -17.48 -21.46 4.38
N TYR A 975 -16.58 -21.99 5.23
CA TYR A 975 -15.98 -23.31 5.06
C TYR A 975 -16.98 -24.43 5.35
N ILE A 976 -17.83 -24.23 6.35
CA ILE A 976 -18.91 -25.17 6.71
C ILE A 976 -19.85 -25.37 5.53
N PHE A 977 -20.32 -24.28 4.92
CA PHE A 977 -21.20 -24.38 3.75
C PHE A 977 -20.50 -25.09 2.59
N GLN A 978 -19.25 -24.76 2.34
CA GLN A 978 -18.45 -25.44 1.33
C GLN A 978 -18.34 -26.96 1.56
N ILE A 979 -18.10 -27.42 2.79
CA ILE A 979 -18.01 -28.85 3.12
C ILE A 979 -19.39 -29.53 3.09
N LEU A 980 -20.45 -28.84 3.52
CA LEU A 980 -21.82 -29.34 3.41
C LEU A 980 -22.20 -29.67 1.97
N SER A 981 -21.71 -28.91 0.98
CA SER A 981 -21.95 -29.20 -0.43
C SER A 981 -21.41 -30.59 -0.84
N ILE A 982 -20.24 -30.98 -0.34
CA ILE A 982 -19.63 -32.31 -0.59
C ILE A 982 -20.45 -33.41 0.07
N ILE A 983 -20.88 -33.20 1.32
CA ILE A 983 -21.73 -34.16 2.04
C ILE A 983 -23.01 -34.39 1.24
N ILE A 984 -23.69 -33.33 0.82
CA ILE A 984 -24.95 -33.40 0.06
C ILE A 984 -24.77 -34.09 -1.29
N ASP A 985 -23.72 -33.75 -2.06
CA ASP A 985 -23.46 -34.35 -3.37
C ASP A 985 -23.32 -35.88 -3.26
N ASN A 986 -22.67 -36.36 -2.20
CA ASN A 986 -22.45 -37.79 -1.94
C ASN A 986 -23.59 -38.47 -1.16
N THR A 987 -24.59 -37.73 -0.64
CA THR A 987 -25.76 -38.34 -0.01
C THR A 987 -26.69 -39.00 -1.04
N ASN A 988 -27.09 -40.24 -0.74
CA ASN A 988 -28.04 -41.01 -1.56
C ASN A 988 -29.46 -40.95 -1.00
N THR A 989 -29.62 -40.78 0.32
CA THR A 989 -30.92 -40.72 1.00
C THR A 989 -31.04 -39.45 1.83
N ILE A 990 -32.09 -38.66 1.59
CA ILE A 990 -32.29 -37.37 2.27
C ILE A 990 -32.91 -37.57 3.65
N GLN A 991 -32.14 -37.26 4.69
CA GLN A 991 -32.56 -37.23 6.09
C GLN A 991 -33.24 -35.90 6.47
N LYS A 992 -34.00 -35.91 7.59
CA LYS A 992 -34.68 -34.74 8.16
C LYS A 992 -33.74 -33.54 8.42
N ILE A 993 -32.48 -33.81 8.74
CA ILE A 993 -31.48 -32.77 9.00
C ILE A 993 -31.17 -31.95 7.74
N HIS A 994 -31.06 -32.59 6.57
CA HIS A 994 -30.78 -31.89 5.32
C HIS A 994 -31.95 -30.97 4.91
N LEU A 995 -33.19 -31.39 5.18
CA LEU A 995 -34.37 -30.56 4.95
C LEU A 995 -34.36 -29.30 5.83
N LYS A 996 -33.96 -29.43 7.11
CA LYS A 996 -33.79 -28.29 8.01
C LYS A 996 -32.70 -27.34 7.53
N ILE A 997 -31.55 -27.88 7.11
CA ILE A 997 -30.44 -27.08 6.55
C ILE A 997 -30.96 -26.28 5.34
N LEU A 998 -31.61 -26.93 4.38
CA LEU A 998 -32.13 -26.26 3.18
C LEU A 998 -33.11 -25.13 3.52
N ASN A 999 -34.05 -25.34 4.45
CA ASN A 999 -34.99 -24.30 4.86
C ASN A 999 -34.27 -23.08 5.46
N ASN A 1000 -33.26 -23.30 6.30
CA ASN A 1000 -32.50 -22.22 6.92
C ASN A 1000 -31.71 -21.41 5.88
N LEU A 1001 -31.22 -22.02 4.78
CA LEU A 1001 -30.47 -21.29 3.74
C LEU A 1001 -31.31 -20.23 3.01
N TYR A 1002 -32.65 -20.29 3.09
CA TYR A 1002 -33.56 -19.29 2.53
C TYR A 1002 -33.82 -18.10 3.49
N GLU A 1003 -33.25 -18.10 4.70
CA GLU A 1003 -33.36 -16.98 5.64
C GLU A 1003 -32.48 -15.80 5.20
N MET A 1004 -33.10 -14.63 5.05
CA MET A 1004 -32.45 -13.42 4.53
C MET A 1004 -31.27 -12.94 5.39
N ASP A 1005 -31.32 -13.17 6.71
CA ASP A 1005 -30.32 -12.67 7.65
C ASP A 1005 -28.96 -13.35 7.49
N LEU A 1006 -28.94 -14.63 7.08
CA LEU A 1006 -27.69 -15.34 6.75
C LEU A 1006 -26.95 -14.67 5.59
N TRP A 1007 -27.67 -14.21 4.57
CA TRP A 1007 -27.10 -13.55 3.39
C TRP A 1007 -26.65 -12.11 3.65
N LYS A 1008 -27.22 -11.43 4.66
CA LYS A 1008 -26.84 -10.07 5.05
C LYS A 1008 -25.59 -10.02 5.93
N SER A 1009 -25.28 -11.10 6.64
CA SER A 1009 -24.23 -11.13 7.66
C SER A 1009 -22.82 -10.85 7.11
N THR A 1010 -22.34 -11.63 6.13
CA THR A 1010 -21.04 -11.44 5.49
C THR A 1010 -21.10 -11.81 4.00
N ILE A 1011 -20.24 -11.19 3.20
CA ILE A 1011 -20.14 -11.46 1.75
C ILE A 1011 -19.73 -12.92 1.48
N GLY A 1012 -18.84 -13.47 2.31
CA GLY A 1012 -18.39 -14.85 2.14
C GLY A 1012 -19.44 -15.91 2.47
N ASN A 1013 -20.41 -15.60 3.33
CA ASN A 1013 -21.53 -16.50 3.57
C ASN A 1013 -22.33 -16.72 2.28
N ALA A 1014 -22.58 -15.66 1.49
CA ALA A 1014 -23.32 -15.78 0.23
C ALA A 1014 -22.67 -16.80 -0.72
N ASN A 1015 -21.36 -16.72 -0.94
CA ASN A 1015 -20.65 -17.64 -1.83
C ASN A 1015 -20.65 -19.08 -1.30
N GLY A 1016 -20.50 -19.27 0.02
CA GLY A 1016 -20.67 -20.58 0.66
C GLY A 1016 -22.07 -21.16 0.47
N ILE A 1017 -23.11 -20.36 0.72
CA ILE A 1017 -24.51 -20.77 0.59
C ILE A 1017 -24.85 -21.15 -0.85
N ILE A 1018 -24.38 -20.37 -1.85
CA ILE A 1018 -24.58 -20.68 -3.27
C ILE A 1018 -23.99 -22.06 -3.61
N CYS A 1019 -22.84 -22.42 -3.06
CA CYS A 1019 -22.24 -23.75 -3.25
C CYS A 1019 -23.15 -24.87 -2.71
N VAL A 1020 -23.76 -24.68 -1.54
CA VAL A 1020 -24.68 -25.66 -0.94
C VAL A 1020 -25.98 -25.77 -1.73
N LEU A 1021 -26.57 -24.64 -2.12
CA LEU A 1021 -27.80 -24.60 -2.91
C LEU A 1021 -27.61 -25.32 -4.26
N LYS A 1022 -26.45 -25.16 -4.90
CA LYS A 1022 -26.10 -25.90 -6.12
C LYS A 1022 -26.22 -27.42 -5.91
N SER A 1023 -25.64 -27.95 -4.84
CA SER A 1023 -25.70 -29.38 -4.51
C SER A 1023 -27.13 -29.86 -4.22
N PHE A 1024 -27.93 -29.06 -3.53
CA PHE A 1024 -29.35 -29.37 -3.35
C PHE A 1024 -30.14 -29.37 -4.66
N PHE A 1025 -29.90 -28.41 -5.56
CA PHE A 1025 -30.60 -28.33 -6.84
C PHE A 1025 -30.25 -29.49 -7.77
N LYS A 1026 -29.00 -30.01 -7.72
CA LYS A 1026 -28.64 -31.26 -8.41
C LYS A 1026 -29.52 -32.46 -7.98
N LYS A 1027 -30.05 -32.42 -6.75
CA LYS A 1027 -30.90 -33.46 -6.16
C LYS A 1027 -32.40 -33.07 -6.20
N TYR A 1028 -32.79 -32.17 -7.12
CA TYR A 1028 -34.16 -31.63 -7.20
C TYR A 1028 -35.26 -32.69 -7.15
N ASN A 1029 -35.09 -33.83 -7.82
CA ASN A 1029 -36.09 -34.91 -7.85
C ASN A 1029 -36.49 -35.42 -6.46
N LEU A 1030 -35.61 -35.27 -5.45
CA LEU A 1030 -35.86 -35.67 -4.07
C LEU A 1030 -36.40 -34.52 -3.18
N LEU A 1031 -36.34 -33.27 -3.66
CA LEU A 1031 -36.57 -32.04 -2.88
C LEU A 1031 -37.61 -31.09 -3.52
N GLN A 1032 -38.34 -31.57 -4.52
CA GLN A 1032 -39.22 -30.78 -5.37
C GLN A 1032 -40.17 -29.86 -4.58
N ASP A 1033 -40.87 -30.39 -3.57
CA ASP A 1033 -41.89 -29.64 -2.84
C ASP A 1033 -41.31 -28.45 -2.07
N ILE A 1034 -40.18 -28.66 -1.39
CA ILE A 1034 -39.53 -27.62 -0.58
C ILE A 1034 -38.91 -26.54 -1.46
N ILE A 1035 -38.29 -26.94 -2.59
CA ILE A 1035 -37.70 -25.98 -3.53
C ILE A 1035 -38.80 -25.11 -4.14
N LYS A 1036 -39.89 -25.72 -4.65
CA LYS A 1036 -41.02 -24.97 -5.23
C LYS A 1036 -41.65 -23.99 -4.25
N ASN A 1037 -41.87 -24.41 -3.00
CA ASN A 1037 -42.49 -23.56 -1.97
C ASN A 1037 -41.64 -22.34 -1.59
N ASN A 1038 -40.31 -22.41 -1.75
CA ASN A 1038 -39.39 -21.33 -1.33
C ASN A 1038 -38.84 -20.48 -2.50
N MET A 1039 -39.29 -20.70 -3.75
CA MET A 1039 -38.75 -19.96 -4.91
C MET A 1039 -38.93 -18.44 -4.82
N GLN A 1040 -40.06 -17.96 -4.29
CA GLN A 1040 -40.29 -16.53 -4.07
C GLN A 1040 -39.20 -15.94 -3.16
N GLN A 1041 -38.88 -16.64 -2.07
CA GLN A 1041 -37.89 -16.20 -1.10
C GLN A 1041 -36.48 -16.19 -1.71
N LEU A 1042 -36.15 -17.19 -2.53
CA LEU A 1042 -34.88 -17.22 -3.26
C LEU A 1042 -34.73 -16.04 -4.23
N PHE A 1043 -35.81 -15.65 -4.93
CA PHE A 1043 -35.77 -14.47 -5.80
C PHE A 1043 -35.70 -13.15 -5.01
N ASN A 1044 -36.29 -13.07 -3.81
CA ASN A 1044 -36.09 -11.93 -2.92
C ASN A 1044 -34.61 -11.80 -2.51
N ILE A 1045 -33.96 -12.92 -2.18
CA ILE A 1045 -32.52 -12.97 -1.88
C ILE A 1045 -31.70 -12.56 -3.10
N TYR A 1046 -32.02 -13.07 -4.28
CA TYR A 1046 -31.35 -12.71 -5.53
C TYR A 1046 -31.43 -11.20 -5.79
N HIS A 1047 -32.62 -10.61 -5.66
CA HIS A 1047 -32.83 -9.17 -5.83
C HIS A 1047 -31.97 -8.36 -4.85
N TYR A 1048 -31.91 -8.76 -3.58
CA TYR A 1048 -31.02 -8.15 -2.60
C TYR A 1048 -29.54 -8.22 -3.01
N CYS A 1049 -29.07 -9.40 -3.41
CA CYS A 1049 -27.67 -9.61 -3.80
C CYS A 1049 -27.31 -8.80 -5.04
N LEU A 1050 -28.21 -8.73 -6.03
CA LEU A 1050 -28.03 -7.95 -7.26
C LEU A 1050 -27.92 -6.44 -6.97
N SER A 1051 -28.73 -5.94 -6.03
CA SER A 1051 -28.75 -4.52 -5.65
C SER A 1051 -27.53 -4.08 -4.83
N ASN A 1052 -26.82 -5.03 -4.19
CA ASN A 1052 -25.65 -4.73 -3.38
C ASN A 1052 -24.38 -4.70 -4.24
N LYS A 1053 -23.69 -3.55 -4.28
CA LYS A 1053 -22.49 -3.35 -5.10
C LYS A 1053 -21.43 -4.46 -4.94
N LYS A 1054 -21.25 -4.98 -3.72
CA LYS A 1054 -20.24 -6.02 -3.44
C LYS A 1054 -20.68 -7.44 -3.84
N LEU A 1055 -21.98 -7.74 -3.79
CA LEU A 1055 -22.54 -9.06 -4.12
C LEU A 1055 -23.08 -9.15 -5.55
N SER A 1056 -23.18 -8.01 -6.25
CA SER A 1056 -23.84 -7.92 -7.55
C SER A 1056 -23.29 -8.89 -8.59
N THR A 1057 -21.97 -9.05 -8.67
CA THR A 1057 -21.32 -10.01 -9.58
C THR A 1057 -21.57 -11.46 -9.20
N ASP A 1058 -21.52 -11.76 -7.89
CA ASP A 1058 -21.69 -13.11 -7.35
C ASP A 1058 -23.14 -13.58 -7.42
N SER A 1059 -24.09 -12.65 -7.36
CA SER A 1059 -25.53 -12.91 -7.48
C SER A 1059 -25.89 -13.66 -8.77
N PHE A 1060 -25.14 -13.47 -9.85
CA PHE A 1060 -25.35 -14.18 -11.11
C PHE A 1060 -25.16 -15.69 -10.97
N GLN A 1061 -24.35 -16.16 -10.01
CA GLN A 1061 -24.23 -17.58 -9.75
C GLN A 1061 -25.55 -18.19 -9.26
N ILE A 1062 -26.37 -17.45 -8.50
CA ILE A 1062 -27.69 -17.89 -8.05
C ILE A 1062 -28.58 -18.21 -9.25
N ILE A 1063 -28.67 -17.28 -10.22
CA ILE A 1063 -29.44 -17.52 -11.44
C ILE A 1063 -28.87 -18.68 -12.25
N LEU A 1064 -27.55 -18.75 -12.39
CA LEU A 1064 -26.91 -19.81 -13.17
C LEU A 1064 -27.22 -21.20 -12.61
N ILE A 1065 -27.18 -21.40 -11.29
CA ILE A 1065 -27.53 -22.69 -10.69
C ILE A 1065 -29.02 -23.01 -10.82
N ILE A 1066 -29.90 -22.00 -10.75
CA ILE A 1066 -31.35 -22.17 -10.98
C ILE A 1066 -31.58 -22.68 -12.40
N PHE A 1067 -31.08 -21.97 -13.43
CA PHE A 1067 -31.30 -22.33 -14.83
C PHE A 1067 -30.61 -23.62 -15.25
N THR A 1068 -29.52 -24.00 -14.59
CA THR A 1068 -28.77 -25.22 -14.95
C THR A 1068 -29.42 -26.47 -14.36
N PHE A 1069 -29.94 -26.42 -13.13
CA PHE A 1069 -30.34 -27.61 -12.38
C PHE A 1069 -31.83 -27.72 -12.07
N LEU A 1070 -32.59 -26.62 -12.08
CA LEU A 1070 -34.03 -26.66 -11.81
C LEU A 1070 -34.82 -26.68 -13.12
N PRO A 1071 -35.94 -27.42 -13.17
CA PRO A 1071 -36.79 -27.44 -14.35
C PRO A 1071 -37.68 -26.18 -14.41
N VAL A 1072 -38.08 -25.79 -15.61
CA VAL A 1072 -38.74 -24.49 -15.87
C VAL A 1072 -40.05 -24.35 -15.09
N GLU A 1073 -40.78 -25.45 -14.87
CA GLU A 1073 -42.06 -25.43 -14.15
C GLU A 1073 -41.89 -24.96 -12.69
N ALA A 1074 -40.69 -25.05 -12.11
CA ALA A 1074 -40.43 -24.58 -10.75
C ALA A 1074 -40.41 -23.04 -10.64
N TYR A 1075 -40.08 -22.32 -11.71
CA TYR A 1075 -39.90 -20.86 -11.68
C TYR A 1075 -40.58 -20.08 -12.82
N GLN A 1076 -41.43 -20.75 -13.60
CA GLN A 1076 -42.12 -20.17 -14.75
C GLN A 1076 -42.89 -18.88 -14.42
N SER A 1077 -43.56 -18.83 -13.26
CA SER A 1077 -44.32 -17.64 -12.80
C SER A 1077 -43.44 -16.42 -12.52
N PHE A 1078 -42.14 -16.62 -12.29
CA PHE A 1078 -41.19 -15.55 -11.93
C PHE A 1078 -40.36 -15.05 -13.12
N LEU A 1079 -40.43 -15.70 -14.29
CA LEU A 1079 -39.61 -15.37 -15.45
C LEU A 1079 -39.79 -13.93 -15.95
N LYS A 1080 -41.05 -13.49 -16.13
CA LYS A 1080 -41.34 -12.14 -16.60
C LYS A 1080 -40.80 -11.06 -15.62
N PRO A 1081 -41.11 -11.11 -14.30
CA PRO A 1081 -40.50 -10.21 -13.32
C PRO A 1081 -38.97 -10.24 -13.32
N LEU A 1082 -38.36 -11.43 -13.43
CA LEU A 1082 -36.91 -11.61 -13.44
C LEU A 1082 -36.23 -10.92 -14.63
N PHE A 1083 -36.79 -11.05 -15.83
CA PHE A 1083 -36.25 -10.41 -17.03
C PHE A 1083 -36.41 -8.89 -16.97
N VAL A 1084 -37.53 -8.39 -16.45
CA VAL A 1084 -37.70 -6.95 -16.19
C VAL A 1084 -36.60 -6.46 -15.24
N LEU A 1085 -36.34 -7.17 -14.14
CA LEU A 1085 -35.28 -6.83 -13.18
C LEU A 1085 -33.88 -6.81 -13.82
N LEU A 1086 -33.54 -7.83 -14.62
CA LEU A 1086 -32.24 -7.89 -15.30
C LEU A 1086 -32.05 -6.74 -16.29
N PHE A 1087 -33.08 -6.45 -17.10
CA PHE A 1087 -32.99 -5.38 -18.10
C PHE A 1087 -32.95 -3.99 -17.47
N THR A 1088 -33.72 -3.73 -16.41
CA THR A 1088 -33.64 -2.45 -15.68
C THR A 1088 -32.28 -2.29 -14.99
N PHE A 1089 -31.73 -3.38 -14.42
CA PHE A 1089 -30.40 -3.37 -13.82
C PHE A 1089 -29.30 -3.00 -14.82
N VAL A 1090 -29.31 -3.58 -16.03
CA VAL A 1090 -28.33 -3.24 -17.08
C VAL A 1090 -28.46 -1.80 -17.56
N GLN A 1091 -29.68 -1.26 -17.63
CA GLN A 1091 -29.89 0.14 -18.01
C GLN A 1091 -29.27 1.11 -16.99
N GLN A 1092 -29.30 0.77 -15.70
CA GLN A 1092 -28.69 1.58 -14.64
C GLN A 1092 -27.16 1.47 -14.62
N TYR A 1093 -26.60 0.28 -14.90
CA TYR A 1093 -25.17 0.02 -14.80
C TYR A 1093 -24.52 -0.17 -16.19
N LYS A 1094 -23.80 0.85 -16.67
CA LYS A 1094 -23.12 0.84 -17.99
C LYS A 1094 -21.79 0.04 -18.02
N ASN A 1095 -21.55 -0.88 -17.10
CA ASN A 1095 -20.32 -1.68 -17.03
C ASN A 1095 -20.39 -2.88 -18.00
N ASP A 1096 -19.36 -3.05 -18.84
CA ASP A 1096 -19.25 -4.17 -19.79
C ASP A 1096 -19.28 -5.55 -19.10
N ILE A 1097 -18.69 -5.68 -17.91
CA ILE A 1097 -18.67 -6.95 -17.14
C ILE A 1097 -20.10 -7.36 -16.76
N ILE A 1098 -20.92 -6.43 -16.30
CA ILE A 1098 -22.31 -6.69 -15.91
C ILE A 1098 -23.14 -7.11 -17.12
N LYS A 1099 -22.96 -6.41 -18.26
CA LYS A 1099 -23.62 -6.78 -19.53
C LYS A 1099 -23.28 -8.21 -19.93
N ILE A 1100 -21.99 -8.58 -19.89
CA ILE A 1100 -21.53 -9.94 -20.18
C ILE A 1100 -22.20 -10.95 -19.25
N LYS A 1101 -22.27 -10.69 -17.93
CA LYS A 1101 -22.90 -11.62 -16.96
C LYS A 1101 -24.39 -11.81 -17.17
N VAL A 1102 -25.13 -10.76 -17.52
CA VAL A 1102 -26.56 -10.85 -17.87
C VAL A 1102 -26.78 -11.64 -19.13
N ILE A 1103 -25.99 -11.38 -20.17
CA ILE A 1103 -26.12 -12.10 -21.44
C ILE A 1103 -25.73 -13.56 -21.28
N HIS A 1104 -24.69 -13.84 -20.51
CA HIS A 1104 -24.29 -15.20 -20.16
C HIS A 1104 -25.42 -15.95 -19.43
N SER A 1105 -26.06 -15.35 -18.40
CA SER A 1105 -27.14 -16.02 -17.69
C SER A 1105 -28.38 -16.28 -18.56
N LEU A 1106 -28.74 -15.33 -19.43
CA LEU A 1106 -29.81 -15.54 -20.43
C LEU A 1106 -29.44 -16.63 -21.44
N SER A 1107 -28.17 -16.68 -21.87
CA SER A 1107 -27.68 -17.70 -22.80
C SER A 1107 -27.77 -19.11 -22.20
N VAL A 1108 -27.42 -19.27 -20.92
CA VAL A 1108 -27.60 -20.54 -20.21
C VAL A 1108 -29.08 -20.95 -20.16
N PHE A 1109 -30.00 -20.01 -19.88
CA PHE A 1109 -31.44 -20.27 -19.92
C PHE A 1109 -31.89 -20.78 -21.29
N ILE A 1110 -31.48 -20.10 -22.37
CA ILE A 1110 -31.84 -20.47 -23.76
C ILE A 1110 -31.32 -21.86 -24.12
N LEU A 1111 -30.13 -22.26 -23.66
CA LEU A 1111 -29.60 -23.59 -23.96
C LEU A 1111 -30.30 -24.71 -23.19
N LYS A 1112 -30.75 -24.45 -21.96
CA LYS A 1112 -31.43 -25.45 -21.11
C LYS A 1112 -32.95 -25.52 -21.31
N THR A 1113 -33.54 -24.56 -22.03
CA THR A 1113 -34.98 -24.46 -22.23
C THR A 1113 -35.33 -24.29 -23.71
N ASP A 1114 -36.61 -24.35 -24.07
CA ASP A 1114 -37.04 -24.01 -25.44
C ASP A 1114 -36.88 -22.50 -25.67
N VAL A 1115 -36.19 -22.14 -26.76
CA VAL A 1115 -35.96 -20.76 -27.23
C VAL A 1115 -37.27 -19.96 -27.31
N ASN A 1116 -38.38 -20.63 -27.66
CA ASN A 1116 -39.69 -20.00 -27.75
C ASN A 1116 -40.17 -19.44 -26.41
N ILE A 1117 -39.81 -20.07 -25.28
CA ILE A 1117 -40.16 -19.59 -23.94
C ILE A 1117 -39.46 -18.25 -23.68
N PHE A 1118 -38.17 -18.14 -24.01
CA PHE A 1118 -37.42 -16.88 -23.89
C PHE A 1118 -38.02 -15.77 -24.76
N ILE A 1119 -38.26 -16.05 -26.05
CA ILE A 1119 -38.80 -15.05 -26.97
C ILE A 1119 -40.19 -14.59 -26.52
N ASN A 1120 -41.09 -15.52 -26.20
CA ASN A 1120 -42.45 -15.19 -25.79
C ASN A 1120 -42.48 -14.41 -24.47
N THR A 1121 -41.61 -14.72 -23.52
CA THR A 1121 -41.54 -13.98 -22.24
C THR A 1121 -40.98 -12.57 -22.41
N VAL A 1122 -39.99 -12.37 -23.29
CA VAL A 1122 -39.46 -11.03 -23.63
C VAL A 1122 -40.53 -10.18 -24.34
N GLU A 1123 -41.25 -10.76 -25.30
CA GLU A 1123 -42.33 -10.07 -26.01
C GLU A 1123 -43.53 -9.74 -25.10
N GLN A 1124 -43.78 -10.54 -24.06
CA GLN A 1124 -44.79 -10.24 -23.03
C GLN A 1124 -44.42 -9.03 -22.15
N ILE A 1125 -43.15 -8.61 -22.11
CA ILE A 1125 -42.73 -7.39 -21.40
C ILE A 1125 -43.06 -6.17 -22.24
N GLN A 1126 -42.59 -6.16 -23.49
CA GLN A 1126 -42.86 -5.10 -24.46
C GLN A 1126 -42.69 -5.68 -25.86
N ASN A 1127 -43.66 -5.39 -26.74
CA ASN A 1127 -43.65 -5.87 -28.12
C ASN A 1127 -42.45 -5.30 -28.90
N GLY A 1128 -41.68 -6.16 -29.56
CA GLY A 1128 -40.45 -5.81 -30.28
C GLY A 1128 -39.20 -5.64 -29.41
N LEU A 1129 -39.28 -5.88 -28.10
CA LEU A 1129 -38.14 -5.73 -27.17
C LEU A 1129 -36.99 -6.68 -27.53
N ILE A 1130 -37.29 -7.86 -28.11
CA ILE A 1130 -36.27 -8.85 -28.47
C ILE A 1130 -35.21 -8.30 -29.42
N PHE A 1131 -35.60 -7.43 -30.36
CA PHE A 1131 -34.69 -6.81 -31.32
C PHE A 1131 -33.73 -5.84 -30.62
N ASN A 1132 -34.24 -5.08 -29.65
CA ASN A 1132 -33.40 -4.19 -28.85
C ASN A 1132 -32.45 -4.98 -27.95
N VAL A 1133 -32.90 -6.09 -27.35
CA VAL A 1133 -32.04 -6.98 -26.54
C VAL A 1133 -30.89 -7.53 -27.39
N LEU A 1134 -31.15 -8.00 -28.60
CA LEU A 1134 -30.10 -8.50 -29.49
C LEU A 1134 -29.14 -7.39 -29.93
N LYS A 1135 -29.66 -6.24 -30.37
CA LYS A 1135 -28.85 -5.15 -30.92
C LYS A 1135 -28.07 -4.37 -29.85
N SER A 1136 -28.69 -4.05 -28.72
CA SER A 1136 -28.10 -3.19 -27.68
C SER A 1136 -27.37 -3.95 -26.57
N LEU A 1137 -27.70 -5.24 -26.33
CA LEU A 1137 -27.04 -6.05 -25.31
C LEU A 1137 -26.09 -7.07 -25.93
N TYR A 1138 -26.55 -7.96 -26.82
CA TYR A 1138 -25.69 -9.02 -27.37
C TYR A 1138 -24.57 -8.48 -28.27
N MET A 1139 -24.88 -7.65 -29.28
CA MET A 1139 -23.86 -7.21 -30.25
C MET A 1139 -22.63 -6.51 -29.62
N PRO A 1140 -22.78 -5.54 -28.70
CA PRO A 1140 -21.62 -4.78 -28.19
C PRO A 1140 -20.61 -5.60 -27.39
N ILE A 1141 -20.96 -6.81 -26.95
CA ILE A 1141 -20.09 -7.64 -26.11
C ILE A 1141 -19.34 -8.74 -26.87
N LEU A 1142 -19.74 -9.09 -28.10
CA LEU A 1142 -19.24 -10.29 -28.80
C LEU A 1142 -17.71 -10.27 -28.98
N ASP A 1143 -17.13 -9.09 -29.20
CA ASP A 1143 -15.68 -8.91 -29.38
C ASP A 1143 -14.94 -8.69 -28.04
N LYS A 1144 -15.65 -8.57 -26.92
CA LYS A 1144 -15.09 -8.32 -25.57
C LYS A 1144 -15.00 -9.58 -24.69
N LEU A 1145 -15.41 -10.75 -25.20
CA LEU A 1145 -15.46 -12.00 -24.45
C LEU A 1145 -14.08 -12.68 -24.33
N ILE A 1146 -13.54 -12.70 -23.10
CA ILE A 1146 -12.23 -13.30 -22.78
C ILE A 1146 -12.37 -14.77 -22.31
N ASN A 1147 -13.43 -15.11 -21.57
CA ASN A 1147 -13.63 -16.46 -21.04
C ASN A 1147 -14.18 -17.40 -22.13
N VAL A 1148 -13.43 -18.48 -22.42
CA VAL A 1148 -13.74 -19.42 -23.50
C VAL A 1148 -15.09 -20.11 -23.31
N ASN A 1149 -15.39 -20.61 -22.11
CA ASN A 1149 -16.64 -21.34 -21.86
C ASN A 1149 -17.85 -20.41 -21.91
N GLU A 1150 -17.73 -19.17 -21.38
CA GLU A 1150 -18.79 -18.16 -21.50
C GLU A 1150 -19.03 -17.79 -22.97
N LYS A 1151 -17.96 -17.66 -23.76
CA LYS A 1151 -18.03 -17.35 -25.19
C LYS A 1151 -18.77 -18.44 -25.98
N ILE A 1152 -18.46 -19.72 -25.74
CA ILE A 1152 -19.12 -20.85 -26.40
C ILE A 1152 -20.62 -20.86 -26.07
N ILE A 1153 -20.98 -20.73 -24.79
CA ILE A 1153 -22.38 -20.70 -24.33
C ILE A 1153 -23.16 -19.58 -25.00
N ILE A 1154 -22.62 -18.36 -25.00
CA ILE A 1154 -23.27 -17.19 -25.60
C ILE A 1154 -23.47 -17.37 -27.10
N PHE A 1155 -22.47 -17.92 -27.80
CA PHE A 1155 -22.57 -18.12 -29.24
C PHE A 1155 -23.58 -19.20 -29.62
N LEU A 1156 -23.58 -20.34 -28.92
CA LEU A 1156 -24.58 -21.38 -29.16
C LEU A 1156 -26.00 -20.83 -28.93
N ALA A 1157 -26.23 -20.12 -27.84
CA ALA A 1157 -27.52 -19.49 -27.56
C ALA A 1157 -27.90 -18.45 -28.64
N LEU A 1158 -26.94 -17.64 -29.09
CA LEU A 1158 -27.16 -16.66 -30.17
C LEU A 1158 -27.57 -17.35 -31.47
N THR A 1159 -26.92 -18.46 -31.85
CA THR A 1159 -27.31 -19.22 -33.06
C THR A 1159 -28.72 -19.78 -32.98
N LYS A 1160 -29.15 -20.26 -31.80
CA LYS A 1160 -30.54 -20.69 -31.55
C LYS A 1160 -31.55 -19.54 -31.63
N LEU A 1161 -31.17 -18.33 -31.19
CA LEU A 1161 -32.05 -17.16 -31.26
C LEU A 1161 -32.25 -16.70 -32.70
N ILE A 1162 -31.18 -16.55 -33.47
CA ILE A 1162 -31.28 -16.03 -34.85
C ILE A 1162 -31.96 -17.02 -35.79
N SER A 1163 -31.89 -18.33 -35.51
CA SER A 1163 -32.56 -19.35 -36.33
C SER A 1163 -34.08 -19.34 -36.17
N ASN A 1164 -34.62 -18.71 -35.12
CA ASN A 1164 -36.05 -18.58 -34.89
C ASN A 1164 -36.74 -17.74 -35.99
N GLU A 1165 -37.93 -18.16 -36.42
CA GLU A 1165 -38.67 -17.55 -37.53
C GLU A 1165 -38.96 -16.06 -37.36
N LYS A 1166 -39.17 -15.60 -36.12
CA LYS A 1166 -39.42 -14.18 -35.81
C LYS A 1166 -38.21 -13.26 -36.02
N ILE A 1167 -36.99 -13.80 -35.97
CA ILE A 1167 -35.73 -13.02 -35.98
C ILE A 1167 -34.96 -13.21 -37.29
N ARG A 1168 -35.03 -14.40 -37.87
CA ARG A 1168 -34.22 -14.86 -39.01
C ARG A 1168 -34.08 -13.87 -40.18
N ASN A 1169 -35.12 -13.09 -40.46
CA ASN A 1169 -35.19 -12.21 -41.63
C ASN A 1169 -34.79 -10.76 -41.34
N GLU A 1170 -34.37 -10.44 -40.12
CA GLU A 1170 -34.00 -9.08 -39.73
C GLU A 1170 -32.63 -8.65 -40.24
N SER A 1171 -32.49 -7.35 -40.53
CA SER A 1171 -31.26 -6.78 -41.10
C SER A 1171 -30.00 -7.00 -40.27
N PHE A 1172 -30.11 -6.97 -38.93
CA PHE A 1172 -28.96 -7.15 -38.04
C PHE A 1172 -28.41 -8.58 -38.02
N VAL A 1173 -29.12 -9.57 -38.58
CA VAL A 1173 -28.64 -10.96 -38.67
C VAL A 1173 -27.40 -11.07 -39.55
N VAL A 1174 -27.24 -10.20 -40.54
CA VAL A 1174 -26.02 -10.16 -41.37
C VAL A 1174 -24.79 -9.75 -40.54
N GLU A 1175 -24.96 -8.78 -39.64
CA GLU A 1175 -23.92 -8.33 -38.71
C GLU A 1175 -23.60 -9.41 -37.67
N THR A 1176 -24.62 -10.09 -37.13
CA THR A 1176 -24.42 -11.18 -36.15
C THR A 1176 -23.61 -12.33 -36.76
N LEU A 1177 -23.93 -12.74 -37.98
CA LEU A 1177 -23.20 -13.78 -38.72
C LEU A 1177 -21.75 -13.37 -39.01
N ASN A 1178 -21.49 -12.08 -39.27
CA ASN A 1178 -20.12 -11.57 -39.42
C ASN A 1178 -19.29 -11.74 -38.13
N HIS A 1179 -19.84 -11.34 -36.98
CA HIS A 1179 -19.16 -11.50 -35.69
C HIS A 1179 -18.94 -12.97 -35.33
N LEU A 1180 -19.91 -13.85 -35.61
CA LEU A 1180 -19.74 -15.29 -35.45
C LEU A 1180 -18.61 -15.81 -36.36
N ASN A 1181 -18.60 -15.44 -37.64
CA ASN A 1181 -17.58 -15.85 -38.61
C ASN A 1181 -16.17 -15.41 -38.19
N LYS A 1182 -16.00 -14.19 -37.69
CA LYS A 1182 -14.70 -13.72 -37.18
C LYS A 1182 -14.18 -14.51 -35.98
N ASN A 1183 -15.09 -15.05 -35.16
CA ASN A 1183 -14.73 -15.68 -33.89
C ASN A 1183 -14.74 -17.21 -33.92
N ILE A 1184 -15.45 -17.86 -34.85
CA ILE A 1184 -15.46 -19.32 -35.04
C ILE A 1184 -14.27 -19.71 -35.95
N THR A 1185 -13.42 -20.63 -35.50
CA THR A 1185 -12.30 -21.18 -36.30
C THR A 1185 -12.29 -22.71 -36.25
N ASN A 1186 -11.71 -23.38 -37.26
CA ASN A 1186 -11.83 -24.83 -37.50
C ASN A 1186 -11.34 -25.76 -36.36
N ASN A 1187 -10.56 -25.27 -35.39
CA ASN A 1187 -9.96 -26.10 -34.33
C ASN A 1187 -10.54 -25.79 -32.94
N GLU A 1188 -11.87 -25.87 -32.84
CA GLU A 1188 -12.66 -25.54 -31.66
C GLU A 1188 -12.60 -24.03 -31.34
N LEU A 1189 -13.70 -23.46 -30.86
CA LEU A 1189 -13.74 -22.08 -30.39
C LEU A 1189 -12.70 -21.90 -29.27
N VAL A 1190 -11.52 -21.43 -29.69
CA VAL A 1190 -10.27 -21.22 -28.96
C VAL A 1190 -9.50 -22.51 -28.71
N LEU A 1191 -8.34 -22.62 -29.40
CA LEU A 1191 -7.16 -23.35 -28.93
C LEU A 1191 -7.19 -23.41 -27.41
N LYS A 1192 -7.39 -24.61 -26.85
CA LYS A 1192 -6.77 -24.92 -25.57
C LYS A 1192 -5.29 -24.61 -25.72
N LYS A 1193 -4.87 -23.36 -25.47
CA LYS A 1193 -3.75 -23.15 -24.58
C LYS A 1193 -4.24 -23.70 -23.26
N SER A 1194 -4.19 -25.02 -23.16
CA SER A 1194 -3.76 -25.63 -21.94
C SER A 1194 -2.42 -24.94 -21.62
N LYS A 1195 -2.49 -23.83 -20.88
CA LYS A 1195 -1.95 -23.99 -19.54
C LYS A 1195 -2.70 -25.20 -19.04
N SER A 1196 -2.07 -26.37 -19.18
CA SER A 1196 -2.28 -27.42 -18.22
C SER A 1196 -2.49 -26.69 -16.90
N GLN A 1197 -3.49 -27.09 -16.15
CA GLN A 1197 -3.37 -26.93 -14.72
C GLN A 1197 -2.13 -27.78 -14.32
N TYR A 1198 -0.92 -27.35 -14.71
CA TYR A 1198 0.09 -27.09 -13.73
C TYR A 1198 -0.67 -26.30 -12.68
N ILE A 1199 -1.11 -27.02 -11.66
CA ILE A 1199 -1.05 -26.51 -10.31
C ILE A 1199 0.29 -25.79 -10.28
N ASP A 1200 0.28 -24.47 -10.50
CA ASP A 1200 1.49 -23.68 -10.60
C ASP A 1200 2.28 -24.06 -9.35
N VAL A 1201 3.42 -24.72 -9.55
CA VAL A 1201 4.37 -25.12 -8.51
C VAL A 1201 4.89 -23.88 -7.75
N GLU A 1202 4.53 -22.69 -8.23
CA GLU A 1202 4.86 -21.36 -7.70
C GLU A 1202 3.74 -20.71 -6.85
N LYS A 1203 2.51 -21.24 -6.80
CA LYS A 1203 1.42 -20.67 -5.95
C LYS A 1203 1.51 -21.01 -4.46
N ASP A 1204 2.61 -21.64 -4.03
CA ASP A 1204 2.98 -21.78 -2.62
C ASP A 1204 3.77 -20.54 -2.11
N GLU A 1205 3.97 -19.50 -2.94
CA GLU A 1205 4.41 -18.20 -2.44
C GLU A 1205 3.27 -17.57 -1.61
N MET A 1206 3.55 -17.44 -0.32
CA MET A 1206 2.70 -16.87 0.71
C MET A 1206 1.92 -15.61 0.25
N ASP A 1207 0.65 -15.54 0.67
CA ASP A 1207 0.02 -14.33 1.18
C ASP A 1207 0.07 -13.06 0.32
N LYS A 1208 -0.47 -13.08 -0.90
CA LYS A 1208 -0.84 -11.82 -1.56
C LYS A 1208 -2.35 -11.60 -1.77
N ASN A 1209 -3.14 -12.67 -1.81
CA ASN A 1209 -4.58 -12.58 -2.08
C ASN A 1209 -5.44 -13.33 -1.06
N PHE A 1210 -5.04 -13.35 0.22
CA PHE A 1210 -5.92 -13.88 1.27
C PHE A 1210 -7.00 -12.83 1.58
N GLU A 1211 -8.16 -12.94 0.93
CA GLU A 1211 -9.34 -12.18 1.33
C GLU A 1211 -9.92 -12.81 2.59
N VAL A 1212 -9.88 -12.06 3.69
CA VAL A 1212 -10.37 -12.49 5.02
C VAL A 1212 -11.85 -12.92 4.99
N THR A 1213 -12.62 -12.49 3.99
CA THR A 1213 -14.07 -12.71 3.93
C THR A 1213 -14.51 -14.03 3.30
N TYR A 1214 -13.80 -14.56 2.29
CA TYR A 1214 -14.15 -15.84 1.63
C TYR A 1214 -12.92 -16.45 0.96
N VAL A 1215 -12.53 -17.65 1.39
CA VAL A 1215 -11.51 -18.44 0.71
C VAL A 1215 -12.14 -19.74 0.24
N LYS A 1216 -12.08 -19.95 -1.07
CA LYS A 1216 -12.58 -21.18 -1.69
C LYS A 1216 -11.63 -22.33 -1.36
N LEU A 1217 -12.18 -23.44 -0.85
CA LEU A 1217 -11.42 -24.66 -0.64
C LEU A 1217 -11.12 -25.29 -2.00
N GLN A 1218 -9.84 -25.50 -2.28
CA GLN A 1218 -9.32 -26.04 -3.54
C GLN A 1218 -9.81 -27.46 -3.79
N MET A 1219 -10.06 -28.20 -2.70
CA MET A 1219 -10.36 -29.64 -2.71
C MET A 1219 -11.85 -29.97 -2.88
N ILE A 1220 -12.70 -28.96 -3.04
CA ILE A 1220 -14.10 -29.16 -3.44
C ILE A 1220 -14.15 -29.54 -4.92
N ASN A 1221 -15.05 -30.47 -5.28
CA ASN A 1221 -15.32 -30.83 -6.67
C ASN A 1221 -15.68 -29.59 -7.50
N ASN A 1222 -14.71 -29.12 -8.28
CA ASN A 1222 -14.78 -27.94 -9.14
C ASN A 1222 -15.49 -28.26 -10.47
N GLU A 1223 -16.72 -28.78 -10.43
CA GLU A 1223 -17.53 -28.76 -11.65
C GLU A 1223 -17.87 -27.31 -11.98
N ASN A 1224 -17.13 -26.73 -12.93
CA ASN A 1224 -17.43 -25.42 -13.48
C ASN A 1224 -18.85 -25.44 -14.05
N ILE A 1225 -19.71 -24.52 -13.61
CA ILE A 1225 -21.11 -24.50 -14.07
C ILE A 1225 -21.17 -24.43 -15.60
N ASN A 1226 -20.26 -23.70 -16.24
CA ASN A 1226 -20.24 -23.59 -17.69
C ASN A 1226 -19.88 -24.92 -18.36
N GLU A 1227 -18.98 -25.71 -17.76
CA GLU A 1227 -18.69 -27.07 -18.23
C GLU A 1227 -19.88 -28.00 -18.03
N THR A 1228 -20.65 -27.85 -16.95
CA THR A 1228 -21.88 -28.63 -16.74
C THR A 1228 -22.99 -28.25 -17.72
N VAL A 1229 -23.06 -26.98 -18.14
CA VAL A 1229 -24.02 -26.54 -19.17
C VAL A 1229 -23.68 -27.17 -20.51
N LEU A 1230 -22.38 -27.20 -20.86
CA LEU A 1230 -21.85 -27.78 -22.10
C LEU A 1230 -21.66 -29.30 -22.05
N ARG A 1231 -21.90 -29.94 -20.90
CA ARG A 1231 -21.80 -31.39 -20.75
C ARG A 1231 -22.79 -32.05 -21.70
N ASP A 1232 -22.31 -33.02 -22.45
CA ASP A 1232 -23.07 -33.78 -23.46
C ASP A 1232 -23.55 -32.96 -24.68
N ILE A 1233 -23.04 -31.72 -24.87
CA ILE A 1233 -23.30 -30.91 -26.06
C ILE A 1233 -22.16 -31.06 -27.07
N ASN A 1234 -22.46 -31.59 -28.27
CA ASN A 1234 -21.54 -31.52 -29.39
C ASN A 1234 -21.64 -30.13 -30.06
N ILE A 1235 -20.71 -29.25 -29.70
CA ILE A 1235 -20.68 -27.84 -30.12
C ILE A 1235 -20.79 -27.71 -31.65
N ASN A 1236 -20.08 -28.56 -32.41
CA ASN A 1236 -20.06 -28.48 -33.87
C ASN A 1236 -21.39 -28.92 -34.48
N GLU A 1237 -21.99 -30.01 -33.98
CA GLU A 1237 -23.30 -30.46 -34.46
C GLU A 1237 -24.39 -29.43 -34.16
N GLU A 1238 -24.39 -28.84 -32.97
CA GLU A 1238 -25.40 -27.86 -32.58
C GLU A 1238 -25.26 -26.55 -33.38
N LEU A 1239 -24.03 -26.09 -33.63
CA LEU A 1239 -23.77 -24.98 -34.55
C LEU A 1239 -24.24 -25.30 -35.97
N LYS A 1240 -23.95 -26.50 -36.50
CA LYS A 1240 -24.43 -26.92 -37.83
C LYS A 1240 -25.95 -26.91 -37.88
N GLN A 1241 -26.62 -27.53 -36.92
CA GLN A 1241 -28.09 -27.59 -36.87
C GLN A 1241 -28.72 -26.20 -36.85
N ASN A 1242 -28.21 -25.27 -36.04
CA ASN A 1242 -28.79 -23.93 -35.92
C ASN A 1242 -28.49 -23.02 -37.12
N LEU A 1243 -27.32 -23.19 -37.74
CA LEU A 1243 -26.87 -22.34 -38.85
C LEU A 1243 -27.25 -22.90 -40.24
N PHE A 1244 -27.65 -24.17 -40.36
CA PHE A 1244 -28.04 -24.78 -41.63
C PHE A 1244 -29.41 -24.28 -42.08
N ASN A 1245 -29.43 -23.14 -42.77
CA ASN A 1245 -30.62 -22.51 -43.29
C ASN A 1245 -30.33 -21.88 -44.67
N PRO A 1246 -31.22 -22.05 -45.68
CA PRO A 1246 -31.00 -21.49 -47.01
C PRO A 1246 -30.72 -19.98 -47.02
N VAL A 1247 -31.39 -19.22 -46.15
CA VAL A 1247 -31.19 -17.76 -46.00
C VAL A 1247 -29.79 -17.47 -45.48
N PHE A 1248 -29.34 -18.19 -44.45
CA PHE A 1248 -28.00 -17.98 -43.87
C PHE A 1248 -26.90 -18.42 -44.81
N MET A 1249 -27.08 -19.54 -45.53
CA MET A 1249 -26.12 -20.01 -46.53
C MET A 1249 -25.96 -19.00 -47.66
N GLN A 1250 -27.06 -18.41 -48.14
CA GLN A 1250 -27.01 -17.36 -49.16
C GLN A 1250 -26.24 -16.12 -48.67
N ILE A 1251 -26.50 -15.66 -47.43
CA ILE A 1251 -25.78 -14.54 -46.81
C ILE A 1251 -24.29 -14.85 -46.63
N CYS A 1252 -23.96 -16.08 -46.20
CA CYS A 1252 -22.58 -16.48 -45.97
C CYS A 1252 -21.79 -16.57 -47.30
N HIS A 1253 -22.41 -17.10 -48.36
CA HIS A 1253 -21.83 -17.14 -49.69
C HIS A 1253 -21.67 -15.74 -50.30
N SER A 1254 -22.65 -14.85 -50.16
CA SER A 1254 -22.57 -13.49 -50.71
C SER A 1254 -21.51 -12.62 -50.04
N ASN A 1255 -21.25 -12.85 -48.74
CA ASN A 1255 -20.31 -12.06 -47.94
C ASN A 1255 -18.98 -12.76 -47.66
N SER A 1256 -18.71 -13.93 -48.28
CA SER A 1256 -17.47 -14.70 -48.11
C SER A 1256 -17.14 -15.10 -46.66
N TYR A 1257 -18.16 -15.52 -45.89
CA TYR A 1257 -18.00 -15.98 -44.51
C TYR A 1257 -17.42 -17.41 -44.44
N ASN A 1258 -16.14 -17.51 -44.77
CA ASN A 1258 -15.45 -18.78 -45.01
C ASN A 1258 -15.40 -19.73 -43.80
N SER A 1259 -15.32 -19.24 -42.56
CA SER A 1259 -15.23 -20.12 -41.38
C SER A 1259 -16.58 -20.79 -41.08
N ILE A 1260 -17.69 -20.07 -41.24
CA ILE A 1260 -19.03 -20.66 -41.13
C ILE A 1260 -19.28 -21.64 -42.29
N LEU A 1261 -18.91 -21.28 -43.52
CA LEU A 1261 -19.06 -22.16 -44.68
C LEU A 1261 -18.23 -23.46 -44.53
N GLN A 1262 -17.05 -23.39 -43.94
CA GLN A 1262 -16.19 -24.54 -43.67
C GLN A 1262 -16.79 -25.52 -42.65
N LEU A 1263 -17.61 -25.07 -41.69
CA LEU A 1263 -18.34 -25.98 -40.78
C LEU A 1263 -19.22 -26.97 -41.54
N PHE A 1264 -19.77 -26.58 -42.69
CA PHE A 1264 -20.69 -27.41 -43.49
C PHE A 1264 -20.01 -28.27 -44.55
N ASN A 1265 -18.73 -28.03 -44.84
CA ASN A 1265 -17.98 -28.78 -45.84
C ASN A 1265 -17.36 -30.09 -45.31
N ASN A 1266 -17.39 -30.30 -43.98
CA ASN A 1266 -16.90 -31.51 -43.30
C ASN A 1266 -18.03 -32.36 -42.73
#